data_AF-A0A9P4T6G1-F1
#
_entry.id   AF-A0A9P4T6G1-F1
#
_cell.length_a   1.000
_cell.length_b   1.000
_cell.length_c   1.000
_cell.angle_alpha   90.00
_cell.angle_beta   90.00
_cell.angle_gamma   90.00
#
_symmetry.space_group_name_H-M   'P 1'
#
loop_
_entity.id
_entity.type
_entity.pdbx_description
1 polymer ?
#
loop_
_entity_poly.entity_id
_entity_poly.type
_entity_poly.pdbx_seq_one_letter_code
_entity_poly.pdbx_strand_id
1 'polypeptide(L)'
;MSRSPSPSVTSKSARRRVEASAHLSLQGTTRKRPSDGVIANTRSSKLTKSSKGKQPSTLISNSAANRSEPSLFKKPSLQMARSFNTLPASQSTVNTSFNTVSSSQQTRADTANTSFTSDCDATEVPYSFMTRTSPTTLGSLEDGDLLVVNAKLSKQASALESKLGSSHGSSQGRDSSSTWGSSIPEEDLIVASARAESSTSASLLHSRRLSPRRSAQHIGGSQPTLSPVKNGTFAHPNLAAMSLNQSFPPPPGVNVKLSPDKSASHSRSHSDRSSPARPQEQSPAGQASTESPTKIAHRIRDIPEQGLFAGKPGPNLRSMPYYALFICQRIALERSLPVTELVRSMDIAQACADPRVFWASLEEHPKVKNIKFKDSDRLWTAAKRNFEGFTFKGQINLRSKQSGPIFQLDLHPIFPDRSCRLQRKFGADRFLYLNVPELKKWTGGTQNDLRLIRERWKEWLSTEHDFLNRKWRVFHVEGMKKPKTKGRTADVTHRLRIVLFATEGLGIDEVFTVGQMLDWFLPFAQNLEQSFCKAFARYDLGLSRTTPTLVFKPSQVIRVNDTWSNQEREATEFDDPMFEWTRPSDRHVMNDGCSVMSVGAAREIWKIYRKIWAVDGPLPSAFQGRIGGAKGLWMISAESYTKDPVHQEIWIRISDSQLKFEPHPEDRKDTSFDPLRLTFEVSNYPSTAAPSDLHISFIPIMADRGVHRAIIASYMQERLEAERTELLEKMTNAMKLYEYVHKNGSTSKEGTNMTWQAAMPMALEDKIKLQLEAGFSPLKLQILAKNVSRFVKKQHLLQESKLRTPLGKATYLFGVADPTGLLRPGEVHIQFSSSFVDGLTNESYLNLRDHQLLVARQPACRNSDIQKVRATVLPELSHLVDLVVFPSKGQFPLAGKLQGGDYDGDIFWLCWEEELVAPFRNAPAPMTSPDPEQYGITVNRDKLRDLRVDVDDEMSVDDFLQKAFEFRSAQPMLGIATTYLEKQSYLENRLKSYKLDCLVDIHDLLVDSAKQGYTFTEEDWESYLREQLRCDPKLKKPVYKRVMEVCAIVKDYGADVDKARQKKYKHNKHNIIDYLYFEVVRKQNDVTIKHMQELLSSATEADPDLLYPRQQLAALKDPIIDEELRKAQEQMQQIYVSWNACTHKDDKEKATDDFGKVVEDLYARFQAIKPTNTDHPIIRSWLHHWFSPDFCMWDRLRASILYARLPGLNAQTFVFQMAGDELAKIKAERFPHTRYIVAEIRANMKPKPIRAPVQDDDEAGDDDDDDVADVLEQRML
;
A
#
# COMPACT_ATOMS: atom_id res chain seq x y z
N MET A 1 -45.99 43.73 1.87
CA MET A 1 -46.73 44.34 3.01
C MET A 1 -46.90 43.28 4.10
N SER A 2 -47.36 43.66 5.31
CA SER A 2 -47.72 42.77 6.46
C SER A 2 -46.74 41.61 6.75
N ARG A 3 -45.73 41.79 7.60
CA ARG A 3 -45.75 41.81 9.09
C ARG A 3 -45.88 40.43 9.77
N SER A 4 -44.95 40.24 10.71
CA SER A 4 -44.75 39.26 11.79
C SER A 4 -45.97 39.13 12.75
N PRO A 5 -45.97 38.28 13.82
CA PRO A 5 -44.79 37.73 14.53
C PRO A 5 -44.87 36.28 15.10
N SER A 6 -43.73 35.85 15.66
CA SER A 6 -43.65 34.83 16.72
C SER A 6 -44.30 35.32 18.03
N PRO A 7 -44.44 34.45 19.04
CA PRO A 7 -43.65 34.74 20.25
C PRO A 7 -42.95 33.52 20.86
N SER A 8 -41.88 33.78 21.59
CA SER A 8 -41.20 32.85 22.49
C SER A 8 -41.51 33.22 23.95
N VAL A 9 -41.60 32.23 24.84
CA VAL A 9 -41.45 32.42 26.29
C VAL A 9 -40.68 31.22 26.87
N THR A 10 -39.69 31.50 27.70
CA THR A 10 -38.94 30.52 28.51
C THR A 10 -39.14 30.85 30.00
N SER A 11 -39.11 29.84 30.89
CA SER A 11 -38.94 29.91 32.37
C SER A 11 -39.56 28.67 33.05
N LYS A 12 -39.24 28.28 34.29
CA LYS A 12 -38.11 28.55 35.22
C LYS A 12 -38.00 27.40 36.23
N SER A 13 -36.93 27.36 37.02
CA SER A 13 -36.61 26.28 37.96
C SER A 13 -37.04 26.50 39.43
N ALA A 14 -37.41 25.38 40.08
CA ALA A 14 -37.28 25.02 41.51
C ALA A 14 -37.95 25.83 42.63
N ARG A 15 -38.69 25.12 43.54
CA ARG A 15 -38.63 25.33 45.02
C ARG A 15 -39.27 24.21 45.89
N ARG A 16 -38.41 23.54 46.66
CA ARG A 16 -38.51 23.10 48.09
C ARG A 16 -39.86 22.70 48.76
N ARG A 17 -39.92 21.41 49.19
CA ARG A 17 -39.86 20.88 50.60
C ARG A 17 -41.05 21.10 51.58
N VAL A 18 -41.03 20.35 52.70
CA VAL A 18 -41.91 20.40 53.93
C VAL A 18 -43.23 19.60 53.77
N GLU A 19 -43.79 18.79 54.70
CA GLU A 19 -43.47 18.38 56.11
C GLU A 19 -43.81 16.86 56.36
N ALA A 20 -44.08 16.39 57.60
CA ALA A 20 -43.15 15.56 58.39
C ALA A 20 -43.86 14.58 59.39
N SER A 21 -43.08 13.94 60.28
CA SER A 21 -43.45 13.26 61.56
C SER A 21 -43.98 11.80 61.56
N ALA A 22 -43.76 10.95 62.60
CA ALA A 22 -42.49 10.45 63.20
C ALA A 22 -42.69 9.38 64.34
N HIS A 23 -41.58 8.74 64.74
CA HIS A 23 -41.13 8.46 66.13
C HIS A 23 -41.16 7.06 66.81
N LEU A 24 -39.97 6.74 67.40
CA LEU A 24 -39.65 5.89 68.58
C LEU A 24 -39.72 4.34 68.46
N SER A 25 -38.87 3.54 69.13
CA SER A 25 -37.48 3.70 69.64
C SER A 25 -36.93 2.37 70.20
N LEU A 26 -35.61 2.13 70.15
CA LEU A 26 -34.72 1.72 71.28
C LEU A 26 -33.39 1.04 70.88
N GLN A 27 -32.49 1.05 71.86
CA GLN A 27 -31.23 0.31 72.12
C GLN A 27 -31.17 -1.15 71.59
N GLY A 28 -30.02 -1.82 71.52
CA GLY A 28 -28.65 -1.53 71.99
C GLY A 28 -27.88 -2.85 72.20
N THR A 29 -26.61 -2.81 72.61
CA THR A 29 -25.76 -4.01 72.71
C THR A 29 -26.06 -4.86 73.95
N THR A 30 -26.14 -6.20 73.80
CA THR A 30 -25.81 -7.14 74.90
C THR A 30 -25.54 -8.56 74.41
N ARG A 31 -24.55 -9.23 75.03
CA ARG A 31 -24.39 -10.70 74.96
C ARG A 31 -25.41 -11.37 75.89
N LYS A 32 -26.07 -12.45 75.43
CA LYS A 32 -26.01 -13.78 76.09
C LYS A 32 -26.82 -14.85 75.35
N ARG A 33 -26.27 -16.08 75.32
CA ARG A 33 -27.04 -17.33 75.15
C ARG A 33 -27.85 -17.61 76.42
N PRO A 34 -28.99 -18.29 76.27
CA PRO A 34 -29.18 -19.62 76.87
C PRO A 34 -29.55 -20.66 75.78
N SER A 35 -29.51 -21.98 75.99
CA SER A 35 -28.82 -22.82 76.99
C SER A 35 -28.86 -24.25 76.44
N ASP A 36 -27.72 -24.90 76.18
CA ASP A 36 -27.07 -25.90 77.06
C ASP A 36 -27.79 -27.26 77.12
N GLY A 37 -27.07 -28.36 76.81
CA GLY A 37 -27.69 -29.70 76.86
C GLY A 37 -26.90 -30.91 76.32
N VAL A 38 -25.74 -31.25 76.91
CA VAL A 38 -25.32 -32.67 77.23
C VAL A 38 -25.06 -33.66 76.05
N ILE A 39 -23.99 -34.47 75.95
CA ILE A 39 -22.66 -34.56 76.62
C ILE A 39 -21.73 -35.55 75.84
N ALA A 40 -20.40 -35.45 76.05
CA ALA A 40 -19.34 -36.48 75.83
C ALA A 40 -18.87 -36.96 74.42
N ASN A 41 -17.52 -36.99 74.30
CA ASN A 41 -16.65 -38.03 73.68
C ASN A 41 -16.63 -38.26 72.15
N THR A 42 -15.48 -38.50 71.47
CA THR A 42 -14.05 -38.55 71.88
C THR A 42 -13.08 -38.45 70.68
N ARG A 43 -11.88 -37.88 70.90
CA ARG A 43 -10.60 -38.05 70.15
C ARG A 43 -10.58 -37.58 68.67
N SER A 44 -9.55 -36.97 68.07
CA SER A 44 -8.12 -36.65 68.33
C SER A 44 -7.05 -37.48 67.57
N SER A 45 -6.11 -36.73 66.96
CA SER A 45 -4.66 -36.95 66.89
C SER A 45 -4.01 -38.04 65.99
N LYS A 46 -3.27 -37.53 64.98
CA LYS A 46 -1.80 -37.69 64.71
C LYS A 46 -1.17 -39.07 64.38
N LEU A 47 0.01 -38.97 63.72
CA LEU A 47 1.10 -39.97 63.52
C LEU A 47 0.81 -41.05 62.42
N THR A 48 1.80 -41.63 61.71
CA THR A 48 3.28 -41.53 61.80
C THR A 48 4.02 -41.69 60.44
N LYS A 49 5.25 -41.15 60.39
CA LYS A 49 6.45 -41.49 59.59
C LYS A 49 6.42 -42.71 58.61
N SER A 50 7.02 -42.46 57.43
CA SER A 50 7.96 -43.33 56.67
C SER A 50 7.42 -44.66 56.05
N SER A 51 8.12 -45.38 55.14
CA SER A 51 9.53 -45.31 54.70
C SER A 51 9.83 -45.93 53.31
N LYS A 52 10.93 -45.46 52.66
CA LYS A 52 11.97 -46.18 51.87
C LYS A 52 11.61 -47.24 50.79
N GLY A 53 12.34 -47.17 49.66
CA GLY A 53 12.58 -48.27 48.68
C GLY A 53 12.47 -47.78 47.22
N LYS A 54 13.54 -47.42 46.50
CA LYS A 54 14.51 -48.26 45.73
C LYS A 54 13.80 -49.17 44.68
N GLN A 55 14.01 -49.04 43.35
CA GLN A 55 15.25 -49.24 42.53
C GLN A 55 15.86 -50.65 42.75
N PRO A 56 16.31 -51.41 41.71
CA PRO A 56 16.80 -51.02 40.36
C PRO A 56 15.90 -51.54 39.19
N SER A 57 16.15 -51.50 37.86
CA SER A 57 17.37 -51.45 36.99
C SER A 57 18.02 -52.86 36.74
N THR A 58 18.66 -53.24 35.61
CA THR A 58 18.90 -52.64 34.26
C THR A 58 19.61 -53.61 33.27
N LEU A 59 19.44 -53.39 31.94
CA LEU A 59 20.41 -53.70 30.83
C LEU A 59 20.69 -55.21 30.56
N ILE A 60 21.27 -55.71 29.44
CA ILE A 60 21.98 -55.18 28.24
C ILE A 60 21.83 -56.22 27.07
N SER A 61 22.20 -56.10 25.78
CA SER A 61 22.90 -55.10 24.92
C SER A 61 22.59 -55.33 23.40
N ASN A 62 23.04 -54.40 22.54
CA ASN A 62 23.55 -54.59 21.15
C ASN A 62 22.68 -55.13 19.98
N SER A 63 22.82 -54.66 18.72
CA SER A 63 23.62 -53.52 18.19
C SER A 63 23.28 -53.13 16.72
N ALA A 64 23.54 -51.86 16.37
CA ALA A 64 23.82 -51.28 15.03
C ALA A 64 22.66 -51.13 14.00
N ALA A 65 22.60 -50.08 13.17
CA ALA A 65 23.24 -48.73 13.24
C ALA A 65 22.62 -47.73 12.23
N ASN A 66 22.54 -46.43 12.62
CA ASN A 66 22.55 -45.20 11.76
C ASN A 66 21.42 -45.00 10.71
N ARG A 67 20.93 -43.79 10.38
CA ARG A 67 21.26 -42.36 10.67
C ARG A 67 19.93 -41.56 10.51
N SER A 68 19.43 -40.80 11.50
CA SER A 68 19.79 -39.41 11.90
C SER A 68 18.91 -38.29 11.29
N GLU A 69 17.89 -37.85 12.04
CA GLU A 69 17.13 -36.59 11.90
C GLU A 69 16.82 -36.07 13.34
N PRO A 70 16.47 -34.78 13.56
CA PRO A 70 16.71 -34.09 14.83
C PRO A 70 15.58 -34.22 15.89
N SER A 71 15.95 -33.95 17.14
CA SER A 71 15.04 -34.01 18.30
C SER A 71 14.24 -32.72 18.53
N LEU A 72 12.93 -32.88 18.73
CA LEU A 72 12.06 -31.84 19.30
C LEU A 72 12.16 -31.82 20.82
N PHE A 73 12.13 -30.61 21.41
CA PHE A 73 12.06 -30.42 22.86
C PHE A 73 10.71 -30.88 23.44
N LYS A 74 10.73 -31.48 24.64
CA LYS A 74 9.50 -31.88 25.36
C LYS A 74 8.79 -30.69 26.02
N LYS A 75 7.48 -30.85 26.22
CA LYS A 75 6.57 -29.88 26.88
C LYS A 75 6.70 -29.89 28.43
N PRO A 76 6.22 -28.83 29.11
CA PRO A 76 6.34 -28.66 30.56
C PRO A 76 5.36 -29.51 31.38
N SER A 77 5.56 -29.49 32.70
CA SER A 77 4.67 -30.05 33.73
C SER A 77 3.37 -29.25 33.90
N LEU A 78 2.41 -29.82 34.64
CA LEU A 78 1.03 -29.35 34.72
C LEU A 78 0.52 -29.46 36.17
N GLN A 79 0.06 -28.35 36.75
CA GLN A 79 -0.77 -28.32 37.95
C GLN A 79 -1.91 -27.29 37.79
N MET A 80 -3.02 -27.54 38.48
CA MET A 80 -4.25 -26.72 38.52
C MET A 80 -4.59 -26.49 40.02
N ALA A 81 -5.51 -25.61 40.44
CA ALA A 81 -6.61 -25.01 39.70
C ALA A 81 -7.13 -23.68 40.30
N ARG A 82 -7.78 -22.88 39.43
CA ARG A 82 -8.97 -22.02 39.66
C ARG A 82 -9.02 -21.12 40.92
N SER A 83 -8.98 -19.82 40.66
CA SER A 83 -10.05 -18.90 41.09
C SER A 83 -10.68 -18.24 39.85
N PHE A 84 -11.93 -17.80 39.93
CA PHE A 84 -12.56 -16.97 38.91
C PHE A 84 -12.43 -15.50 39.32
N ASN A 85 -12.06 -14.62 38.40
CA ASN A 85 -12.42 -13.21 38.42
C ASN A 85 -12.39 -12.66 36.99
N THR A 86 -13.41 -11.88 36.63
CA THR A 86 -13.52 -11.24 35.31
C THR A 86 -12.74 -9.92 35.32
N LEU A 87 -11.75 -9.78 34.44
CA LEU A 87 -11.06 -8.52 34.20
C LEU A 87 -11.38 -8.00 32.77
N PRO A 88 -11.62 -6.68 32.61
CA PRO A 88 -12.14 -6.13 31.37
C PRO A 88 -11.11 -6.13 30.24
N ALA A 89 -11.60 -6.26 29.01
CA ALA A 89 -10.77 -6.15 27.81
C ALA A 89 -10.18 -4.74 27.67
N SER A 90 -8.93 -4.67 27.24
CA SER A 90 -8.23 -3.42 26.98
C SER A 90 -8.90 -2.63 25.84
N GLN A 91 -9.69 -1.61 26.18
CA GLN A 91 -10.33 -0.74 25.19
C GLN A 91 -9.27 -0.01 24.34
N SER A 92 -9.25 -0.31 23.03
CA SER A 92 -8.58 0.52 22.03
C SER A 92 -9.48 1.71 21.69
N THR A 93 -9.34 2.82 22.43
CA THR A 93 -10.09 4.06 22.17
C THR A 93 -9.93 4.50 20.71
N VAL A 94 -11.06 4.75 20.03
CA VAL A 94 -11.07 4.98 18.58
C VAL A 94 -10.38 6.27 18.19
N ASN A 95 -9.65 6.22 17.07
CA ASN A 95 -8.89 7.34 16.53
C ASN A 95 -9.63 8.00 15.37
N THR A 96 -10.28 9.14 15.63
CA THR A 96 -10.58 10.16 14.63
C THR A 96 -9.28 10.85 14.22
N SER A 97 -8.55 10.25 13.27
CA SER A 97 -7.27 10.78 12.78
C SER A 97 -7.11 10.62 11.26
N PHE A 98 -6.61 11.67 10.60
CA PHE A 98 -6.62 11.81 9.13
C PHE A 98 -5.71 10.83 8.36
N ASN A 99 -4.91 10.04 9.08
CA ASN A 99 -4.04 8.97 8.58
C ASN A 99 -4.64 7.58 8.86
N THR A 100 -5.72 7.24 8.18
CA THR A 100 -6.10 5.82 7.97
C THR A 100 -4.95 5.08 7.26
N VAL A 101 -4.74 3.81 7.62
CA VAL A 101 -3.77 2.90 6.95
C VAL A 101 -3.92 2.94 5.43
N SER A 102 -2.82 2.77 4.69
CA SER A 102 -2.67 3.01 3.23
C SER A 102 -3.53 2.16 2.29
N SER A 103 -4.86 2.22 2.39
CA SER A 103 -5.77 2.01 1.28
C SER A 103 -5.76 3.26 0.40
N SER A 104 -5.43 3.10 -0.88
CA SER A 104 -5.01 4.22 -1.75
C SER A 104 -6.17 5.00 -2.39
N GLN A 105 -7.14 5.45 -1.58
CA GLN A 105 -8.30 6.26 -1.98
C GLN A 105 -7.92 7.43 -2.92
N GLN A 106 -8.24 7.28 -4.20
CA GLN A 106 -8.17 8.30 -5.23
C GLN A 106 -9.15 7.94 -6.35
N THR A 107 -9.83 8.94 -6.94
CA THR A 107 -10.92 8.74 -7.91
C THR A 107 -10.43 8.24 -9.28
N ARG A 108 -10.08 6.95 -9.39
CA ARG A 108 -9.84 6.21 -10.65
C ARG A 108 -10.29 4.76 -10.56
N ALA A 109 -10.72 4.22 -11.70
CA ALA A 109 -11.17 2.84 -11.87
C ALA A 109 -9.99 1.86 -11.89
N ASP A 110 -9.31 1.73 -10.75
CA ASP A 110 -8.07 0.97 -10.62
C ASP A 110 -8.28 -0.44 -10.02
N THR A 111 -9.49 -0.77 -9.53
CA THR A 111 -9.91 -2.11 -9.06
C THR A 111 -9.88 -3.16 -10.18
N ALA A 112 -10.14 -2.74 -11.42
CA ALA A 112 -9.99 -3.50 -12.65
C ALA A 112 -8.70 -4.36 -12.72
N ASN A 113 -7.56 -3.76 -12.36
CA ASN A 113 -6.24 -4.38 -12.36
C ASN A 113 -5.97 -5.09 -11.03
N THR A 114 -6.72 -6.18 -10.82
CA THR A 114 -6.75 -7.08 -9.65
C THR A 114 -5.43 -7.15 -8.84
N SER A 115 -5.30 -6.28 -7.84
CA SER A 115 -4.20 -6.27 -6.85
C SER A 115 -2.75 -6.14 -7.36
N PHE A 116 -2.49 -5.54 -8.53
CA PHE A 116 -1.11 -5.55 -9.10
C PHE A 116 -0.18 -4.39 -8.74
N THR A 117 -0.69 -3.16 -8.60
CA THR A 117 0.19 -1.98 -8.43
C THR A 117 0.49 -1.68 -6.96
N SER A 118 1.32 -2.50 -6.32
CA SER A 118 2.01 -2.13 -5.07
C SER A 118 3.27 -1.33 -5.38
N ASP A 119 3.13 -0.20 -6.08
CA ASP A 119 4.24 0.67 -6.47
C ASP A 119 4.77 1.46 -5.26
N CYS A 120 5.74 0.88 -4.56
CA CYS A 120 6.61 1.61 -3.63
C CYS A 120 7.54 2.53 -4.43
N ASP A 121 7.15 3.80 -4.57
CA ASP A 121 7.95 4.84 -5.24
C ASP A 121 9.36 4.98 -4.61
N ALA A 122 10.35 5.28 -5.44
CA ALA A 122 11.78 5.04 -5.12
C ALA A 122 12.43 6.11 -4.20
N THR A 123 12.07 6.13 -2.92
CA THR A 123 12.82 6.85 -1.87
C THR A 123 13.09 5.99 -0.62
N GLU A 124 14.27 5.36 -0.62
CA GLU A 124 15.03 4.83 0.54
C GLU A 124 14.23 4.19 1.68
N VAL A 125 14.05 2.87 1.65
CA VAL A 125 13.53 2.10 2.80
C VAL A 125 14.53 1.00 3.20
N PRO A 126 15.43 1.26 4.16
CA PRO A 126 16.29 0.23 4.74
C PRO A 126 15.51 -0.62 5.74
N TYR A 127 15.03 -1.80 5.33
CA TYR A 127 14.31 -2.73 6.21
C TYR A 127 15.25 -3.42 7.23
N SER A 128 15.33 -2.89 8.45
CA SER A 128 16.18 -3.42 9.52
C SER A 128 15.51 -4.52 10.36
N PHE A 129 15.64 -5.79 9.95
CA PHE A 129 15.56 -6.91 10.90
C PHE A 129 16.59 -6.73 12.03
N MET A 130 16.14 -6.71 13.28
CA MET A 130 16.89 -7.19 14.45
C MET A 130 15.95 -8.02 15.35
N THR A 131 16.53 -8.96 16.09
CA THR A 131 15.79 -9.97 16.86
C THR A 131 15.15 -9.41 18.12
N ARG A 132 13.83 -9.57 18.25
CA ARG A 132 13.07 -9.26 19.46
C ARG A 132 13.28 -10.36 20.51
N THR A 133 14.03 -10.08 21.57
CA THR A 133 13.95 -10.85 22.83
C THR A 133 12.77 -10.36 23.68
N SER A 134 12.33 -11.18 24.63
CA SER A 134 11.04 -11.01 25.34
C SER A 134 10.97 -9.76 26.23
N PRO A 135 9.81 -9.09 26.33
CA PRO A 135 9.61 -8.00 27.28
C PRO A 135 9.14 -8.51 28.66
N THR A 136 9.73 -7.98 29.73
CA THR A 136 9.15 -8.04 31.08
C THR A 136 9.51 -6.77 31.87
N THR A 137 8.46 -6.13 32.40
CA THR A 137 8.45 -5.19 33.54
C THR A 137 9.78 -4.58 34.02
N LEU A 138 9.98 -3.30 33.71
CA LEU A 138 10.86 -2.41 34.48
C LEU A 138 10.01 -1.62 35.47
N GLY A 139 10.08 -2.02 36.75
CA GLY A 139 9.77 -1.13 37.87
C GLY A 139 10.91 -0.11 38.07
N SER A 140 10.80 0.74 39.08
CA SER A 140 11.86 1.70 39.40
C SER A 140 13.17 0.98 39.74
N LEU A 141 14.28 1.45 39.18
CA LEU A 141 15.65 1.11 39.60
C LEU A 141 16.33 2.41 40.00
N GLU A 142 16.99 2.40 41.15
CA GLU A 142 17.75 3.54 41.67
C GLU A 142 19.22 3.47 41.22
N ASP A 143 19.93 4.60 41.26
CA ASP A 143 21.25 4.76 40.62
C ASP A 143 22.36 3.81 41.14
N GLY A 144 22.14 3.18 42.31
CA GLY A 144 23.05 2.17 42.86
C GLY A 144 23.19 0.90 42.00
N ASP A 145 22.11 0.42 41.39
CA ASP A 145 22.13 -0.82 40.61
C ASP A 145 22.88 -0.67 39.27
N LEU A 146 22.87 0.54 38.69
CA LEU A 146 23.60 0.85 37.46
C LEU A 146 25.12 0.65 37.64
N LEU A 147 25.67 1.01 38.80
CA LEU A 147 27.09 0.80 39.12
C LEU A 147 27.43 -0.70 39.22
N VAL A 148 26.54 -1.51 39.80
CA VAL A 148 26.74 -2.97 39.92
C VAL A 148 26.66 -3.69 38.57
N VAL A 149 25.74 -3.26 37.69
CA VAL A 149 25.62 -3.78 36.32
C VAL A 149 26.85 -3.40 35.49
N ASN A 150 27.32 -2.15 35.56
CA ASN A 150 28.48 -1.70 34.79
C ASN A 150 29.76 -2.42 35.25
N ALA A 151 29.96 -2.58 36.57
CA ALA A 151 31.08 -3.35 37.13
C ALA A 151 31.06 -4.84 36.72
N LYS A 152 29.89 -5.46 36.54
CA LYS A 152 29.75 -6.81 35.99
C LYS A 152 30.11 -6.88 34.50
N LEU A 153 29.69 -5.88 33.71
CA LEU A 153 30.01 -5.80 32.28
C LEU A 153 31.51 -5.62 32.03
N SER A 154 32.18 -4.72 32.77
CA SER A 154 33.65 -4.58 32.70
C SER A 154 34.37 -5.90 33.05
N LYS A 155 33.92 -6.62 34.07
CA LYS A 155 34.46 -7.95 34.41
C LYS A 155 34.22 -9.02 33.33
N GLN A 156 33.14 -8.92 32.56
CA GLN A 156 32.88 -9.83 31.44
C GLN A 156 33.71 -9.48 30.19
N ALA A 157 33.98 -8.19 29.94
CA ALA A 157 34.86 -7.75 28.85
C ALA A 157 36.29 -8.29 29.03
N SER A 158 36.91 -8.08 30.19
CA SER A 158 38.25 -8.62 30.49
C SER A 158 38.31 -10.15 30.55
N ALA A 159 37.17 -10.83 30.67
CA ALA A 159 37.06 -12.29 30.60
C ALA A 159 36.87 -12.84 29.17
N LEU A 160 36.69 -11.97 28.17
CA LEU A 160 36.76 -12.34 26.74
C LEU A 160 38.17 -12.17 26.18
N GLU A 161 38.88 -11.09 26.54
CA GLU A 161 40.24 -10.82 26.04
C GLU A 161 41.23 -11.91 26.45
N SER A 162 41.04 -12.53 27.62
CA SER A 162 41.85 -13.66 28.11
C SER A 162 41.60 -15.00 27.40
N LYS A 163 40.78 -15.05 26.34
CA LYS A 163 40.46 -16.28 25.58
C LYS A 163 40.98 -16.33 24.14
N LEU A 164 41.68 -15.31 23.64
CA LEU A 164 42.51 -15.44 22.44
C LEU A 164 43.97 -15.65 22.84
N GLY A 165 44.30 -16.86 23.31
CA GLY A 165 45.67 -17.18 23.75
C GLY A 165 45.99 -18.68 23.78
N SER A 166 47.02 -19.05 23.01
CA SER A 166 47.73 -20.35 23.03
C SER A 166 46.97 -21.60 22.53
N SER A 167 47.73 -22.68 22.30
CA SER A 167 47.35 -23.86 21.53
C SER A 167 47.88 -25.17 22.16
N HIS A 168 47.47 -26.30 21.54
CA HIS A 168 48.00 -27.67 21.70
C HIS A 168 47.68 -28.49 22.97
N GLY A 169 47.31 -29.78 22.76
CA GLY A 169 48.14 -30.87 23.31
C GLY A 169 47.51 -31.95 24.21
N SER A 170 46.84 -32.96 23.63
CA SER A 170 46.69 -34.33 24.22
C SER A 170 45.89 -34.44 25.55
N SER A 171 45.74 -35.60 26.23
CA SER A 171 45.19 -36.90 25.80
C SER A 171 44.78 -37.79 27.01
N GLN A 172 44.01 -38.86 26.78
CA GLN A 172 43.74 -40.03 27.65
C GLN A 172 42.96 -39.87 29.00
N GLY A 173 41.93 -40.74 29.21
CA GLY A 173 42.05 -41.80 30.24
C GLY A 173 41.02 -41.98 31.40
N ARG A 174 39.96 -42.79 31.18
CA ARG A 174 39.38 -43.84 32.09
C ARG A 174 38.71 -43.42 33.44
N ASP A 175 37.87 -44.21 34.16
CA ASP A 175 37.22 -45.57 34.06
C ASP A 175 36.05 -45.67 35.12
N SER A 176 35.19 -46.70 35.34
CA SER A 176 34.70 -47.95 34.67
C SER A 176 33.45 -48.55 35.41
N SER A 177 32.93 -49.73 34.97
CA SER A 177 32.01 -50.70 35.68
C SER A 177 30.51 -50.29 35.89
N SER A 178 29.47 -51.15 36.11
CA SER A 178 29.09 -52.61 35.95
C SER A 178 27.54 -52.77 36.32
N THR A 179 26.72 -53.86 36.31
CA THR A 179 26.78 -55.37 36.17
C THR A 179 25.39 -56.03 35.85
N TRP A 180 25.33 -57.08 35.00
CA TRP A 180 24.42 -58.29 34.83
C TRP A 180 22.90 -58.44 35.22
N GLY A 181 22.12 -59.07 34.30
CA GLY A 181 21.20 -60.26 34.50
C GLY A 181 19.67 -60.06 34.67
N SER A 182 18.72 -60.99 34.36
CA SER A 182 18.65 -62.25 33.54
C SER A 182 17.19 -62.80 33.37
N SER A 183 16.95 -63.83 32.52
CA SER A 183 15.75 -64.75 32.34
C SER A 183 14.36 -64.17 31.93
N ILE A 184 13.54 -64.64 30.95
CA ILE A 184 13.17 -65.99 30.36
C ILE A 184 12.27 -66.82 31.32
N PRO A 185 11.20 -67.60 30.93
CA PRO A 185 10.73 -68.20 29.65
C PRO A 185 9.23 -67.91 29.27
N GLU A 186 8.49 -68.54 28.31
CA GLU A 186 8.68 -69.18 26.96
C GLU A 186 7.28 -69.46 26.30
N GLU A 187 7.26 -70.03 25.08
CA GLU A 187 6.15 -70.69 24.33
C GLU A 187 4.98 -69.82 23.78
N ASP A 188 4.17 -70.23 22.78
CA ASP A 188 4.35 -70.85 21.43
C ASP A 188 2.93 -71.01 20.76
N LEU A 189 2.68 -71.24 19.46
CA LEU A 189 3.49 -71.42 18.22
C LEU A 189 2.69 -71.00 16.93
N ILE A 190 3.15 -71.43 15.75
CA ILE A 190 2.64 -71.26 14.36
C ILE A 190 1.26 -71.95 14.09
N VAL A 191 0.44 -71.45 13.13
CA VAL A 191 -0.16 -72.20 11.95
C VAL A 191 -1.39 -71.52 11.29
N ALA A 192 -1.18 -71.07 10.05
CA ALA A 192 -1.99 -71.08 8.81
C ALA A 192 -3.54 -71.04 8.70
N SER A 193 -3.95 -70.61 7.48
CA SER A 193 -5.20 -70.91 6.72
C SER A 193 -6.37 -69.91 6.77
N ALA A 194 -7.38 -70.12 5.91
CA ALA A 194 -8.30 -69.07 5.44
C ALA A 194 -9.65 -69.62 4.89
N ARG A 195 -10.59 -68.68 4.61
CA ARG A 195 -11.94 -68.83 3.99
C ARG A 195 -13.08 -69.28 4.91
N ALA A 196 -14.30 -69.11 4.38
CA ALA A 196 -15.63 -69.33 4.96
C ALA A 196 -15.97 -68.38 6.13
N GLU A 197 -17.00 -67.52 6.12
CA GLU A 197 -18.41 -67.55 5.65
C GLU A 197 -19.44 -67.85 6.78
N SER A 198 -20.21 -66.80 7.10
CA SER A 198 -21.62 -66.74 7.53
C SER A 198 -22.29 -67.91 8.29
N SER A 199 -22.90 -67.58 9.43
CA SER A 199 -24.03 -68.31 10.01
C SER A 199 -24.78 -67.45 11.06
N THR A 200 -26.12 -67.38 11.16
CA THR A 200 -27.21 -67.67 10.20
C THR A 200 -28.50 -66.92 10.62
N SER A 201 -29.49 -66.86 9.71
CA SER A 201 -30.95 -66.81 9.98
C SER A 201 -31.63 -65.46 10.28
N ALA A 202 -32.86 -65.18 9.80
CA ALA A 202 -33.64 -65.82 8.71
C ALA A 202 -34.84 -64.95 8.29
N SER A 203 -35.49 -65.32 7.17
CA SER A 203 -36.88 -65.01 6.77
C SER A 203 -37.21 -63.65 6.15
N LEU A 204 -37.93 -63.54 5.02
CA LEU A 204 -38.24 -64.50 3.92
C LEU A 204 -38.72 -63.68 2.68
N LEU A 205 -38.30 -64.07 1.46
CA LEU A 205 -39.07 -64.12 0.18
C LEU A 205 -39.86 -62.88 -0.32
N HIS A 206 -39.98 -62.53 -1.61
CA HIS A 206 -39.35 -62.89 -2.91
C HIS A 206 -39.86 -61.82 -3.94
N SER A 207 -39.50 -61.66 -5.22
CA SER A 207 -38.65 -62.30 -6.25
C SER A 207 -38.40 -61.21 -7.35
N ARG A 208 -37.82 -61.36 -8.56
CA ARG A 208 -37.27 -62.50 -9.32
C ARG A 208 -36.01 -62.08 -10.12
N ARG A 209 -36.07 -61.98 -11.46
CA ARG A 209 -34.97 -61.64 -12.40
C ARG A 209 -35.53 -61.22 -13.77
N LEU A 210 -34.79 -60.42 -14.57
CA LEU A 210 -34.14 -60.85 -15.84
C LEU A 210 -33.65 -59.68 -16.73
N SER A 211 -32.57 -59.96 -17.46
CA SER A 211 -32.16 -59.39 -18.76
C SER A 211 -32.08 -60.57 -19.77
N PRO A 212 -31.88 -60.43 -21.11
CA PRO A 212 -31.54 -59.24 -21.91
C PRO A 212 -32.21 -59.18 -23.34
N ARG A 213 -31.67 -58.28 -24.21
CA ARG A 213 -31.58 -58.36 -25.71
C ARG A 213 -32.80 -58.11 -26.64
N ARG A 214 -32.58 -57.11 -27.53
CA ARG A 214 -32.78 -57.08 -29.01
C ARG A 214 -34.17 -56.83 -29.65
N SER A 215 -34.08 -56.14 -30.82
CA SER A 215 -34.98 -56.12 -32.02
C SER A 215 -36.38 -55.49 -31.91
N ALA A 216 -36.98 -54.94 -32.99
CA ALA A 216 -36.49 -54.37 -34.27
C ALA A 216 -37.68 -53.75 -35.08
N GLN A 217 -37.38 -52.96 -36.13
CA GLN A 217 -38.29 -52.52 -37.23
C GLN A 217 -39.41 -51.51 -36.83
N HIS A 218 -39.54 -50.33 -37.47
CA HIS A 218 -40.18 -50.02 -38.79
C HIS A 218 -41.70 -50.32 -38.79
N ILE A 219 -42.61 -49.54 -39.41
CA ILE A 219 -42.54 -48.79 -40.69
C ILE A 219 -43.30 -47.45 -40.65
N GLY A 220 -42.85 -46.44 -41.42
CA GLY A 220 -43.66 -45.31 -41.92
C GLY A 220 -43.58 -43.99 -41.13
N GLY A 221 -43.51 -42.81 -41.76
CA GLY A 221 -43.37 -42.52 -43.20
C GLY A 221 -43.41 -41.02 -43.56
N SER A 222 -43.03 -40.72 -44.82
CA SER A 222 -43.30 -39.48 -45.59
C SER A 222 -42.93 -38.09 -45.02
N GLN A 223 -41.82 -37.53 -45.54
CA GLN A 223 -41.87 -36.29 -46.35
C GLN A 223 -42.11 -36.67 -47.84
N PRO A 224 -42.41 -35.76 -48.81
CA PRO A 224 -42.14 -34.31 -48.82
C PRO A 224 -43.26 -33.42 -49.41
N THR A 225 -42.94 -32.13 -49.62
CA THR A 225 -43.56 -31.14 -50.56
C THR A 225 -45.06 -30.85 -50.47
N LEU A 226 -45.42 -29.55 -50.32
CA LEU A 226 -46.31 -28.81 -51.24
C LEU A 226 -46.46 -27.32 -50.82
N SER A 227 -46.11 -26.41 -51.73
CA SER A 227 -46.77 -25.11 -51.95
C SER A 227 -47.76 -25.30 -53.16
N PRO A 228 -48.59 -24.34 -53.63
CA PRO A 228 -48.56 -22.89 -53.41
C PRO A 228 -49.93 -22.12 -53.37
N VAL A 229 -49.83 -20.78 -53.20
CA VAL A 229 -50.60 -19.69 -53.86
C VAL A 229 -52.15 -19.67 -53.90
N LYS A 230 -52.70 -18.51 -53.46
CA LYS A 230 -53.67 -17.65 -54.18
C LYS A 230 -53.28 -16.18 -53.88
N ASN A 231 -52.88 -15.37 -54.87
CA ASN A 231 -53.65 -14.61 -55.87
C ASN A 231 -54.27 -13.30 -55.31
N GLY A 232 -54.03 -12.11 -55.89
CA GLY A 232 -53.07 -11.79 -56.96
C GLY A 232 -53.25 -10.39 -57.59
N THR A 233 -52.38 -10.08 -58.57
CA THR A 233 -52.53 -9.12 -59.70
C THR A 233 -52.90 -7.64 -59.39
N PHE A 234 -52.18 -6.63 -59.86
CA PHE A 234 -51.70 -6.33 -61.24
C PHE A 234 -50.47 -5.35 -61.22
N ALA A 235 -49.65 -5.10 -62.25
CA ALA A 235 -49.51 -5.61 -63.63
C ALA A 235 -48.02 -5.60 -64.10
N HIS A 236 -47.73 -4.98 -65.27
CA HIS A 236 -46.50 -5.03 -66.10
C HIS A 236 -46.46 -3.76 -67.01
N PRO A 237 -45.47 -3.47 -67.91
CA PRO A 237 -44.40 -4.35 -68.44
C PRO A 237 -42.99 -3.73 -68.68
N ASN A 238 -42.04 -4.59 -69.15
CA ASN A 238 -40.89 -4.28 -70.04
C ASN A 238 -39.76 -3.33 -69.54
N LEU A 239 -38.54 -3.30 -70.09
CA LEU A 239 -37.77 -4.21 -70.97
C LEU A 239 -36.26 -3.97 -70.73
N ALA A 240 -35.37 -4.82 -71.26
CA ALA A 240 -33.92 -4.56 -71.29
C ALA A 240 -33.48 -3.96 -72.64
N ALA A 241 -32.71 -2.87 -72.62
CA ALA A 241 -32.00 -2.32 -73.77
C ALA A 241 -30.82 -1.43 -73.35
N MET A 242 -29.80 -1.34 -74.19
CA MET A 242 -28.74 -0.32 -74.12
C MET A 242 -28.95 0.74 -75.21
N SER A 243 -28.17 1.84 -75.08
CA SER A 243 -27.69 2.71 -76.16
C SER A 243 -28.57 3.87 -76.67
N LEU A 244 -27.90 5.03 -76.74
CA LEU A 244 -28.08 6.14 -77.70
C LEU A 244 -29.36 7.00 -77.54
N ASN A 245 -29.38 8.30 -77.87
CA ASN A 245 -28.34 9.17 -78.46
C ASN A 245 -28.56 10.67 -78.14
N GLN A 246 -27.53 11.49 -78.41
CA GLN A 246 -27.59 12.92 -78.82
C GLN A 246 -28.15 14.00 -77.83
N SER A 247 -27.74 15.29 -77.87
CA SER A 247 -26.48 15.89 -78.38
C SER A 247 -26.38 17.43 -78.15
N PHE A 248 -25.13 17.93 -78.01
CA PHE A 248 -24.62 19.20 -78.60
C PHE A 248 -25.07 20.58 -78.01
N PRO A 249 -24.41 21.74 -78.33
CA PRO A 249 -23.17 22.15 -77.62
C PRO A 249 -23.11 23.66 -77.19
N PRO A 250 -22.11 24.51 -77.54
CA PRO A 250 -21.07 25.00 -76.61
C PRO A 250 -21.09 26.55 -76.47
N PRO A 251 -20.09 27.22 -75.83
CA PRO A 251 -18.82 27.53 -76.51
C PRO A 251 -17.60 27.38 -75.54
N PRO A 252 -16.48 28.14 -75.56
CA PRO A 252 -15.15 27.50 -75.52
C PRO A 252 -14.24 27.93 -74.36
N GLY A 253 -13.05 27.32 -74.28
CA GLY A 253 -11.91 27.90 -73.55
C GLY A 253 -11.04 28.78 -74.47
N VAL A 254 -10.40 29.79 -73.89
CA VAL A 254 -9.28 30.61 -74.42
C VAL A 254 -8.64 31.25 -73.17
N ASN A 255 -7.32 31.13 -72.90
CA ASN A 255 -6.19 31.86 -73.51
C ASN A 255 -6.32 33.41 -73.37
N VAL A 256 -5.25 34.21 -73.29
CA VAL A 256 -3.82 33.94 -73.38
C VAL A 256 -3.03 34.86 -72.43
N LYS A 257 -1.72 34.61 -72.31
CA LYS A 257 -0.65 35.47 -71.76
C LYS A 257 -0.92 36.98 -71.82
N LEU A 258 -0.29 37.72 -70.91
CA LEU A 258 0.69 38.74 -71.32
C LEU A 258 1.73 39.00 -70.21
N SER A 259 3.01 38.93 -70.57
CA SER A 259 4.11 39.56 -69.85
C SER A 259 4.07 41.09 -70.12
N PRO A 260 4.73 41.96 -69.33
CA PRO A 260 6.20 42.06 -69.44
C PRO A 260 6.91 42.47 -68.11
N ASP A 261 8.24 42.65 -68.20
CA ASP A 261 9.04 43.73 -67.57
C ASP A 261 8.97 44.03 -66.04
N LYS A 262 10.06 44.41 -65.36
CA LYS A 262 11.50 44.43 -65.73
C LYS A 262 12.38 44.52 -64.47
N SER A 263 13.61 44.00 -64.60
CA SER A 263 14.90 44.42 -64.00
C SER A 263 14.98 45.27 -62.71
N ALA A 264 16.06 44.98 -61.96
CA ALA A 264 16.87 45.92 -61.15
C ALA A 264 16.34 46.33 -59.76
N SER A 265 17.21 46.53 -58.74
CA SER A 265 18.64 46.18 -58.62
C SER A 265 19.16 46.25 -57.17
N HIS A 266 20.37 45.70 -56.96
CA HIS A 266 21.31 45.98 -55.85
C HIS A 266 20.95 45.45 -54.44
N SER A 267 21.92 45.10 -53.57
CA SER A 267 23.33 44.71 -53.79
C SER A 267 23.95 44.11 -52.50
N ARG A 268 25.15 43.51 -52.64
CA ARG A 268 26.11 43.08 -51.59
C ARG A 268 25.77 41.77 -50.81
N SER A 269 26.74 40.89 -50.49
CA SER A 269 28.10 40.69 -51.03
C SER A 269 28.79 39.44 -50.44
N HIS A 270 29.36 38.58 -51.30
CA HIS A 270 30.64 37.81 -51.16
C HIS A 270 30.90 36.87 -49.94
N SER A 271 31.66 35.76 -50.07
CA SER A 271 32.22 35.08 -51.26
C SER A 271 32.80 33.68 -50.93
N ASP A 272 32.64 32.74 -51.87
CA ASP A 272 33.61 31.79 -52.46
C ASP A 272 34.76 31.19 -51.61
N ARG A 273 35.10 29.89 -51.75
CA ARG A 273 35.70 29.24 -52.95
C ARG A 273 35.65 27.69 -52.83
N SER A 274 35.79 26.84 -53.87
CA SER A 274 35.93 27.05 -55.33
C SER A 274 35.90 25.74 -56.16
N SER A 275 35.25 25.76 -57.34
CA SER A 275 35.68 25.10 -58.61
C SER A 275 35.72 23.54 -58.72
N PRO A 276 35.88 22.96 -59.92
CA PRO A 276 35.02 23.12 -61.11
C PRO A 276 34.66 21.76 -61.79
N ALA A 277 33.86 21.78 -62.88
CA ALA A 277 33.33 20.58 -63.56
C ALA A 277 33.78 20.40 -65.02
N ARG A 278 33.59 19.19 -65.59
CA ARG A 278 33.39 18.94 -67.05
C ARG A 278 32.51 17.69 -67.31
N PRO A 279 31.90 17.53 -68.51
CA PRO A 279 30.54 16.96 -68.58
C PRO A 279 30.26 15.89 -69.67
N GLN A 280 29.09 15.25 -69.50
CA GLN A 280 28.12 14.77 -70.52
C GLN A 280 28.54 13.83 -71.67
N GLU A 281 27.78 12.73 -71.78
CA GLU A 281 27.15 12.34 -73.05
C GLU A 281 25.68 11.88 -72.78
N GLN A 282 24.93 11.41 -73.79
CA GLN A 282 23.47 11.61 -73.88
C GLN A 282 22.59 10.34 -73.82
N SER A 283 21.43 10.44 -73.14
CA SER A 283 20.05 10.03 -73.53
C SER A 283 19.72 8.61 -74.10
N PRO A 284 18.44 8.14 -74.08
CA PRO A 284 17.25 8.59 -73.32
C PRO A 284 16.41 7.45 -72.64
N ALA A 285 15.37 7.88 -71.92
CA ALA A 285 14.06 7.22 -71.72
C ALA A 285 13.95 5.88 -70.93
N GLY A 286 13.25 5.96 -69.79
CA GLY A 286 12.69 4.82 -69.06
C GLY A 286 11.97 5.30 -67.80
N GLN A 287 10.63 5.47 -67.83
CA GLN A 287 9.87 5.93 -66.67
C GLN A 287 9.65 4.80 -65.66
N ALA A 288 10.46 4.79 -64.60
CA ALA A 288 10.12 4.17 -63.32
C ALA A 288 10.18 5.26 -62.24
N SER A 289 9.05 5.57 -61.61
CA SER A 289 9.00 6.48 -60.46
C SER A 289 9.47 5.74 -59.20
N THR A 290 10.77 5.46 -59.12
CA THR A 290 11.40 4.90 -57.93
C THR A 290 11.41 5.95 -56.82
N GLU A 291 10.45 5.85 -55.90
CA GLU A 291 10.59 6.49 -54.59
C GLU A 291 11.89 5.99 -53.96
N SER A 292 12.88 6.87 -53.88
CA SER A 292 14.17 6.54 -53.29
C SER A 292 13.98 6.29 -51.80
N PRO A 293 14.40 5.14 -51.24
CA PRO A 293 14.12 4.80 -49.86
C PRO A 293 14.70 5.88 -48.94
N THR A 294 13.85 6.49 -48.13
CA THR A 294 14.22 7.57 -47.21
C THR A 294 15.32 7.08 -46.28
N LYS A 295 16.50 7.71 -46.33
CA LYS A 295 17.69 7.29 -45.56
C LYS A 295 17.42 7.37 -44.05
N ILE A 296 17.04 6.23 -43.46
CA ILE A 296 16.86 6.09 -42.01
C ILE A 296 18.19 6.40 -41.32
N ALA A 297 18.16 7.27 -40.30
CA ALA A 297 19.35 7.61 -39.53
C ALA A 297 19.90 6.36 -38.81
N HIS A 298 21.21 6.13 -38.90
CA HIS A 298 21.94 4.98 -38.31
C HIS A 298 21.44 4.66 -36.89
N ARG A 299 21.53 5.64 -35.98
CA ARG A 299 21.05 5.59 -34.58
C ARG A 299 19.60 5.09 -34.36
N ILE A 300 18.73 5.16 -35.37
CA ILE A 300 17.36 4.63 -35.37
C ILE A 300 17.35 3.21 -35.94
N ARG A 301 18.01 3.00 -37.09
CA ARG A 301 18.11 1.70 -37.77
C ARG A 301 18.59 0.60 -36.82
N ASP A 302 19.69 0.84 -36.12
CA ASP A 302 20.35 -0.15 -35.26
C ASP A 302 19.82 -0.16 -33.81
N ILE A 303 18.61 0.36 -33.54
CA ILE A 303 17.96 0.21 -32.22
C ILE A 303 17.84 -1.28 -31.81
N PRO A 304 17.43 -2.24 -32.68
CA PRO A 304 17.33 -3.66 -32.31
C PRO A 304 18.67 -4.30 -31.95
N GLU A 305 19.79 -3.74 -32.44
CA GLU A 305 21.15 -4.23 -32.22
C GLU A 305 21.82 -3.65 -30.95
N GLN A 306 21.26 -2.59 -30.35
CA GLN A 306 21.89 -1.82 -29.26
C GLN A 306 21.86 -2.52 -27.87
N GLY A 307 21.44 -3.79 -27.78
CA GLY A 307 21.35 -4.54 -26.53
C GLY A 307 20.52 -3.82 -25.47
N LEU A 308 20.93 -3.85 -24.20
CA LEU A 308 20.31 -3.03 -23.14
C LEU A 308 20.93 -1.61 -23.03
N PHE A 309 21.36 -1.02 -24.15
CA PHE A 309 21.89 0.36 -24.23
C PHE A 309 23.08 0.66 -23.30
N ALA A 310 23.87 -0.37 -22.99
CA ALA A 310 25.08 -0.32 -22.17
C ALA A 310 26.25 -0.99 -22.91
N GLY A 311 27.49 -0.58 -22.61
CA GLY A 311 28.69 -1.17 -23.22
C GLY A 311 28.94 -2.61 -22.77
N LYS A 312 29.42 -3.48 -23.67
CA LYS A 312 29.77 -4.86 -23.31
C LYS A 312 30.94 -4.86 -22.29
N PRO A 313 30.89 -5.69 -21.23
CA PRO A 313 31.98 -5.80 -20.26
C PRO A 313 33.25 -6.38 -20.91
N GLY A 314 34.42 -6.00 -20.39
CA GLY A 314 35.69 -6.59 -20.84
C GLY A 314 35.79 -8.08 -20.47
N PRO A 315 36.54 -8.90 -21.24
CA PRO A 315 36.59 -10.36 -21.05
C PRO A 315 37.09 -10.76 -19.65
N ASN A 316 38.01 -9.97 -19.08
CA ASN A 316 38.59 -10.18 -17.74
C ASN A 316 37.54 -10.09 -16.59
N LEU A 317 36.33 -9.57 -16.87
CA LEU A 317 35.27 -9.39 -15.87
C LEU A 317 34.38 -10.63 -15.69
N ARG A 318 34.60 -11.71 -16.45
CA ARG A 318 33.85 -12.97 -16.35
C ARG A 318 34.04 -13.71 -15.00
N SER A 319 35.03 -13.34 -14.20
CA SER A 319 35.28 -13.88 -12.86
C SER A 319 34.47 -13.19 -11.74
N MET A 320 33.87 -12.03 -12.01
CA MET A 320 33.08 -11.29 -11.02
C MET A 320 31.62 -11.82 -11.00
N PRO A 321 31.00 -12.05 -9.82
CA PRO A 321 29.59 -12.43 -9.73
C PRO A 321 28.64 -11.40 -10.37
N TYR A 322 27.54 -11.88 -10.97
CA TYR A 322 26.60 -11.03 -11.72
C TYR A 322 26.08 -9.82 -10.91
N TYR A 323 25.72 -10.01 -9.63
CA TYR A 323 25.22 -8.91 -8.80
C TYR A 323 26.27 -7.82 -8.55
N ALA A 324 27.53 -8.20 -8.40
CA ALA A 324 28.65 -7.27 -8.24
C ALA A 324 28.91 -6.51 -9.55
N LEU A 325 28.86 -7.20 -10.70
CA LEU A 325 28.90 -6.56 -12.02
C LEU A 325 27.74 -5.57 -12.23
N PHE A 326 26.54 -5.90 -11.77
CA PHE A 326 25.36 -5.02 -11.86
C PHE A 326 25.55 -3.73 -11.04
N ILE A 327 26.09 -3.82 -9.83
CA ILE A 327 26.42 -2.64 -9.00
C ILE A 327 27.53 -1.82 -9.65
N CYS A 328 28.60 -2.44 -10.13
CA CYS A 328 29.67 -1.76 -10.87
C CYS A 328 29.14 -1.07 -12.14
N GLN A 329 28.24 -1.72 -12.88
CA GLN A 329 27.59 -1.15 -14.06
C GLN A 329 26.69 0.04 -13.72
N ARG A 330 25.98 0.00 -12.58
CA ARG A 330 25.18 1.12 -12.06
C ARG A 330 26.04 2.35 -11.77
N ILE A 331 27.13 2.17 -11.01
CA ILE A 331 28.06 3.25 -10.66
C ILE A 331 28.78 3.79 -11.91
N ALA A 332 29.16 2.91 -12.85
CA ALA A 332 29.77 3.29 -14.11
C ALA A 332 28.82 4.13 -14.99
N LEU A 333 27.52 3.81 -15.05
CA LEU A 333 26.51 4.62 -15.73
C LEU A 333 26.32 5.98 -15.04
N GLU A 334 26.14 5.99 -13.71
CA GLU A 334 25.99 7.21 -12.90
C GLU A 334 27.14 8.21 -13.10
N ARG A 335 28.37 7.70 -13.22
CA ARG A 335 29.59 8.53 -13.38
C ARG A 335 30.08 8.64 -14.83
N SER A 336 29.36 8.07 -15.80
CA SER A 336 29.69 8.05 -17.24
C SER A 336 31.09 7.50 -17.56
N LEU A 337 31.40 6.32 -17.03
CA LEU A 337 32.68 5.62 -17.18
C LEU A 337 32.50 4.21 -17.79
N PRO A 338 33.55 3.63 -18.40
CA PRO A 338 33.61 2.19 -18.65
C PRO A 338 33.72 1.41 -17.33
N VAL A 339 33.00 0.28 -17.20
CA VAL A 339 33.15 -0.62 -16.03
C VAL A 339 34.60 -1.12 -15.88
N THR A 340 35.29 -1.32 -17.01
CA THR A 340 36.72 -1.71 -17.06
C THR A 340 37.70 -0.62 -16.60
N GLU A 341 37.27 0.66 -16.54
CA GLU A 341 38.02 1.72 -15.88
C GLU A 341 37.75 1.68 -14.36
N LEU A 342 36.47 1.54 -13.99
CA LEU A 342 36.00 1.55 -12.60
C LEU A 342 36.65 0.47 -11.72
N VAL A 343 36.70 -0.78 -12.19
CA VAL A 343 37.19 -1.92 -11.38
C VAL A 343 38.69 -2.22 -11.60
N ARG A 344 39.44 -1.31 -12.24
CA ARG A 344 40.81 -1.58 -12.72
C ARG A 344 41.84 -1.82 -11.62
N SER A 345 41.62 -1.24 -10.43
CA SER A 345 42.45 -1.39 -9.23
C SER A 345 41.86 -2.35 -8.20
N MET A 346 40.73 -2.99 -8.50
CA MET A 346 39.95 -3.78 -7.55
C MET A 346 40.42 -5.24 -7.53
N ASP A 347 40.79 -5.77 -6.36
CA ASP A 347 40.87 -7.23 -6.18
C ASP A 347 39.45 -7.79 -6.22
N ILE A 348 39.07 -8.35 -7.36
CA ILE A 348 37.73 -8.90 -7.59
C ILE A 348 37.39 -10.01 -6.59
N ALA A 349 38.36 -10.84 -6.20
CA ALA A 349 38.12 -11.98 -5.32
C ALA A 349 37.91 -11.54 -3.87
N GLN A 350 38.77 -10.67 -3.35
CA GLN A 350 38.66 -10.13 -1.99
C GLN A 350 37.44 -9.19 -1.87
N ALA A 351 37.23 -8.31 -2.84
CA ALA A 351 36.15 -7.34 -2.79
C ALA A 351 34.76 -7.98 -2.94
N CYS A 352 34.62 -9.05 -3.73
CA CYS A 352 33.33 -9.76 -3.80
C CYS A 352 33.02 -10.60 -2.54
N ALA A 353 34.00 -10.82 -1.65
CA ALA A 353 33.81 -11.58 -0.41
C ALA A 353 33.30 -10.74 0.78
N ASP A 354 33.69 -9.46 0.90
CA ASP A 354 33.25 -8.55 1.97
C ASP A 354 32.70 -7.23 1.38
N PRO A 355 31.43 -6.85 1.65
CA PRO A 355 30.82 -5.64 1.11
C PRO A 355 31.57 -4.36 1.52
N ARG A 356 32.28 -4.34 2.65
CA ARG A 356 33.05 -3.17 3.11
C ARG A 356 34.28 -2.96 2.23
N VAL A 357 34.95 -4.04 1.84
CA VAL A 357 36.07 -4.00 0.88
C VAL A 357 35.54 -3.60 -0.50
N PHE A 358 34.39 -4.15 -0.93
CA PHE A 358 33.71 -3.76 -2.17
C PHE A 358 33.49 -2.24 -2.27
N TRP A 359 32.88 -1.63 -1.25
CA TRP A 359 32.61 -0.19 -1.27
C TRP A 359 33.88 0.65 -1.15
N ALA A 360 34.87 0.22 -0.38
CA ALA A 360 36.15 0.93 -0.25
C ALA A 360 36.90 1.00 -1.59
N SER A 361 37.09 -0.13 -2.28
CA SER A 361 37.79 -0.17 -3.58
C SER A 361 37.09 0.61 -4.69
N LEU A 362 35.77 0.83 -4.61
CA LEU A 362 35.05 1.72 -5.52
C LEU A 362 35.27 3.21 -5.18
N GLU A 363 35.34 3.57 -3.89
CA GLU A 363 35.50 4.96 -3.44
C GLU A 363 36.95 5.48 -3.51
N GLU A 364 37.94 4.58 -3.65
CA GLU A 364 39.30 4.91 -4.05
C GLU A 364 39.36 5.60 -5.43
N HIS A 365 38.47 5.24 -6.36
CA HIS A 365 38.51 5.77 -7.72
C HIS A 365 38.16 7.29 -7.75
N PRO A 366 39.03 8.18 -8.29
CA PRO A 366 38.91 9.63 -8.09
C PRO A 366 37.56 10.26 -8.48
N LYS A 367 36.84 9.68 -9.44
CA LYS A 367 35.55 10.17 -9.98
C LYS A 367 34.31 9.64 -9.20
N VAL A 368 34.50 8.69 -8.29
CA VAL A 368 33.43 7.85 -7.70
C VAL A 368 33.11 8.22 -6.25
N LYS A 369 33.93 9.08 -5.63
CA LYS A 369 33.76 9.60 -4.26
C LYS A 369 32.31 10.01 -3.96
N ASN A 370 31.90 9.76 -2.72
CA ASN A 370 30.57 9.99 -2.16
C ASN A 370 29.49 9.26 -2.98
N ILE A 371 29.45 7.92 -2.88
CA ILE A 371 28.37 7.11 -3.44
C ILE A 371 27.11 7.32 -2.59
N LYS A 372 26.08 7.98 -3.15
CA LYS A 372 24.86 8.33 -2.41
C LYS A 372 24.04 7.12 -1.97
N PHE A 373 23.87 6.15 -2.87
CA PHE A 373 23.06 4.97 -2.64
C PHE A 373 23.94 3.73 -2.72
N LYS A 374 24.19 3.10 -1.57
CA LYS A 374 24.89 1.82 -1.44
C LYS A 374 23.86 0.69 -1.26
N ASP A 375 24.06 -0.41 -1.97
CA ASP A 375 23.25 -1.63 -1.86
C ASP A 375 23.46 -2.30 -0.49
N SER A 376 22.47 -3.05 0.00
CA SER A 376 22.52 -3.62 1.36
C SER A 376 23.50 -4.79 1.48
N ASP A 377 24.34 -4.81 2.51
CA ASP A 377 25.25 -5.91 2.87
C ASP A 377 24.58 -7.30 2.88
N ARG A 378 23.27 -7.36 3.19
CA ARG A 378 22.49 -8.61 3.16
C ARG A 378 22.47 -9.26 1.78
N LEU A 379 22.67 -8.50 0.70
CA LEU A 379 22.74 -8.99 -0.68
C LEU A 379 23.84 -10.06 -0.87
N TRP A 380 25.00 -9.89 -0.23
CA TRP A 380 26.10 -10.87 -0.25
C TRP A 380 25.68 -12.21 0.40
N THR A 381 24.78 -12.17 1.38
CA THR A 381 24.20 -13.39 1.97
C THR A 381 23.05 -13.97 1.14
N ALA A 382 22.29 -13.11 0.44
CA ALA A 382 21.15 -13.50 -0.40
C ALA A 382 21.58 -14.19 -1.70
N ALA A 383 22.82 -13.98 -2.16
CA ALA A 383 23.41 -14.73 -3.27
C ALA A 383 23.36 -16.26 -3.06
N LYS A 384 23.42 -16.74 -1.80
CA LYS A 384 23.29 -18.17 -1.45
C LYS A 384 21.84 -18.70 -1.46
N ARG A 385 20.88 -17.88 -1.88
CA ARG A 385 19.43 -18.18 -1.96
C ARG A 385 18.81 -17.60 -3.23
N ASN A 386 19.58 -17.56 -4.31
CA ASN A 386 19.18 -17.01 -5.62
C ASN A 386 18.50 -15.64 -5.51
N PHE A 387 19.01 -14.80 -4.61
CA PHE A 387 18.55 -13.44 -4.30
C PHE A 387 17.07 -13.34 -3.87
N GLU A 388 16.50 -14.39 -3.26
CA GLU A 388 15.16 -14.31 -2.68
C GLU A 388 15.06 -13.14 -1.69
N GLY A 389 13.98 -12.36 -1.82
CA GLY A 389 13.75 -11.15 -1.03
C GLY A 389 14.40 -9.89 -1.60
N PHE A 390 14.99 -9.94 -2.81
CA PHE A 390 15.53 -8.80 -3.55
C PHE A 390 14.96 -8.73 -4.97
N THR A 391 15.14 -7.62 -5.68
CA THR A 391 14.76 -7.50 -7.10
C THR A 391 15.62 -6.47 -7.84
N PHE A 392 16.04 -6.81 -9.06
CA PHE A 392 16.86 -5.97 -9.95
C PHE A 392 15.94 -5.03 -10.76
N LYS A 393 16.20 -3.73 -10.69
CA LYS A 393 15.34 -2.69 -11.29
C LYS A 393 16.15 -1.62 -12.01
N GLY A 394 15.54 -0.97 -12.99
CA GLY A 394 16.11 0.20 -13.67
C GLY A 394 15.05 0.95 -14.49
N GLN A 395 15.53 1.88 -15.30
CA GLN A 395 14.71 2.65 -16.22
C GLN A 395 15.46 2.92 -17.52
N ILE A 396 14.71 3.08 -18.60
CA ILE A 396 15.22 3.52 -19.90
C ILE A 396 14.79 4.98 -20.09
N ASN A 397 15.73 5.85 -20.47
CA ASN A 397 15.51 7.27 -20.68
C ASN A 397 15.82 7.67 -22.13
N LEU A 398 15.02 8.60 -22.69
CA LEU A 398 15.27 9.16 -24.01
C LEU A 398 16.32 10.29 -23.92
N ARG A 399 17.38 10.20 -24.71
CA ARG A 399 18.38 11.27 -24.82
C ARG A 399 17.87 12.40 -25.69
N SER A 400 17.97 13.64 -25.21
CA SER A 400 17.60 14.85 -25.95
C SER A 400 18.67 15.33 -26.94
N LYS A 401 19.93 14.90 -26.75
CA LYS A 401 21.05 15.20 -27.67
C LYS A 401 20.98 14.29 -28.90
N GLN A 402 21.31 14.85 -30.06
CA GLN A 402 21.27 14.11 -31.33
C GLN A 402 22.48 13.17 -31.55
N SER A 403 23.54 13.30 -30.74
CA SER A 403 24.76 12.49 -30.79
C SER A 403 24.72 11.31 -29.79
N GLY A 404 24.95 10.10 -30.30
CA GLY A 404 24.93 8.85 -29.53
C GLY A 404 23.63 8.06 -29.68
N PRO A 405 23.44 6.99 -28.87
CA PRO A 405 22.21 6.20 -28.86
C PRO A 405 21.02 7.03 -28.37
N ILE A 406 19.82 6.69 -28.86
CA ILE A 406 18.57 7.39 -28.54
C ILE A 406 18.09 7.06 -27.12
N PHE A 407 18.34 5.83 -26.69
CA PHE A 407 18.03 5.33 -25.36
C PHE A 407 19.26 5.32 -24.45
N GLN A 408 19.02 5.43 -23.15
CA GLN A 408 20.00 5.26 -22.08
C GLN A 408 19.39 4.39 -20.99
N LEU A 409 20.13 3.36 -20.56
CA LEU A 409 19.81 2.59 -19.36
C LEU A 409 20.35 3.33 -18.12
N ASP A 410 19.50 3.54 -17.13
CA ASP A 410 19.88 3.92 -15.77
C ASP A 410 19.45 2.80 -14.81
N LEU A 411 20.39 2.25 -14.03
CA LEU A 411 20.12 1.17 -13.08
C LEU A 411 19.80 1.71 -11.68
N HIS A 412 18.88 1.06 -10.99
CA HIS A 412 18.61 1.32 -9.58
C HIS A 412 19.42 0.35 -8.69
N PRO A 413 19.69 0.69 -7.41
CA PRO A 413 20.21 -0.28 -6.45
C PRO A 413 19.32 -1.51 -6.33
N ILE A 414 19.90 -2.63 -5.92
CA ILE A 414 19.23 -3.91 -5.71
C ILE A 414 18.59 -3.88 -4.32
N PHE A 415 17.34 -3.40 -4.28
CA PHE A 415 16.59 -3.23 -3.03
C PHE A 415 15.93 -4.54 -2.56
N PRO A 416 15.73 -4.70 -1.24
CA PRO A 416 14.82 -5.71 -0.69
C PRO A 416 13.39 -5.51 -1.19
N ASP A 417 12.73 -6.57 -1.63
CA ASP A 417 11.36 -6.57 -2.16
C ASP A 417 10.70 -7.94 -1.93
N ARG A 418 9.37 -8.02 -1.95
CA ARG A 418 8.65 -9.30 -1.92
C ARG A 418 8.93 -10.05 -3.23
N SER A 419 9.36 -11.31 -3.16
CA SER A 419 9.54 -12.14 -4.36
C SER A 419 8.19 -12.45 -5.03
N CYS A 420 8.21 -12.72 -6.33
CA CYS A 420 7.10 -13.35 -7.05
C CYS A 420 7.38 -14.84 -7.31
N ARG A 421 6.39 -15.58 -7.83
CA ARG A 421 6.50 -17.03 -8.06
C ARG A 421 7.62 -17.37 -9.06
N LEU A 422 7.69 -16.62 -10.16
CA LEU A 422 8.74 -16.80 -11.17
C LEU A 422 10.15 -16.57 -10.59
N GLN A 423 10.33 -15.53 -9.78
CA GLN A 423 11.60 -15.28 -9.08
C GLN A 423 11.97 -16.38 -8.08
N ARG A 424 10.99 -17.03 -7.43
CA ARG A 424 11.23 -18.15 -6.52
C ARG A 424 11.61 -19.45 -7.25
N LYS A 425 11.10 -19.68 -8.47
CA LYS A 425 11.45 -20.85 -9.29
C LYS A 425 12.82 -20.70 -9.96
N PHE A 426 13.07 -19.57 -10.63
CA PHE A 426 14.24 -19.41 -11.50
C PHE A 426 15.36 -18.55 -10.91
N GLY A 427 15.17 -17.95 -9.72
CA GLY A 427 16.12 -17.03 -9.10
C GLY A 427 15.81 -15.56 -9.44
N ALA A 428 15.90 -14.67 -8.44
CA ALA A 428 15.45 -13.29 -8.56
C ALA A 428 16.36 -12.41 -9.43
N ASP A 429 17.61 -12.85 -9.64
CA ASP A 429 18.62 -12.24 -10.51
C ASP A 429 18.48 -12.63 -11.99
N ARG A 430 17.64 -13.62 -12.33
CA ARG A 430 17.22 -13.85 -13.73
C ARG A 430 16.11 -12.91 -14.19
N PHE A 431 15.64 -11.96 -13.35
CA PHE A 431 14.55 -11.03 -13.70
C PHE A 431 14.97 -9.56 -13.56
N LEU A 432 14.90 -8.82 -14.66
CA LEU A 432 15.19 -7.40 -14.71
C LEU A 432 13.94 -6.60 -15.07
N TYR A 433 13.57 -5.65 -14.21
CA TYR A 433 12.36 -4.82 -14.36
C TYR A 433 12.77 -3.42 -14.82
N LEU A 434 12.43 -3.05 -16.06
CA LEU A 434 12.80 -1.75 -16.64
C LEU A 434 11.56 -0.88 -16.89
N ASN A 435 11.57 0.33 -16.33
CA ASN A 435 10.57 1.36 -16.61
C ASN A 435 10.87 2.04 -17.96
N VAL A 436 9.89 2.18 -18.85
CA VAL A 436 10.04 2.62 -20.26
C VAL A 436 9.21 3.90 -20.54
N PRO A 437 9.76 4.89 -21.29
CA PRO A 437 9.14 6.20 -21.49
C PRO A 437 8.04 6.19 -22.56
N GLU A 438 7.02 7.04 -22.42
CA GLU A 438 5.94 7.16 -23.42
C GLU A 438 6.48 7.73 -24.75
N LEU A 439 6.68 6.87 -25.77
CA LEU A 439 7.25 7.16 -27.11
C LEU A 439 6.36 8.07 -28.01
N LYS A 440 5.62 9.01 -27.42
CA LYS A 440 4.78 9.99 -28.13
C LYS A 440 5.46 11.34 -28.37
N LYS A 441 6.44 11.70 -27.54
CA LYS A 441 7.17 12.97 -27.64
C LYS A 441 8.64 12.73 -27.40
N TRP A 442 9.45 13.22 -28.33
CA TRP A 442 10.91 13.25 -28.25
C TRP A 442 11.38 14.56 -28.87
N THR A 443 12.28 15.25 -28.18
CA THR A 443 12.77 16.59 -28.59
C THR A 443 13.97 16.54 -29.53
N GLY A 444 14.53 15.34 -29.80
CA GLY A 444 15.71 15.15 -30.63
C GLY A 444 15.48 14.91 -32.13
N GLY A 445 14.22 14.90 -32.61
CA GLY A 445 13.89 14.57 -34.00
C GLY A 445 12.45 14.87 -34.40
N THR A 446 12.05 14.37 -35.57
CA THR A 446 10.74 14.60 -36.19
C THR A 446 9.68 13.58 -35.76
N GLN A 447 8.41 13.80 -36.16
CA GLN A 447 7.36 12.79 -35.98
C GLN A 447 7.59 11.53 -36.82
N ASN A 448 8.27 11.64 -37.98
CA ASN A 448 8.64 10.48 -38.78
C ASN A 448 9.77 9.68 -38.12
N ASP A 449 10.75 10.35 -37.50
CA ASP A 449 11.74 9.68 -36.65
C ASP A 449 11.06 8.94 -35.49
N LEU A 450 10.09 9.57 -34.81
CA LEU A 450 9.30 8.95 -33.74
C LEU A 450 8.52 7.71 -34.20
N ARG A 451 7.98 7.72 -35.43
CA ARG A 451 7.34 6.53 -36.02
C ARG A 451 8.36 5.40 -36.23
N LEU A 452 9.48 5.69 -36.89
CA LEU A 452 10.54 4.71 -37.15
C LEU A 452 11.15 4.16 -35.85
N ILE A 453 11.27 4.99 -34.81
CA ILE A 453 11.71 4.57 -33.46
C ILE A 453 10.71 3.59 -32.84
N ARG A 454 9.39 3.77 -33.02
CA ARG A 454 8.38 2.80 -32.53
C ARG A 454 8.43 1.48 -33.28
N GLU A 455 8.61 1.52 -34.60
CA GLU A 455 8.75 0.32 -35.45
C GLU A 455 9.98 -0.49 -35.02
N ARG A 456 11.15 0.16 -34.94
CA ARG A 456 12.41 -0.46 -34.45
C ARG A 456 12.35 -0.85 -32.96
N TRP A 457 11.51 -0.21 -32.14
CA TRP A 457 11.29 -0.61 -30.75
C TRP A 457 10.46 -1.89 -30.62
N LYS A 458 9.45 -2.10 -31.49
CA LYS A 458 8.74 -3.40 -31.55
C LYS A 458 9.70 -4.54 -31.90
N GLU A 459 10.58 -4.30 -32.87
CA GLU A 459 11.64 -5.25 -33.23
C GLU A 459 12.59 -5.51 -32.06
N TRP A 460 13.04 -4.47 -31.33
CA TRP A 460 13.86 -4.63 -30.13
C TRP A 460 13.18 -5.44 -29.02
N LEU A 461 11.88 -5.23 -28.74
CA LEU A 461 11.14 -6.09 -27.81
C LEU A 461 11.13 -7.57 -28.25
N SER A 462 11.35 -7.82 -29.54
CA SER A 462 11.33 -9.13 -30.19
C SER A 462 12.73 -9.74 -30.39
N THR A 463 13.82 -9.11 -29.93
CA THR A 463 15.18 -9.70 -29.97
C THR A 463 15.71 -10.16 -28.60
N GLU A 464 16.80 -10.92 -28.62
CA GLU A 464 17.59 -11.27 -27.43
C GLU A 464 18.76 -10.28 -27.24
N HIS A 465 19.08 -9.93 -25.99
CA HIS A 465 20.01 -8.85 -25.67
C HIS A 465 21.20 -9.31 -24.81
N ASP A 466 22.42 -9.06 -25.29
CA ASP A 466 23.64 -9.13 -24.47
C ASP A 466 23.62 -8.05 -23.37
N PHE A 467 23.71 -8.46 -22.10
CA PHE A 467 23.96 -7.55 -20.98
C PHE A 467 24.69 -8.23 -19.81
N LEU A 468 25.87 -7.70 -19.46
CA LEU A 468 26.73 -8.17 -18.35
C LEU A 468 27.05 -9.68 -18.39
N ASN A 469 27.42 -10.19 -19.57
CA ASN A 469 27.70 -11.62 -19.83
C ASN A 469 26.50 -12.57 -19.58
N ARG A 470 25.28 -12.04 -19.49
CA ARG A 470 24.02 -12.79 -19.61
C ARG A 470 23.26 -12.35 -20.85
N LYS A 471 22.46 -13.26 -21.38
CA LYS A 471 21.48 -12.95 -22.42
C LYS A 471 20.11 -12.68 -21.82
N TRP A 472 19.36 -11.74 -22.38
CA TRP A 472 18.09 -11.26 -21.85
C TRP A 472 17.02 -11.16 -22.93
N ARG A 473 15.85 -11.74 -22.67
CA ARG A 473 14.69 -11.72 -23.57
C ARG A 473 13.52 -11.05 -22.86
N VAL A 474 12.81 -10.12 -23.53
CA VAL A 474 11.59 -9.52 -22.99
C VAL A 474 10.46 -10.55 -23.05
N PHE A 475 9.74 -10.77 -21.94
CA PHE A 475 8.58 -11.68 -21.91
C PHE A 475 7.30 -11.03 -21.41
N HIS A 476 7.38 -9.82 -20.82
CA HIS A 476 6.22 -9.16 -20.25
C HIS A 476 6.22 -7.64 -20.43
N VAL A 477 5.02 -7.08 -20.64
CA VAL A 477 4.74 -5.64 -20.72
C VAL A 477 3.49 -5.30 -19.91
N GLU A 478 3.62 -4.36 -18.98
CA GLU A 478 2.51 -3.81 -18.17
C GLU A 478 2.43 -2.28 -18.26
N GLY A 479 1.21 -1.73 -18.14
CA GLY A 479 0.97 -0.29 -18.09
C GLY A 479 1.15 0.26 -16.68
N MET A 480 2.14 1.12 -16.48
CA MET A 480 2.40 1.76 -15.18
C MET A 480 1.45 2.92 -14.88
N LYS A 481 1.14 3.10 -13.59
CA LYS A 481 0.46 4.29 -13.08
C LYS A 481 1.40 5.50 -13.18
N LYS A 482 0.86 6.68 -13.51
CA LYS A 482 1.64 7.92 -13.51
C LYS A 482 2.07 8.23 -12.06
N PRO A 483 3.36 8.40 -11.76
CA PRO A 483 3.83 8.67 -10.40
C PRO A 483 3.19 9.94 -9.86
N LYS A 484 2.84 9.94 -8.56
CA LYS A 484 2.11 11.05 -7.92
C LYS A 484 3.02 12.28 -7.73
N THR A 485 4.33 12.06 -7.81
CA THR A 485 5.40 13.01 -7.51
C THR A 485 5.64 13.99 -8.66
N LYS A 486 4.90 15.11 -8.69
CA LYS A 486 5.20 16.27 -9.57
C LYS A 486 6.51 16.98 -9.15
N GLY A 487 7.65 16.36 -9.41
CA GLY A 487 8.97 17.01 -9.40
C GLY A 487 9.17 17.89 -10.64
N ARG A 488 10.27 18.68 -10.67
CA ARG A 488 10.59 19.51 -11.85
C ARG A 488 11.08 18.69 -13.06
N THR A 489 11.48 17.44 -12.84
CA THR A 489 11.77 16.42 -13.88
C THR A 489 10.49 15.86 -14.52
N ALA A 490 9.59 16.74 -14.97
CA ALA A 490 8.30 16.38 -15.55
C ALA A 490 8.38 15.84 -17.00
N ASP A 491 9.58 15.84 -17.60
CA ASP A 491 9.81 15.57 -19.03
C ASP A 491 9.83 14.08 -19.41
N VAL A 492 10.18 13.18 -18.49
CA VAL A 492 10.15 11.73 -18.75
C VAL A 492 9.04 11.08 -17.93
N THR A 493 7.89 10.89 -18.58
CA THR A 493 6.84 10.04 -18.03
C THR A 493 7.05 8.60 -18.50
N HIS A 494 7.69 7.79 -17.66
CA HIS A 494 7.64 6.34 -17.79
C HIS A 494 6.20 5.85 -17.60
N ARG A 495 5.75 4.96 -18.50
CA ARG A 495 4.35 4.51 -18.56
C ARG A 495 4.16 3.05 -18.94
N LEU A 496 5.18 2.40 -19.45
CA LEU A 496 5.23 0.95 -19.58
C LEU A 496 6.33 0.44 -18.65
N ARG A 497 6.15 -0.73 -18.05
CA ARG A 497 7.25 -1.50 -17.46
C ARG A 497 7.39 -2.77 -18.29
N ILE A 498 8.63 -3.08 -18.66
CA ILE A 498 8.98 -4.34 -19.29
C ILE A 498 9.69 -5.23 -18.28
N VAL A 499 9.45 -6.54 -18.37
CA VAL A 499 10.18 -7.54 -17.59
C VAL A 499 10.96 -8.42 -18.54
N LEU A 500 12.26 -8.51 -18.29
CA LEU A 500 13.18 -9.35 -19.03
C LEU A 500 13.55 -10.56 -18.18
N PHE A 501 13.66 -11.71 -18.83
CA PHE A 501 14.19 -12.94 -18.27
C PHE A 501 15.59 -13.20 -18.83
N ALA A 502 16.51 -13.66 -17.97
CA ALA A 502 17.83 -14.08 -18.40
C ALA A 502 17.79 -15.55 -18.87
N THR A 503 17.97 -15.78 -20.17
CA THR A 503 17.91 -17.10 -20.81
C THR A 503 19.13 -17.96 -20.51
N GLU A 504 20.32 -17.37 -20.60
CA GLU A 504 21.61 -18.03 -20.33
C GLU A 504 22.72 -17.05 -19.92
N GLY A 505 23.87 -17.60 -19.50
CA GLY A 505 25.12 -16.87 -19.32
C GLY A 505 25.71 -16.93 -17.91
N LEU A 506 26.43 -15.87 -17.52
CA LEU A 506 27.26 -15.82 -16.33
C LEU A 506 26.49 -16.13 -15.03
N GLY A 507 26.80 -17.26 -14.39
CA GLY A 507 26.13 -17.70 -13.17
C GLY A 507 24.68 -18.11 -13.41
N ILE A 508 24.40 -18.76 -14.54
CA ILE A 508 23.15 -19.47 -14.82
C ILE A 508 23.55 -20.89 -15.23
N ASP A 509 23.29 -21.86 -14.36
CA ASP A 509 23.73 -23.25 -14.57
C ASP A 509 22.80 -24.01 -15.54
N GLU A 510 21.50 -23.70 -15.52
CA GLU A 510 20.47 -24.27 -16.39
C GLU A 510 19.94 -23.21 -17.37
N VAL A 511 20.20 -23.42 -18.66
CA VAL A 511 19.58 -22.65 -19.76
C VAL A 511 18.07 -22.89 -19.75
N PHE A 512 17.29 -21.84 -19.94
CA PHE A 512 15.83 -21.92 -20.00
C PHE A 512 15.32 -20.91 -21.04
N THR A 513 14.51 -21.34 -22.00
CA THR A 513 13.88 -20.42 -22.96
C THR A 513 12.74 -19.66 -22.30
N VAL A 514 12.30 -18.56 -22.91
CA VAL A 514 11.09 -17.85 -22.45
C VAL A 514 9.85 -18.74 -22.61
N GLY A 515 9.73 -19.53 -23.68
CA GLY A 515 8.65 -20.49 -23.87
C GLY A 515 8.55 -21.48 -22.71
N GLN A 516 9.65 -22.12 -22.34
CA GLN A 516 9.72 -23.07 -21.22
C GLN A 516 9.41 -22.41 -19.86
N MET A 517 9.87 -21.18 -19.64
CA MET A 517 9.58 -20.42 -18.41
C MET A 517 8.09 -20.05 -18.31
N LEU A 518 7.45 -19.70 -19.43
CA LEU A 518 6.03 -19.38 -19.49
C LEU A 518 5.16 -20.63 -19.31
N ASP A 519 5.51 -21.75 -19.97
CA ASP A 519 4.76 -23.01 -19.87
C ASP A 519 4.79 -23.60 -18.46
N TRP A 520 5.96 -23.58 -17.79
CA TRP A 520 6.08 -24.02 -16.39
C TRP A 520 5.07 -23.30 -15.48
N PHE A 521 4.76 -22.03 -15.75
CA PHE A 521 3.76 -21.28 -15.01
C PHE A 521 2.32 -21.55 -15.48
N LEU A 522 2.05 -21.46 -16.78
CA LEU A 522 0.75 -21.73 -17.42
C LEU A 522 0.98 -22.67 -18.60
N PRO A 523 0.61 -23.96 -18.50
CA PRO A 523 0.89 -24.92 -19.55
C PRO A 523 0.04 -24.63 -20.79
N PHE A 524 0.68 -24.38 -21.93
CA PHE A 524 -0.01 -24.01 -23.17
C PHE A 524 -0.93 -25.15 -23.63
N ALA A 525 -0.44 -26.39 -23.60
CA ALA A 525 -1.15 -27.58 -24.07
C ALA A 525 -2.48 -27.86 -23.35
N GLN A 526 -2.65 -27.44 -22.10
CA GLN A 526 -3.94 -27.56 -21.38
C GLN A 526 -4.83 -26.31 -21.50
N ASN A 527 -4.28 -25.20 -22.01
CA ASN A 527 -4.94 -23.89 -22.03
C ASN A 527 -5.18 -23.34 -23.44
N LEU A 528 -4.95 -24.13 -24.50
CA LEU A 528 -5.10 -23.80 -25.91
C LEU A 528 -6.42 -23.08 -26.31
N GLU A 529 -7.50 -23.32 -25.56
CA GLU A 529 -8.82 -22.72 -25.78
C GLU A 529 -9.00 -21.32 -25.17
N GLN A 530 -8.06 -20.82 -24.36
CA GLN A 530 -8.10 -19.45 -23.84
C GLN A 530 -7.74 -18.42 -24.95
N SER A 531 -8.37 -17.24 -24.90
CA SER A 531 -7.96 -16.12 -25.74
C SER A 531 -6.55 -15.65 -25.35
N PHE A 532 -5.72 -15.27 -26.32
CA PHE A 532 -4.30 -14.99 -26.05
C PHE A 532 -4.13 -13.78 -25.09
N CYS A 533 -5.01 -12.77 -25.16
CA CYS A 533 -5.05 -11.66 -24.20
C CYS A 533 -5.26 -12.15 -22.76
N LYS A 534 -6.19 -13.10 -22.57
CA LYS A 534 -6.55 -13.65 -21.26
C LYS A 534 -5.44 -14.52 -20.70
N ALA A 535 -4.81 -15.35 -21.55
CA ALA A 535 -3.64 -16.14 -21.23
C ALA A 535 -2.44 -15.28 -20.84
N PHE A 536 -2.11 -14.24 -21.63
CA PHE A 536 -1.01 -13.33 -21.32
C PHE A 536 -1.24 -12.56 -20.01
N ALA A 537 -2.48 -12.12 -19.75
CA ALA A 537 -2.88 -11.53 -18.48
C ALA A 537 -2.88 -12.52 -17.29
N ARG A 538 -2.56 -13.81 -17.49
CA ARG A 538 -2.28 -14.74 -16.39
C ARG A 538 -0.84 -14.67 -15.91
N TYR A 539 0.14 -14.29 -16.74
CA TYR A 539 1.54 -14.15 -16.29
C TYR A 539 1.71 -13.03 -15.25
N ASP A 540 0.78 -12.07 -15.23
CA ASP A 540 0.59 -11.13 -14.11
C ASP A 540 0.60 -11.90 -12.76
N LEU A 541 -0.14 -13.01 -12.63
CA LEU A 541 -0.17 -13.81 -11.39
C LEU A 541 1.21 -14.41 -11.02
N GLY A 542 2.01 -14.83 -12.01
CA GLY A 542 3.38 -15.33 -11.79
C GLY A 542 4.35 -14.25 -11.32
N LEU A 543 4.08 -12.99 -11.70
CA LEU A 543 4.79 -11.78 -11.28
C LEU A 543 4.25 -11.17 -9.96
N SER A 544 3.18 -11.73 -9.38
CA SER A 544 2.51 -11.18 -8.19
C SER A 544 3.38 -11.21 -6.94
N ARG A 545 3.58 -10.02 -6.34
CA ARG A 545 4.40 -9.78 -5.14
C ARG A 545 3.73 -10.39 -3.90
N THR A 546 4.24 -11.53 -3.44
CA THR A 546 3.52 -12.44 -2.52
C THR A 546 4.44 -13.12 -1.53
N THR A 547 3.89 -13.54 -0.38
CA THR A 547 4.62 -14.30 0.65
C THR A 547 4.33 -15.80 0.48
N PRO A 548 5.31 -16.65 0.17
CA PRO A 548 5.09 -18.10 0.16
C PRO A 548 4.83 -18.60 1.58
N THR A 549 3.89 -19.53 1.75
CA THR A 549 3.54 -20.07 3.07
C THR A 549 3.47 -21.61 3.08
N LEU A 550 2.27 -22.20 3.03
CA LEU A 550 2.06 -23.63 3.11
C LEU A 550 2.11 -24.28 1.73
N VAL A 551 2.89 -25.35 1.58
CA VAL A 551 2.81 -26.26 0.42
C VAL A 551 1.67 -27.23 0.66
N PHE A 552 0.73 -27.32 -0.27
CA PHE A 552 -0.32 -28.33 -0.27
C PHE A 552 0.09 -29.52 -1.15
N LYS A 553 -0.28 -30.73 -0.75
CA LYS A 553 -0.30 -31.89 -1.66
C LYS A 553 -1.52 -31.79 -2.59
N PRO A 554 -1.47 -32.35 -3.81
CA PRO A 554 -2.63 -32.51 -4.69
C PRO A 554 -3.86 -33.11 -4.00
N SER A 555 -3.67 -34.14 -3.17
CA SER A 555 -4.73 -34.77 -2.35
C SER A 555 -5.43 -33.82 -1.36
N GLN A 556 -4.81 -32.69 -1.03
CA GLN A 556 -5.32 -31.67 -0.10
C GLN A 556 -5.99 -30.50 -0.83
N VAL A 557 -5.92 -30.46 -2.17
CA VAL A 557 -6.49 -29.42 -3.03
C VAL A 557 -7.80 -29.93 -3.63
N ILE A 558 -8.90 -29.62 -2.95
CA ILE A 558 -10.23 -30.11 -3.30
C ILE A 558 -10.84 -29.19 -4.36
N ARG A 559 -11.04 -29.69 -5.58
CA ARG A 559 -11.82 -29.00 -6.61
C ARG A 559 -13.31 -29.06 -6.27
N VAL A 560 -13.99 -27.93 -6.38
CA VAL A 560 -15.44 -27.82 -6.18
C VAL A 560 -16.05 -26.95 -7.27
N ASN A 561 -17.30 -27.22 -7.64
CA ASN A 561 -18.00 -26.38 -8.58
C ASN A 561 -18.31 -25.00 -7.97
N ASP A 562 -18.51 -23.98 -8.81
CA ASP A 562 -19.13 -22.74 -8.37
C ASP A 562 -20.58 -22.93 -7.88
N THR A 563 -20.98 -22.07 -6.95
CA THR A 563 -22.36 -21.93 -6.45
C THR A 563 -23.16 -21.08 -7.42
N TRP A 564 -24.25 -21.61 -7.95
CA TRP A 564 -25.08 -20.94 -8.95
C TRP A 564 -26.35 -20.33 -8.34
N SER A 565 -26.83 -19.23 -8.91
CA SER A 565 -28.02 -18.53 -8.43
C SER A 565 -29.25 -19.45 -8.38
N ASN A 566 -29.85 -19.57 -7.20
CA ASN A 566 -30.97 -20.48 -6.93
C ASN A 566 -32.32 -19.92 -7.42
N GLN A 567 -32.33 -18.71 -7.98
CA GLN A 567 -33.49 -17.98 -8.52
C GLN A 567 -34.52 -17.56 -7.46
N GLU A 568 -34.14 -17.65 -6.18
CA GLU A 568 -34.89 -17.11 -5.04
C GLU A 568 -35.11 -15.60 -5.21
N ARG A 569 -36.28 -15.10 -4.82
CA ARG A 569 -36.68 -13.72 -5.11
C ARG A 569 -35.80 -12.73 -4.32
N GLU A 570 -35.21 -11.78 -5.05
CA GLU A 570 -34.51 -10.62 -4.48
C GLU A 570 -35.40 -9.85 -3.49
N ALA A 571 -34.82 -9.36 -2.39
CA ALA A 571 -35.54 -8.54 -1.43
C ALA A 571 -35.82 -7.14 -2.00
N THR A 572 -37.10 -6.80 -2.13
CA THR A 572 -37.56 -5.52 -2.70
C THR A 572 -38.03 -4.53 -1.63
N GLU A 573 -37.49 -4.61 -0.39
CA GLU A 573 -37.93 -3.77 0.73
C GLU A 573 -37.33 -2.35 0.72
N PHE A 574 -36.20 -2.15 0.02
CA PHE A 574 -35.53 -0.86 -0.13
C PHE A 574 -35.57 -0.31 -1.55
N ASP A 575 -36.21 -1.01 -2.49
CA ASP A 575 -36.26 -0.67 -3.91
C ASP A 575 -37.10 0.59 -4.15
N ASP A 576 -36.61 1.49 -5.01
CA ASP A 576 -37.40 2.65 -5.41
C ASP A 576 -38.48 2.24 -6.43
N PRO A 577 -39.79 2.37 -6.11
CA PRO A 577 -40.89 1.99 -7.00
C PRO A 577 -41.02 2.87 -8.25
N MET A 578 -40.17 3.89 -8.40
CA MET A 578 -40.09 4.70 -9.62
C MET A 578 -39.34 4.02 -10.79
N PHE A 579 -38.67 2.88 -10.54
CA PHE A 579 -37.97 2.11 -11.58
C PHE A 579 -38.69 0.80 -11.90
N GLU A 580 -38.53 0.35 -13.14
CA GLU A 580 -38.85 -1.03 -13.53
C GLU A 580 -37.71 -1.96 -13.11
N TRP A 581 -38.06 -3.06 -12.45
CA TRP A 581 -37.11 -4.02 -11.90
C TRP A 581 -37.13 -5.31 -12.72
N THR A 582 -36.18 -5.42 -13.65
CA THR A 582 -35.96 -6.61 -14.47
C THR A 582 -35.39 -7.77 -13.65
N ARG A 583 -35.61 -8.99 -14.12
CA ARG A 583 -34.97 -10.21 -13.61
C ARG A 583 -33.87 -10.65 -14.59
N PRO A 584 -32.80 -11.31 -14.13
CA PRO A 584 -31.84 -11.90 -15.04
C PRO A 584 -32.50 -13.06 -15.80
N SER A 585 -32.11 -13.23 -17.06
CA SER A 585 -32.51 -14.37 -17.90
C SER A 585 -31.81 -15.67 -17.50
N ASP A 586 -30.62 -15.57 -16.92
CA ASP A 586 -29.65 -16.65 -16.80
C ASP A 586 -29.31 -16.97 -15.33
N ARG A 587 -28.50 -18.01 -15.14
CA ARG A 587 -27.88 -18.32 -13.85
C ARG A 587 -26.53 -17.64 -13.75
N HIS A 588 -26.27 -17.07 -12.58
CA HIS A 588 -25.02 -16.36 -12.28
C HIS A 588 -24.26 -17.08 -11.17
N VAL A 589 -22.93 -16.93 -11.14
CA VAL A 589 -22.09 -17.43 -10.06
C VAL A 589 -22.26 -16.55 -8.83
N MET A 590 -22.47 -17.17 -7.66
CA MET A 590 -22.79 -16.49 -6.41
C MET A 590 -21.59 -16.35 -5.47
N ASN A 591 -20.45 -17.00 -5.77
CA ASN A 591 -19.23 -17.01 -4.95
C ASN A 591 -17.95 -16.65 -5.73
N ASP A 592 -18.05 -15.97 -6.88
CA ASP A 592 -16.93 -15.75 -7.82
C ASP A 592 -15.64 -15.30 -7.08
N GLY A 593 -14.57 -16.09 -7.20
CA GLY A 593 -13.29 -15.76 -6.60
C GLY A 593 -13.13 -16.14 -5.12
N CYS A 594 -14.15 -16.64 -4.42
CA CYS A 594 -14.03 -17.08 -3.02
C CYS A 594 -14.40 -18.56 -2.76
N SER A 595 -13.73 -19.13 -1.75
CA SER A 595 -14.00 -20.48 -1.23
C SER A 595 -13.50 -20.63 0.23
N VAL A 596 -13.52 -21.84 0.76
CA VAL A 596 -13.14 -22.16 2.15
C VAL A 596 -11.81 -22.93 2.23
N MET A 597 -11.07 -22.73 3.32
CA MET A 597 -9.94 -23.57 3.73
C MET A 597 -10.11 -24.11 5.15
N SER A 598 -9.46 -25.24 5.44
CA SER A 598 -9.37 -25.78 6.80
C SER A 598 -8.77 -24.79 7.81
N VAL A 599 -9.23 -24.84 9.06
CA VAL A 599 -8.60 -24.11 10.17
C VAL A 599 -7.18 -24.65 10.42
N GLY A 600 -6.94 -25.93 10.14
CA GLY A 600 -5.61 -26.56 10.09
C GLY A 600 -4.64 -25.84 9.14
N ALA A 601 -5.00 -25.72 7.86
CA ALA A 601 -4.19 -25.01 6.88
C ALA A 601 -4.01 -23.53 7.25
N ALA A 602 -5.09 -22.84 7.64
CA ALA A 602 -5.07 -21.43 8.03
C ALA A 602 -4.08 -21.15 9.18
N ARG A 603 -4.06 -22.00 10.21
CA ARG A 603 -3.12 -21.89 11.35
C ARG A 603 -1.66 -22.00 10.90
N GLU A 604 -1.34 -22.94 10.00
CA GLU A 604 0.04 -23.12 9.50
C GLU A 604 0.46 -22.00 8.55
N ILE A 605 -0.43 -21.56 7.64
CA ILE A 605 -0.24 -20.37 6.80
C ILE A 605 0.10 -19.14 7.65
N TRP A 606 -0.69 -18.87 8.69
CA TRP A 606 -0.49 -17.71 9.56
C TRP A 606 0.75 -17.82 10.45
N LYS A 607 1.07 -19.02 10.93
CA LYS A 607 2.31 -19.32 11.68
C LYS A 607 3.56 -19.06 10.83
N ILE A 608 3.55 -19.43 9.56
CA ILE A 608 4.64 -19.13 8.62
C ILE A 608 4.68 -17.62 8.32
N TYR A 609 3.54 -16.99 8.01
CA TYR A 609 3.46 -15.57 7.70
C TYR A 609 3.98 -14.69 8.86
N ARG A 610 3.55 -14.95 10.10
CA ARG A 610 4.03 -14.25 11.30
C ARG A 610 5.54 -14.44 11.53
N LYS A 611 6.07 -15.64 11.28
CA LYS A 611 7.52 -15.91 11.36
C LYS A 611 8.32 -15.12 10.32
N ILE A 612 7.78 -14.92 9.12
CA ILE A 612 8.44 -14.17 8.04
C ILE A 612 8.40 -12.66 8.32
N TRP A 613 7.25 -12.12 8.74
CA TRP A 613 7.03 -10.67 8.84
C TRP A 613 7.16 -10.09 10.26
N ALA A 614 7.50 -10.93 11.26
CA ALA A 614 7.53 -10.58 12.69
C ALA A 614 6.22 -9.96 13.23
N VAL A 615 5.10 -10.20 12.55
CA VAL A 615 3.76 -9.75 12.93
C VAL A 615 3.27 -10.57 14.12
N ASP A 616 2.67 -9.90 15.10
CA ASP A 616 1.91 -10.54 16.18
C ASP A 616 0.41 -10.24 16.00
N GLY A 617 -0.45 -11.13 16.49
CA GLY A 617 -1.90 -11.03 16.32
C GLY A 617 -2.65 -12.36 16.17
N PRO A 618 -4.00 -12.32 16.25
CA PRO A 618 -4.89 -13.49 16.11
C PRO A 618 -4.87 -14.05 14.68
N LEU A 619 -5.48 -15.22 14.48
CA LEU A 619 -5.67 -15.82 13.16
C LEU A 619 -6.73 -15.01 12.36
N PRO A 620 -6.41 -14.47 11.17
CA PRO A 620 -7.39 -13.81 10.31
C PRO A 620 -8.47 -14.78 9.80
N SER A 621 -9.68 -14.27 9.61
CA SER A 621 -10.84 -15.01 9.11
C SER A 621 -10.72 -15.44 7.65
N ALA A 622 -9.84 -14.79 6.87
CA ALA A 622 -9.58 -15.13 5.47
C ALA A 622 -8.17 -14.74 5.02
N PHE A 623 -7.73 -15.27 3.89
CA PHE A 623 -6.47 -14.93 3.22
C PHE A 623 -6.69 -14.72 1.72
N GLN A 624 -6.30 -13.55 1.21
CA GLN A 624 -6.22 -13.33 -0.23
C GLN A 624 -4.91 -13.93 -0.74
N GLY A 625 -4.99 -14.93 -1.61
CA GLY A 625 -3.82 -15.73 -1.98
C GLY A 625 -3.83 -16.24 -3.42
N ARG A 626 -2.79 -16.99 -3.79
CA ARG A 626 -2.60 -17.58 -5.12
C ARG A 626 -2.03 -19.00 -4.95
N ILE A 627 -2.55 -20.00 -5.68
CA ILE A 627 -2.13 -21.42 -5.58
C ILE A 627 -2.58 -22.19 -6.84
N GLY A 628 -1.73 -23.04 -7.44
CA GLY A 628 -2.16 -24.01 -8.48
C GLY A 628 -2.98 -23.45 -9.65
N GLY A 629 -2.60 -22.29 -10.19
CA GLY A 629 -3.34 -21.57 -11.23
C GLY A 629 -4.60 -20.81 -10.75
N ALA A 630 -4.96 -20.96 -9.48
CA ALA A 630 -6.08 -20.29 -8.85
C ALA A 630 -5.69 -18.99 -8.14
N LYS A 631 -6.64 -18.06 -8.12
CA LYS A 631 -6.55 -16.73 -7.50
C LYS A 631 -7.89 -16.39 -6.86
N GLY A 632 -7.83 -15.92 -5.62
CA GLY A 632 -9.02 -15.50 -4.89
C GLY A 632 -8.80 -15.19 -3.41
N LEU A 633 -9.90 -15.22 -2.67
CA LEU A 633 -9.99 -15.10 -1.22
C LEU A 633 -10.44 -16.45 -0.62
N TRP A 634 -9.77 -16.90 0.45
CA TRP A 634 -10.13 -18.13 1.15
C TRP A 634 -10.41 -17.86 2.62
N MET A 635 -11.63 -18.15 3.07
CA MET A 635 -12.03 -18.02 4.47
C MET A 635 -11.72 -19.28 5.28
N ILE A 636 -11.60 -19.14 6.61
CA ILE A 636 -11.50 -20.27 7.52
C ILE A 636 -12.86 -20.99 7.62
N SER A 637 -12.84 -22.32 7.72
CA SER A 637 -14.05 -23.16 7.64
C SER A 637 -14.84 -23.34 8.94
N ALA A 638 -14.33 -22.83 10.06
CA ALA A 638 -14.91 -22.91 11.41
C ALA A 638 -14.13 -21.99 12.36
N GLU A 639 -14.48 -21.99 13.64
CA GLU A 639 -13.84 -21.17 14.68
C GLU A 639 -12.33 -21.46 14.79
N SER A 640 -11.54 -20.39 14.99
CA SER A 640 -10.07 -20.47 15.13
C SER A 640 -9.59 -21.44 16.22
N TYR A 641 -10.45 -21.78 17.19
CA TYR A 641 -10.19 -22.71 18.30
C TYR A 641 -10.80 -24.12 18.14
N THR A 642 -11.51 -24.40 17.04
CA THR A 642 -12.30 -25.63 16.81
C THR A 642 -11.56 -26.94 17.11
N LYS A 643 -12.31 -27.94 17.56
CA LYS A 643 -11.87 -29.29 17.97
C LYS A 643 -12.27 -30.41 17.01
N ASP A 644 -13.05 -30.11 15.99
CA ASP A 644 -13.42 -31.08 14.97
C ASP A 644 -12.20 -31.49 14.13
N PRO A 645 -11.91 -32.80 13.95
CA PRO A 645 -10.82 -33.28 13.11
C PRO A 645 -10.87 -32.76 11.66
N VAL A 646 -12.06 -32.70 11.04
CA VAL A 646 -12.26 -32.30 9.65
C VAL A 646 -11.81 -30.85 9.43
N HIS A 647 -11.99 -29.98 10.43
CA HIS A 647 -11.51 -28.59 10.36
C HIS A 647 -10.03 -28.44 10.79
N GLN A 648 -9.42 -29.44 11.43
CA GLN A 648 -8.01 -29.44 11.85
C GLN A 648 -7.05 -30.09 10.86
N GLU A 649 -7.53 -30.97 9.98
CA GLU A 649 -6.76 -31.48 8.84
C GLU A 649 -6.33 -30.33 7.90
N ILE A 650 -5.35 -30.59 7.03
CA ILE A 650 -4.87 -29.62 6.04
C ILE A 650 -5.54 -29.91 4.70
N TRP A 651 -6.52 -29.07 4.35
CA TRP A 651 -7.13 -29.00 3.02
C TRP A 651 -7.54 -27.57 2.64
N ILE A 652 -7.69 -27.34 1.33
CA ILE A 652 -8.20 -26.10 0.72
C ILE A 652 -9.18 -26.46 -0.40
N ARG A 653 -10.32 -25.76 -0.49
CA ARG A 653 -11.24 -25.89 -1.65
C ARG A 653 -10.91 -24.83 -2.69
N ILE A 654 -10.99 -25.17 -3.97
CA ILE A 654 -10.83 -24.22 -5.08
C ILE A 654 -12.03 -24.34 -6.00
N SER A 655 -12.75 -23.23 -6.20
CA SER A 655 -13.90 -23.16 -7.11
C SER A 655 -13.51 -22.98 -8.58
N ASP A 656 -14.45 -23.19 -9.50
CA ASP A 656 -14.23 -23.01 -10.94
C ASP A 656 -13.79 -21.55 -11.23
N SER A 657 -14.55 -20.56 -10.77
CA SER A 657 -14.23 -19.13 -10.87
C SER A 657 -12.86 -18.75 -10.29
N GLN A 658 -12.42 -19.41 -9.22
CA GLN A 658 -11.08 -19.18 -8.66
C GLN A 658 -9.97 -19.68 -9.59
N LEU A 659 -10.20 -20.74 -10.36
CA LEU A 659 -9.20 -21.29 -11.28
C LEU A 659 -9.07 -20.41 -12.53
N LYS A 660 -7.94 -19.72 -12.66
CA LYS A 660 -7.74 -18.77 -13.76
C LYS A 660 -7.09 -19.43 -15.00
N PHE A 661 -6.50 -20.61 -14.87
CA PHE A 661 -6.02 -21.49 -15.95
C PHE A 661 -5.84 -22.94 -15.47
N GLU A 662 -5.89 -23.92 -16.38
CA GLU A 662 -5.71 -25.35 -16.03
C GLU A 662 -4.27 -25.64 -15.56
N PRO A 663 -4.07 -26.38 -14.46
CA PRO A 663 -2.75 -26.72 -13.94
C PRO A 663 -2.11 -27.90 -14.68
N HIS A 664 -0.79 -28.04 -14.50
CA HIS A 664 0.02 -29.13 -15.06
C HIS A 664 -0.53 -30.52 -14.67
N PRO A 665 -0.52 -31.54 -15.57
CA PRO A 665 -1.07 -32.86 -15.28
C PRO A 665 -0.36 -33.60 -14.13
N GLU A 666 0.92 -33.30 -13.89
CA GLU A 666 1.73 -33.85 -12.80
C GLU A 666 1.34 -33.30 -11.41
N ASP A 667 0.78 -32.08 -11.34
CA ASP A 667 0.21 -31.48 -10.12
C ASP A 667 -1.11 -32.15 -9.67
N ARG A 668 -1.53 -33.21 -10.35
CA ARG A 668 -2.71 -34.02 -10.02
C ARG A 668 -2.37 -35.25 -9.16
N LYS A 669 -1.09 -35.47 -8.79
CA LYS A 669 -0.63 -36.62 -8.00
C LYS A 669 0.45 -36.24 -6.96
N ASP A 670 0.26 -36.69 -5.73
CA ASP A 670 1.17 -36.47 -4.58
C ASP A 670 2.62 -36.95 -4.79
N THR A 671 2.87 -37.75 -5.82
CA THR A 671 4.19 -38.30 -6.18
C THR A 671 4.97 -37.48 -7.20
N SER A 672 4.36 -36.49 -7.88
CA SER A 672 4.95 -35.83 -9.06
C SER A 672 4.71 -34.32 -9.19
N PHE A 673 4.01 -33.70 -8.25
CA PHE A 673 3.70 -32.25 -8.31
C PHE A 673 4.92 -31.36 -8.06
N ASP A 674 4.90 -30.13 -8.60
CA ASP A 674 5.90 -29.10 -8.26
C ASP A 674 5.47 -28.37 -6.97
N PRO A 675 6.24 -28.46 -5.87
CA PRO A 675 5.90 -27.81 -4.60
C PRO A 675 5.71 -26.29 -4.70
N LEU A 676 6.39 -25.61 -5.63
CA LEU A 676 6.25 -24.17 -5.84
C LEU A 676 4.93 -23.83 -6.54
N ARG A 677 4.41 -24.72 -7.39
CA ARG A 677 3.10 -24.50 -8.06
C ARG A 677 1.94 -24.68 -7.06
N LEU A 678 2.04 -25.63 -6.13
CA LEU A 678 1.06 -25.84 -5.05
C LEU A 678 1.43 -25.19 -3.70
N THR A 679 2.37 -24.24 -3.68
CA THR A 679 2.54 -23.32 -2.55
C THR A 679 1.39 -22.31 -2.52
N PHE A 680 0.77 -22.12 -1.35
CA PHE A 680 -0.15 -21.01 -1.09
C PHE A 680 0.63 -19.72 -0.83
N GLU A 681 0.39 -18.73 -1.68
CA GLU A 681 1.13 -17.47 -1.69
C GLU A 681 0.22 -16.34 -1.19
N VAL A 682 0.42 -15.90 0.06
CA VAL A 682 -0.37 -14.85 0.69
C VAL A 682 -0.05 -13.50 0.02
N SER A 683 -1.08 -12.86 -0.51
CA SER A 683 -1.04 -11.50 -1.05
C SER A 683 -1.48 -10.49 0.02
N ASN A 684 -2.63 -10.73 0.66
CA ASN A 684 -3.21 -9.88 1.71
C ASN A 684 -4.12 -10.68 2.67
N TYR A 685 -4.60 -10.05 3.74
CA TYR A 685 -5.57 -10.62 4.69
C TYR A 685 -6.41 -9.50 5.35
N PRO A 686 -7.60 -9.80 5.93
CA PRO A 686 -8.41 -8.79 6.63
C PRO A 686 -7.71 -8.20 7.85
N SER A 687 -7.82 -6.88 8.00
CA SER A 687 -7.41 -6.13 9.20
C SER A 687 -8.63 -5.70 9.98
N THR A 688 -8.48 -5.52 11.30
CA THR A 688 -9.51 -4.94 12.18
C THR A 688 -10.16 -3.69 11.58
N ALA A 689 -11.49 -3.63 11.66
CA ALA A 689 -12.28 -2.54 11.09
C ALA A 689 -11.88 -1.17 11.67
N ALA A 690 -11.89 -0.14 10.82
CA ALA A 690 -11.58 1.25 11.18
C ALA A 690 -12.58 2.24 10.55
N PRO A 691 -12.89 3.37 11.20
CA PRO A 691 -13.72 4.42 10.61
C PRO A 691 -13.19 4.93 9.27
N SER A 692 -14.07 5.47 8.43
CA SER A 692 -13.73 5.81 7.04
C SER A 692 -14.37 7.10 6.54
N ASP A 693 -13.73 7.75 5.57
CA ASP A 693 -14.25 8.97 4.94
C ASP A 693 -15.42 8.68 3.99
N LEU A 694 -16.40 9.60 3.96
CA LEU A 694 -17.39 9.66 2.87
C LEU A 694 -16.67 10.03 1.55
N HIS A 695 -16.63 9.10 0.61
CA HIS A 695 -15.94 9.34 -0.66
C HIS A 695 -16.78 10.18 -1.64
N ILE A 696 -16.11 11.12 -2.32
CA ILE A 696 -16.71 12.10 -3.23
C ILE A 696 -17.57 11.50 -4.36
N SER A 697 -17.35 10.25 -4.78
CA SER A 697 -18.19 9.56 -5.78
C SER A 697 -19.54 9.07 -5.25
N PHE A 698 -19.65 8.83 -3.93
CA PHE A 698 -20.89 8.35 -3.32
C PHE A 698 -21.91 9.49 -3.12
N ILE A 699 -21.44 10.72 -2.89
CA ILE A 699 -22.26 11.90 -2.63
C ILE A 699 -23.31 12.17 -3.74
N PRO A 700 -22.98 12.15 -5.05
CA PRO A 700 -23.99 12.25 -6.10
C PRO A 700 -25.02 11.11 -6.10
N ILE A 701 -24.60 9.87 -5.81
CA ILE A 701 -25.48 8.69 -5.84
C ILE A 701 -26.47 8.76 -4.70
N MET A 702 -26.01 9.09 -3.49
CA MET A 702 -26.87 9.34 -2.32
C MET A 702 -27.93 10.41 -2.63
N ALA A 703 -27.54 11.51 -3.26
CA ALA A 703 -28.47 12.58 -3.63
C ALA A 703 -29.48 12.15 -4.72
N ASP A 704 -29.05 11.35 -5.71
CA ASP A 704 -29.92 10.78 -6.75
C ASP A 704 -30.89 9.72 -6.17
N ARG A 705 -30.54 9.11 -5.03
CA ARG A 705 -31.28 8.03 -4.33
C ARG A 705 -32.02 8.46 -3.07
N GLY A 706 -32.22 9.77 -2.87
CA GLY A 706 -33.15 10.32 -1.87
C GLY A 706 -32.50 11.01 -0.67
N VAL A 707 -31.19 10.87 -0.46
CA VAL A 707 -30.47 11.55 0.64
C VAL A 707 -30.35 13.03 0.33
N HIS A 708 -31.29 13.84 0.82
CA HIS A 708 -31.37 15.25 0.48
C HIS A 708 -30.10 16.02 0.89
N ARG A 709 -29.59 16.87 0.00
CA ARG A 709 -28.32 17.62 0.16
C ARG A 709 -28.14 18.37 1.49
N ALA A 710 -29.25 18.74 2.15
CA ALA A 710 -29.21 19.41 3.44
C ALA A 710 -28.76 18.49 4.59
N ILE A 711 -29.10 17.19 4.51
CA ILE A 711 -28.73 16.17 5.51
C ILE A 711 -27.22 15.92 5.44
N ILE A 712 -26.70 15.67 4.23
CA ILE A 712 -25.26 15.53 3.99
C ILE A 712 -24.52 16.80 4.46
N ALA A 713 -25.10 17.98 4.25
CA ALA A 713 -24.53 19.25 4.69
C ALA A 713 -24.56 19.46 6.21
N SER A 714 -25.64 19.09 6.93
CA SER A 714 -25.71 19.20 8.39
C SER A 714 -24.75 18.23 9.06
N TYR A 715 -24.76 16.97 8.62
CA TYR A 715 -23.84 15.94 9.09
C TYR A 715 -22.37 16.36 8.89
N MET A 716 -22.01 16.88 7.71
CA MET A 716 -20.67 17.43 7.45
C MET A 716 -20.34 18.62 8.36
N GLN A 717 -21.30 19.49 8.68
CA GLN A 717 -21.06 20.63 9.57
C GLN A 717 -20.81 20.19 11.00
N GLU A 718 -21.60 19.24 11.53
CA GLU A 718 -21.46 18.73 12.89
C GLU A 718 -20.12 18.02 13.10
N ARG A 719 -19.73 17.10 12.21
CA ARG A 719 -18.43 16.41 12.31
C ARG A 719 -17.25 17.39 12.25
N LEU A 720 -17.30 18.40 11.36
CA LEU A 720 -16.28 19.46 11.28
C LEU A 720 -16.31 20.44 12.47
N GLU A 721 -17.43 20.59 13.17
CA GLU A 721 -17.54 21.39 14.40
C GLU A 721 -16.93 20.66 15.61
N ALA A 722 -17.16 19.34 15.70
CA ALA A 722 -16.50 18.49 16.67
C ALA A 722 -14.98 18.46 16.45
N GLU A 723 -14.52 18.25 15.21
CA GLU A 723 -13.10 18.35 14.83
C GLU A 723 -12.50 19.72 15.20
N ARG A 724 -13.21 20.83 14.95
CA ARG A 724 -12.75 22.17 15.36
C ARG A 724 -12.60 22.29 16.87
N THR A 725 -13.62 21.89 17.62
CA THR A 725 -13.64 22.03 19.09
C THR A 725 -12.51 21.22 19.72
N GLU A 726 -12.35 19.97 19.30
CA GLU A 726 -11.30 19.07 19.77
C GLU A 726 -9.89 19.58 19.37
N LEU A 727 -9.73 20.12 18.16
CA LEU A 727 -8.47 20.72 17.69
C LEU A 727 -8.07 21.96 18.51
N LEU A 728 -9.01 22.85 18.83
CA LEU A 728 -8.76 24.05 19.64
C LEU A 728 -8.42 23.66 21.08
N GLU A 729 -9.10 22.65 21.65
CA GLU A 729 -8.76 22.10 22.98
C GLU A 729 -7.34 21.50 22.97
N LYS A 730 -7.02 20.65 21.97
CA LYS A 730 -5.70 20.07 21.75
C LYS A 730 -4.58 21.13 21.69
N MET A 731 -4.81 22.29 21.08
CA MET A 731 -3.81 23.37 21.01
C MET A 731 -3.40 23.95 22.36
N THR A 732 -4.26 23.88 23.38
CA THR A 732 -3.96 24.43 24.73
C THR A 732 -3.01 23.53 25.54
N ASN A 733 -2.96 22.23 25.23
CA ASN A 733 -2.23 21.23 26.00
C ASN A 733 -1.11 20.62 25.14
N ALA A 734 0.15 20.82 25.56
CA ALA A 734 1.33 20.39 24.80
C ALA A 734 1.36 18.88 24.49
N MET A 735 0.87 18.02 25.39
CA MET A 735 0.82 16.57 25.17
C MET A 735 -0.26 16.20 24.15
N LYS A 736 -1.47 16.75 24.28
CA LYS A 736 -2.56 16.56 23.31
C LYS A 736 -2.18 17.08 21.91
N LEU A 737 -1.49 18.21 21.83
CA LEU A 737 -0.97 18.75 20.57
C LEU A 737 0.17 17.88 19.98
N TYR A 738 1.07 17.36 20.82
CA TYR A 738 2.11 16.44 20.38
C TYR A 738 1.50 15.17 19.76
N GLU A 739 0.52 14.57 20.43
CA GLU A 739 -0.22 13.41 19.91
C GLU A 739 -0.94 13.72 18.60
N TYR A 740 -1.58 14.89 18.48
CA TYR A 740 -2.20 15.34 17.24
C TYR A 740 -1.19 15.50 16.08
N VAL A 741 -0.01 16.09 16.34
CA VAL A 741 1.05 16.27 15.34
C VAL A 741 1.74 14.94 15.01
N HIS A 742 1.81 14.01 15.95
CA HIS A 742 2.31 12.64 15.71
C HIS A 742 1.33 11.84 14.83
N LYS A 743 0.04 11.82 15.17
CA LYS A 743 -1.00 11.08 14.41
C LYS A 743 -1.22 11.62 13.00
N ASN A 744 -1.21 12.95 12.82
CA ASN A 744 -1.52 13.59 11.53
C ASN A 744 -0.28 14.08 10.77
N GLY A 745 0.93 13.87 11.30
CA GLY A 745 2.18 14.15 10.61
C GLY A 745 2.42 13.19 9.44
N SER A 746 3.48 13.47 8.67
CA SER A 746 4.06 12.45 7.81
C SER A 746 4.63 11.33 8.69
N THR A 747 4.35 10.07 8.36
CA THR A 747 4.90 8.92 9.12
C THR A 747 6.41 8.84 8.93
N SER A 748 7.17 9.44 9.84
CA SER A 748 8.63 9.24 9.94
C SER A 748 8.88 7.73 10.05
N LYS A 749 9.63 7.17 9.09
CA LYS A 749 9.89 5.72 9.01
C LYS A 749 10.53 5.24 10.31
N GLU A 750 10.01 4.17 10.89
CA GLU A 750 10.46 3.67 12.20
C GLU A 750 11.97 3.41 12.21
N GLY A 751 12.66 3.84 13.26
CA GLY A 751 14.13 3.75 13.36
C GLY A 751 14.93 4.67 12.43
N THR A 752 14.28 5.54 11.64
CA THR A 752 14.99 6.53 10.80
C THR A 752 15.27 7.80 11.59
N ASN A 753 16.55 8.19 11.68
CA ASN A 753 16.96 9.40 12.38
C ASN A 753 16.38 10.67 11.74
N MET A 754 16.00 11.63 12.60
CA MET A 754 15.44 12.92 12.21
C MET A 754 16.44 13.72 11.35
N THR A 755 16.07 14.05 10.11
CA THR A 755 16.90 14.87 9.23
C THR A 755 16.92 16.33 9.72
N TRP A 756 18.11 16.90 9.88
CA TRP A 756 18.32 18.29 10.28
C TRP A 756 18.61 19.19 9.07
N GLN A 757 18.46 20.50 9.27
CA GLN A 757 18.97 21.56 8.42
C GLN A 757 19.40 22.69 9.36
N ALA A 758 20.69 23.02 9.41
CA ALA A 758 21.28 23.78 10.51
C ALA A 758 20.77 23.27 11.89
N ALA A 759 20.48 24.15 12.84
CA ALA A 759 20.07 23.79 14.20
C ALA A 759 18.57 23.43 14.36
N MET A 760 17.85 23.04 13.29
CA MET A 760 16.44 22.60 13.37
C MET A 760 16.13 21.37 12.49
N PRO A 761 15.13 20.54 12.85
CA PRO A 761 14.64 19.45 12.01
C PRO A 761 14.16 19.97 10.64
N MET A 762 14.32 19.22 9.56
CA MET A 762 13.88 19.67 8.23
C MET A 762 12.35 19.62 8.08
N ALA A 763 11.70 18.59 8.62
CA ALA A 763 10.25 18.40 8.56
C ALA A 763 9.48 19.30 9.56
N LEU A 764 8.34 19.86 9.15
CA LEU A 764 7.56 20.81 9.95
C LEU A 764 6.96 20.15 11.20
N GLU A 765 6.44 18.94 11.03
CA GLU A 765 5.97 18.08 12.12
C GLU A 765 7.06 17.86 13.17
N ASP A 766 8.31 17.60 12.74
CA ASP A 766 9.41 17.34 13.66
C ASP A 766 9.97 18.62 14.31
N LYS A 767 9.95 19.77 13.60
CA LYS A 767 10.18 21.10 14.21
C LYS A 767 9.20 21.34 15.38
N ILE A 768 7.93 20.97 15.22
CA ILE A 768 6.91 21.14 16.27
C ILE A 768 7.15 20.14 17.43
N LYS A 769 7.37 18.85 17.13
CA LYS A 769 7.66 17.82 18.15
C LYS A 769 8.85 18.22 19.04
N LEU A 770 9.98 18.64 18.45
CA LEU A 770 11.18 19.05 19.20
C LEU A 770 10.90 20.21 20.17
N GLN A 771 10.12 21.22 19.74
CA GLN A 771 9.77 22.35 20.60
C GLN A 771 8.81 21.95 21.74
N LEU A 772 7.85 21.05 21.49
CA LEU A 772 6.95 20.55 22.52
C LEU A 772 7.67 19.63 23.52
N GLU A 773 8.59 18.77 23.05
CA GLU A 773 9.47 17.94 23.88
C GLU A 773 10.37 18.77 24.80
N ALA A 774 10.82 19.95 24.34
CA ALA A 774 11.60 20.91 25.12
C ALA A 774 10.77 21.76 26.10
N GLY A 775 9.45 21.58 26.17
CA GLY A 775 8.57 22.32 27.09
C GLY A 775 8.13 23.71 26.61
N PHE A 776 8.26 24.03 25.31
CA PHE A 776 7.65 25.25 24.76
C PHE A 776 6.13 25.09 24.57
N SER A 777 5.40 26.19 24.74
CA SER A 777 3.94 26.26 24.50
C SER A 777 3.64 27.14 23.27
N PRO A 778 2.72 26.72 22.37
CA PRO A 778 2.32 27.54 21.22
C PRO A 778 1.61 28.84 21.65
N LEU A 779 1.03 28.90 22.85
CA LEU A 779 0.39 30.11 23.39
C LEU A 779 1.39 31.15 23.90
N LYS A 780 2.68 30.78 24.01
CA LYS A 780 3.79 31.65 24.47
C LYS A 780 4.84 31.91 23.39
N LEU A 781 5.20 30.91 22.58
CA LEU A 781 6.27 31.00 21.58
C LEU A 781 5.72 31.21 20.16
N GLN A 782 5.92 32.41 19.59
CA GLN A 782 5.40 32.78 18.27
C GLN A 782 5.90 31.91 17.10
N ILE A 783 7.17 31.50 17.08
CA ILE A 783 7.65 30.59 16.02
C ILE A 783 6.96 29.21 16.10
N LEU A 784 6.62 28.73 17.29
CA LEU A 784 5.85 27.50 17.47
C LEU A 784 4.39 27.69 17.03
N ALA A 785 3.74 28.78 17.45
CA ALA A 785 2.40 29.17 16.98
C ALA A 785 2.31 29.22 15.44
N LYS A 786 3.26 29.89 14.80
CA LYS A 786 3.40 30.00 13.33
C LYS A 786 3.57 28.64 12.66
N ASN A 787 4.32 27.72 13.27
CA ASN A 787 4.53 26.38 12.73
C ASN A 787 3.30 25.48 12.92
N VAL A 788 2.63 25.52 14.06
CA VAL A 788 1.35 24.83 14.32
C VAL A 788 0.26 25.33 13.35
N SER A 789 0.16 26.65 13.16
CA SER A 789 -0.77 27.27 12.20
C SER A 789 -0.52 26.79 10.76
N ARG A 790 0.74 26.72 10.33
CA ARG A 790 1.14 26.12 9.03
C ARG A 790 0.77 24.65 8.93
N PHE A 791 0.97 23.86 9.99
CA PHE A 791 0.66 22.44 10.02
C PHE A 791 -0.85 22.18 9.92
N VAL A 792 -1.67 22.92 10.66
CA VAL A 792 -3.14 22.81 10.55
C VAL A 792 -3.65 23.26 9.18
N LYS A 793 -3.12 24.37 8.62
CA LYS A 793 -3.43 24.79 7.25
C LYS A 793 -3.06 23.71 6.21
N LYS A 794 -1.96 22.96 6.41
CA LYS A 794 -1.59 21.78 5.59
C LYS A 794 -2.66 20.68 5.70
N GLN A 795 -3.15 20.36 6.90
CA GLN A 795 -4.20 19.34 7.07
C GLN A 795 -5.52 19.74 6.41
N HIS A 796 -5.98 20.99 6.59
CA HIS A 796 -7.21 21.47 5.92
C HIS A 796 -7.06 21.49 4.39
N LEU A 797 -5.88 21.81 3.85
CA LEU A 797 -5.62 21.66 2.41
C LEU A 797 -5.64 20.21 1.94
N LEU A 798 -5.16 19.25 2.75
CA LEU A 798 -5.23 17.82 2.42
C LEU A 798 -6.68 17.30 2.44
N GLN A 799 -7.47 17.71 3.42
CA GLN A 799 -8.91 17.45 3.50
C GLN A 799 -9.65 18.03 2.28
N GLU A 800 -9.42 19.31 1.96
CA GLU A 800 -9.95 19.99 0.76
C GLU A 800 -9.40 19.44 -0.57
N SER A 801 -8.22 18.80 -0.60
CA SER A 801 -7.69 18.19 -1.83
C SER A 801 -8.44 16.91 -2.24
N LYS A 802 -9.23 16.34 -1.32
CA LYS A 802 -9.97 15.08 -1.50
C LYS A 802 -11.48 15.19 -1.22
N LEU A 803 -11.95 16.30 -0.63
CA LEU A 803 -13.27 16.46 0.00
C LEU A 803 -13.53 15.34 1.02
N ARG A 804 -12.62 15.21 1.99
CA ARG A 804 -12.76 14.24 3.08
C ARG A 804 -13.65 14.77 4.20
N THR A 805 -14.60 13.95 4.62
CA THR A 805 -15.29 14.07 5.90
C THR A 805 -15.38 12.67 6.51
N PRO A 806 -14.84 12.44 7.72
CA PRO A 806 -14.98 11.18 8.41
C PRO A 806 -16.45 10.84 8.70
N LEU A 807 -16.78 9.57 8.52
CA LEU A 807 -18.03 8.98 9.03
C LEU A 807 -17.72 8.24 10.32
N GLY A 808 -18.58 8.40 11.33
CA GLY A 808 -18.44 7.63 12.57
C GLY A 808 -18.79 6.18 12.32
N LYS A 809 -19.96 5.96 11.72
CA LYS A 809 -20.59 4.65 11.48
C LYS A 809 -20.38 4.17 10.04
N ALA A 810 -19.13 4.15 9.57
CA ALA A 810 -18.78 3.54 8.27
C ALA A 810 -17.35 2.98 8.20
N THR A 811 -17.17 1.86 7.49
CA THR A 811 -15.87 1.17 7.35
C THR A 811 -15.68 0.54 5.96
N TYR A 812 -14.55 -0.15 5.75
CA TYR A 812 -14.23 -0.93 4.55
C TYR A 812 -13.83 -2.36 4.96
N LEU A 813 -14.56 -3.38 4.51
CA LEU A 813 -14.26 -4.80 4.79
C LEU A 813 -14.11 -5.60 3.48
N PHE A 814 -13.34 -6.70 3.52
CA PHE A 814 -13.32 -7.66 2.42
C PHE A 814 -14.70 -8.33 2.27
N GLY A 815 -15.15 -8.48 1.03
CA GLY A 815 -16.36 -9.22 0.72
C GLY A 815 -16.09 -10.71 0.52
N VAL A 816 -16.99 -11.55 1.03
CA VAL A 816 -17.04 -13.00 0.76
C VAL A 816 -18.48 -13.44 0.54
N ALA A 817 -18.71 -14.52 -0.21
CA ALA A 817 -20.03 -15.16 -0.29
C ALA A 817 -20.23 -16.15 0.88
N ASP A 818 -21.48 -16.29 1.33
CA ASP A 818 -21.90 -17.19 2.40
C ASP A 818 -21.61 -18.67 2.04
N PRO A 819 -20.71 -19.37 2.78
CA PRO A 819 -20.38 -20.77 2.54
C PRO A 819 -21.45 -21.75 3.03
N THR A 820 -22.41 -21.28 3.83
CA THR A 820 -23.51 -22.07 4.41
C THR A 820 -24.81 -21.95 3.61
N GLY A 821 -25.01 -20.84 2.89
CA GLY A 821 -26.23 -20.54 2.16
C GLY A 821 -27.42 -20.27 3.08
N LEU A 822 -27.20 -19.66 4.24
CA LEU A 822 -28.23 -19.31 5.22
C LEU A 822 -28.76 -17.88 5.01
N LEU A 823 -27.91 -16.93 4.65
CA LEU A 823 -28.31 -15.54 4.35
C LEU A 823 -29.27 -15.47 3.16
N ARG A 824 -30.34 -14.70 3.29
CA ARG A 824 -31.32 -14.45 2.21
C ARG A 824 -30.86 -13.33 1.29
N PRO A 825 -31.41 -13.22 0.06
CA PRO A 825 -31.20 -12.05 -0.79
C PRO A 825 -31.53 -10.75 -0.03
N GLY A 826 -30.61 -9.78 -0.02
CA GLY A 826 -30.75 -8.52 0.71
C GLY A 826 -30.28 -8.53 2.17
N GLU A 827 -29.92 -9.69 2.73
CA GLU A 827 -29.27 -9.82 4.04
C GLU A 827 -27.74 -9.91 3.89
N VAL A 828 -26.97 -9.34 4.82
CA VAL A 828 -25.50 -9.50 4.93
C VAL A 828 -25.08 -9.82 6.37
N HIS A 829 -23.98 -10.54 6.59
CA HIS A 829 -23.41 -10.76 7.93
C HIS A 829 -22.15 -9.92 8.13
N ILE A 830 -22.09 -9.20 9.27
CA ILE A 830 -20.95 -8.36 9.67
C ILE A 830 -20.72 -8.52 11.18
N GLN A 831 -19.53 -8.99 11.54
CA GLN A 831 -19.05 -9.09 12.92
C GLN A 831 -17.59 -8.60 12.97
N PHE A 832 -17.22 -7.88 14.03
CA PHE A 832 -15.88 -7.31 14.19
C PHE A 832 -15.04 -8.15 15.17
N SER A 833 -13.72 -8.19 15.00
CA SER A 833 -12.81 -8.90 15.93
C SER A 833 -12.65 -8.18 17.28
N SER A 834 -12.93 -6.89 17.30
CA SER A 834 -12.98 -6.01 18.48
C SER A 834 -14.08 -4.96 18.26
N SER A 835 -14.69 -4.44 19.32
CA SER A 835 -15.73 -3.42 19.20
C SER A 835 -15.28 -2.21 18.37
N PHE A 836 -15.97 -1.97 17.26
CA PHE A 836 -15.89 -0.73 16.50
C PHE A 836 -16.64 0.37 17.28
N VAL A 837 -16.05 1.55 17.46
CA VAL A 837 -16.67 2.66 18.22
C VAL A 837 -16.76 3.89 17.33
N ASP A 838 -17.85 4.66 17.42
CA ASP A 838 -17.90 6.01 16.85
C ASP A 838 -17.32 7.02 17.85
N GLY A 839 -16.25 7.71 17.47
CA GLY A 839 -15.55 8.69 18.33
C GLY A 839 -16.34 9.96 18.68
N LEU A 840 -17.52 10.20 18.08
CA LEU A 840 -18.41 11.30 18.49
C LEU A 840 -19.47 10.85 19.50
N THR A 841 -20.20 9.77 19.17
CA THR A 841 -21.33 9.28 19.98
C THR A 841 -20.91 8.32 21.09
N ASN A 842 -19.70 7.76 21.01
CA ASN A 842 -19.18 6.66 21.84
C ASN A 842 -20.01 5.35 21.77
N GLU A 843 -20.90 5.24 20.78
CA GLU A 843 -21.62 4.00 20.48
C GLU A 843 -20.64 2.89 20.06
N SER A 844 -20.85 1.68 20.58
CA SER A 844 -19.91 0.55 20.49
C SER A 844 -20.58 -0.68 19.84
N TYR A 845 -19.97 -1.17 18.77
CA TYR A 845 -20.50 -2.18 17.86
C TYR A 845 -19.57 -3.39 17.78
N LEU A 846 -20.00 -4.55 18.28
CA LEU A 846 -19.31 -5.83 18.05
C LEU A 846 -19.81 -6.53 16.76
N ASN A 847 -21.02 -6.20 16.33
CA ASN A 847 -21.66 -6.60 15.09
C ASN A 847 -22.74 -5.54 14.75
N LEU A 848 -23.35 -5.64 13.57
CA LEU A 848 -24.37 -4.70 13.10
C LEU A 848 -25.79 -5.30 13.09
N ARG A 849 -26.13 -6.18 14.04
CA ARG A 849 -27.44 -6.87 14.08
C ARG A 849 -28.62 -5.90 13.86
N ASP A 850 -29.53 -6.30 12.97
CA ASP A 850 -30.79 -5.65 12.60
C ASP A 850 -30.66 -4.24 11.98
N HIS A 851 -29.43 -3.73 11.78
CA HIS A 851 -29.19 -2.44 11.16
C HIS A 851 -29.50 -2.47 9.65
N GLN A 852 -30.03 -1.36 9.15
CA GLN A 852 -29.98 -1.04 7.72
C GLN A 852 -28.60 -0.44 7.43
N LEU A 853 -28.03 -0.73 6.26
CA LEU A 853 -26.74 -0.14 5.86
C LEU A 853 -26.62 -0.01 4.34
N LEU A 854 -25.77 0.93 3.91
CA LEU A 854 -25.37 1.09 2.51
C LEU A 854 -24.08 0.30 2.25
N VAL A 855 -24.07 -0.52 1.20
CA VAL A 855 -22.89 -1.18 0.65
C VAL A 855 -22.51 -0.51 -0.66
N ALA A 856 -21.23 -0.24 -0.88
CA ALA A 856 -20.71 0.24 -2.18
C ALA A 856 -19.33 -0.34 -2.50
N ARG A 857 -18.99 -0.46 -3.78
CA ARG A 857 -17.62 -0.70 -4.26
C ARG A 857 -17.00 0.62 -4.75
N GLN A 858 -15.68 0.67 -4.92
CA GLN A 858 -15.00 1.76 -5.62
C GLN A 858 -14.38 1.25 -6.95
N PRO A 859 -14.52 2.00 -8.06
CA PRO A 859 -15.30 3.23 -8.22
C PRO A 859 -16.80 2.96 -8.13
N ALA A 860 -17.58 4.02 -7.94
CA ALA A 860 -19.03 4.02 -8.10
C ALA A 860 -19.40 5.14 -9.08
N CYS A 861 -20.18 4.79 -10.10
CA CYS A 861 -20.49 5.64 -11.25
C CYS A 861 -21.99 5.61 -11.60
N ARG A 862 -22.63 4.45 -11.50
CA ARG A 862 -24.08 4.29 -11.64
C ARG A 862 -24.78 4.65 -10.34
N ASN A 863 -26.03 5.07 -10.44
CA ASN A 863 -26.90 5.28 -9.29
C ASN A 863 -27.40 3.97 -8.64
N SER A 864 -26.99 2.81 -9.17
CA SER A 864 -27.14 1.48 -8.58
C SER A 864 -25.90 0.98 -7.82
N ASP A 865 -24.72 1.62 -7.97
CA ASP A 865 -23.44 1.14 -7.39
C ASP A 865 -23.34 1.32 -5.87
N ILE A 866 -24.42 1.81 -5.25
CA ILE A 866 -24.67 1.73 -3.81
C ILE A 866 -25.98 0.96 -3.64
N GLN A 867 -25.97 -0.09 -2.83
CA GLN A 867 -27.15 -0.89 -2.48
C GLN A 867 -27.38 -0.84 -0.97
N LYS A 868 -28.59 -0.51 -0.57
CA LYS A 868 -29.09 -0.60 0.80
C LYS A 868 -29.54 -2.02 1.10
N VAL A 869 -29.10 -2.54 2.24
CA VAL A 869 -29.27 -3.93 2.69
C VAL A 869 -29.52 -3.99 4.20
N ARG A 870 -29.80 -5.18 4.72
CA ARG A 870 -30.03 -5.44 6.14
C ARG A 870 -28.93 -6.33 6.73
N ALA A 871 -28.38 -5.98 7.89
CA ALA A 871 -27.39 -6.79 8.58
C ALA A 871 -28.03 -7.85 9.49
N THR A 872 -27.74 -9.12 9.22
CA THR A 872 -28.30 -10.29 9.92
C THR A 872 -27.17 -11.10 10.56
N VAL A 873 -27.24 -11.29 11.88
CA VAL A 873 -26.16 -11.92 12.66
C VAL A 873 -26.49 -13.37 12.97
N LEU A 874 -26.01 -14.27 12.10
CA LEU A 874 -26.15 -15.72 12.18
C LEU A 874 -25.01 -16.34 13.03
N PRO A 875 -25.30 -17.21 14.03
CA PRO A 875 -24.28 -17.89 14.83
C PRO A 875 -23.29 -18.71 13.99
N GLU A 876 -23.77 -19.35 12.93
CA GLU A 876 -23.01 -20.23 12.03
C GLU A 876 -21.91 -19.48 11.27
N LEU A 877 -22.04 -18.16 11.10
CA LEU A 877 -21.06 -17.29 10.45
C LEU A 877 -20.18 -16.53 11.45
N SER A 878 -20.40 -16.67 12.76
CA SER A 878 -19.75 -15.85 13.80
C SER A 878 -18.23 -16.02 13.94
N HIS A 879 -17.63 -16.99 13.22
CA HIS A 879 -16.18 -17.12 13.07
C HIS A 879 -15.58 -16.22 11.96
N LEU A 880 -16.41 -15.61 11.11
CA LEU A 880 -16.04 -14.75 9.98
C LEU A 880 -15.98 -13.26 10.39
N VAL A 881 -15.07 -12.93 11.31
CA VAL A 881 -14.87 -11.54 11.79
C VAL A 881 -14.06 -10.68 10.82
N ASP A 882 -14.27 -9.36 10.85
CA ASP A 882 -13.65 -8.35 9.99
C ASP A 882 -13.87 -8.59 8.47
N LEU A 883 -15.01 -9.22 8.16
CA LEU A 883 -15.51 -9.48 6.81
C LEU A 883 -16.94 -8.96 6.67
N VAL A 884 -17.38 -8.73 5.43
CA VAL A 884 -18.81 -8.70 5.09
C VAL A 884 -19.15 -9.94 4.27
N VAL A 885 -20.04 -10.76 4.82
CA VAL A 885 -20.54 -11.96 4.15
C VAL A 885 -21.82 -11.61 3.41
N PHE A 886 -21.80 -11.86 2.10
CA PHE A 886 -22.88 -11.63 1.17
C PHE A 886 -23.69 -12.92 0.93
N PRO A 887 -24.97 -12.84 0.56
CA PRO A 887 -25.79 -14.03 0.37
C PRO A 887 -25.36 -14.77 -0.89
N SER A 888 -25.15 -16.08 -0.76
CA SER A 888 -24.91 -17.01 -1.89
C SER A 888 -26.22 -17.49 -2.56
N LYS A 889 -27.34 -16.87 -2.20
CA LYS A 889 -28.70 -17.09 -2.70
C LYS A 889 -29.23 -15.87 -3.44
N GLY A 890 -30.23 -16.09 -4.30
CA GLY A 890 -30.93 -15.06 -5.06
C GLY A 890 -30.94 -15.37 -6.56
N GLN A 891 -31.18 -14.31 -7.34
CA GLN A 891 -31.12 -14.31 -8.79
C GLN A 891 -29.75 -13.82 -9.28
N PHE A 892 -29.14 -12.86 -8.58
CA PHE A 892 -27.87 -12.23 -8.98
C PHE A 892 -26.97 -11.88 -7.77
N PRO A 893 -25.64 -12.10 -7.82
CA PRO A 893 -24.73 -11.82 -6.70
C PRO A 893 -24.74 -10.34 -6.29
N LEU A 894 -24.82 -10.08 -4.99
CA LEU A 894 -24.87 -8.71 -4.45
C LEU A 894 -23.56 -7.93 -4.71
N ALA A 895 -22.39 -8.57 -4.69
CA ALA A 895 -21.14 -7.95 -5.14
C ALA A 895 -21.22 -7.50 -6.62
N GLY A 896 -21.84 -8.31 -7.49
CA GLY A 896 -22.03 -7.99 -8.90
C GLY A 896 -22.84 -6.71 -9.13
N LYS A 897 -23.82 -6.42 -8.25
CA LYS A 897 -24.63 -5.18 -8.31
C LYS A 897 -23.82 -3.92 -8.05
N LEU A 898 -22.62 -4.04 -7.49
CA LEU A 898 -21.76 -2.95 -7.04
C LEU A 898 -20.61 -2.72 -8.03
N GLN A 899 -20.94 -2.11 -9.16
CA GLN A 899 -20.03 -1.87 -10.29
C GLN A 899 -19.42 -3.17 -10.87
N GLY A 900 -20.12 -4.31 -10.83
CA GLY A 900 -19.60 -5.60 -11.31
C GLY A 900 -18.51 -6.20 -10.42
N GLY A 901 -18.78 -6.29 -9.11
CA GLY A 901 -17.84 -6.84 -8.12
C GLY A 901 -17.88 -8.35 -7.96
N ASP A 902 -16.81 -8.89 -7.38
CA ASP A 902 -16.60 -10.31 -7.10
C ASP A 902 -16.14 -10.51 -5.63
N TYR A 903 -15.54 -11.67 -5.35
CA TYR A 903 -14.94 -12.01 -4.06
C TYR A 903 -13.47 -12.51 -4.20
N ASP A 904 -12.76 -12.13 -5.28
CA ASP A 904 -11.32 -12.37 -5.54
C ASP A 904 -10.41 -11.67 -4.49
N GLY A 905 -10.94 -10.60 -3.94
CA GLY A 905 -10.35 -9.74 -2.91
C GLY A 905 -10.91 -8.32 -2.92
N ASP A 906 -12.13 -8.13 -3.43
CA ASP A 906 -12.84 -6.85 -3.38
C ASP A 906 -13.07 -6.41 -1.93
N ILE A 907 -13.03 -5.09 -1.73
CA ILE A 907 -13.24 -4.44 -0.45
C ILE A 907 -14.42 -3.46 -0.60
N PHE A 908 -15.45 -3.69 0.21
CA PHE A 908 -16.71 -2.97 0.15
C PHE A 908 -16.78 -1.92 1.25
N TRP A 909 -17.21 -0.72 0.88
CA TRP A 909 -17.58 0.33 1.82
C TRP A 909 -18.94 0.00 2.44
N LEU A 910 -19.06 0.17 3.75
CA LEU A 910 -20.22 -0.16 4.56
C LEU A 910 -20.56 1.05 5.44
N CYS A 911 -21.81 1.51 5.45
CA CYS A 911 -22.23 2.66 6.24
C CYS A 911 -23.60 2.46 6.89
N TRP A 912 -23.67 2.67 8.22
CA TRP A 912 -24.86 2.57 9.05
C TRP A 912 -25.17 3.90 9.80
N GLU A 913 -24.75 5.04 9.25
CA GLU A 913 -25.21 6.37 9.69
C GLU A 913 -26.68 6.56 9.26
N GLU A 914 -27.62 6.43 10.21
CA GLU A 914 -29.07 6.39 9.94
C GLU A 914 -29.59 7.59 9.12
N GLU A 915 -29.06 8.81 9.33
CA GLU A 915 -29.43 9.98 8.53
C GLU A 915 -29.14 9.82 7.02
N LEU A 916 -28.09 9.07 6.67
CA LEU A 916 -27.70 8.80 5.29
C LEU A 916 -28.37 7.52 4.75
N VAL A 917 -28.64 6.54 5.62
CA VAL A 917 -29.22 5.24 5.27
C VAL A 917 -30.73 5.31 5.12
N ALA A 918 -31.45 5.92 6.08
CA ALA A 918 -32.91 5.91 6.13
C ALA A 918 -33.59 6.45 4.86
N PRO A 919 -33.22 7.63 4.31
CA PRO A 919 -33.86 8.17 3.11
C PRO A 919 -33.38 7.55 1.79
N PHE A 920 -32.34 6.69 1.81
CA PHE A 920 -31.80 6.05 0.61
C PHE A 920 -32.73 4.92 0.11
N ARG A 921 -32.89 4.84 -1.21
CA ARG A 921 -33.57 3.73 -1.91
C ARG A 921 -32.69 3.11 -3.00
N ASN A 922 -32.86 1.82 -3.26
CA ASN A 922 -32.12 1.11 -4.30
C ASN A 922 -32.62 1.48 -5.70
N ALA A 923 -31.74 1.29 -6.68
CA ALA A 923 -32.05 1.34 -8.10
C ALA A 923 -31.50 0.09 -8.80
N PRO A 924 -32.13 -0.35 -9.91
CA PRO A 924 -31.75 -1.58 -10.59
C PRO A 924 -30.33 -1.50 -11.15
N ALA A 925 -29.49 -2.44 -10.74
CA ALA A 925 -28.15 -2.62 -11.26
C ALA A 925 -28.17 -3.39 -12.60
N PRO A 926 -27.19 -3.17 -13.51
CA PRO A 926 -27.05 -3.99 -14.70
C PRO A 926 -26.69 -5.44 -14.30
N MET A 927 -27.54 -6.40 -14.67
CA MET A 927 -27.34 -7.83 -14.41
C MET A 927 -26.67 -8.57 -15.58
N THR A 928 -26.49 -7.87 -16.71
CA THR A 928 -25.88 -8.39 -17.94
C THR A 928 -24.82 -7.40 -18.41
N SER A 929 -23.65 -7.89 -18.79
CA SER A 929 -22.64 -7.05 -19.46
C SER A 929 -23.20 -6.50 -20.77
N PRO A 930 -23.02 -5.20 -21.06
CA PRO A 930 -23.41 -4.64 -22.36
C PRO A 930 -22.50 -5.20 -23.48
N ASP A 931 -22.99 -5.13 -24.71
CA ASP A 931 -22.27 -5.62 -25.89
C ASP A 931 -21.25 -4.56 -26.37
N PRO A 932 -19.93 -4.83 -26.33
CA PRO A 932 -18.90 -3.85 -26.69
C PRO A 932 -18.99 -3.30 -28.11
N GLU A 933 -19.49 -4.10 -29.06
CA GLU A 933 -19.51 -3.72 -30.47
C GLU A 933 -20.52 -2.57 -30.74
N GLN A 934 -21.54 -2.43 -29.88
CA GLN A 934 -22.52 -1.33 -29.91
C GLN A 934 -21.92 0.03 -29.53
N TYR A 935 -20.75 0.05 -28.89
CA TYR A 935 -20.05 1.26 -28.45
C TYR A 935 -18.80 1.55 -29.31
N GLY A 936 -18.62 0.83 -30.43
CA GLY A 936 -17.45 0.93 -31.30
C GLY A 936 -16.17 0.30 -30.71
N ILE A 937 -16.30 -0.55 -29.69
CA ILE A 937 -15.15 -1.27 -29.10
C ILE A 937 -14.90 -2.55 -29.92
N THR A 938 -13.70 -2.69 -30.46
CA THR A 938 -13.31 -3.87 -31.24
C THR A 938 -12.88 -5.00 -30.31
N VAL A 939 -13.44 -6.20 -30.47
CA VAL A 939 -13.10 -7.37 -29.64
C VAL A 939 -12.18 -8.32 -30.41
N ASN A 940 -10.94 -8.51 -29.95
CA ASN A 940 -10.12 -9.63 -30.42
C ASN A 940 -10.54 -10.92 -29.71
N ARG A 941 -10.83 -11.97 -30.50
CA ARG A 941 -11.35 -13.26 -30.03
C ARG A 941 -10.37 -14.44 -30.25
N ASP A 942 -9.14 -14.16 -30.69
CA ASP A 942 -8.14 -15.16 -31.09
C ASP A 942 -7.64 -15.99 -29.90
N LYS A 943 -7.51 -17.31 -30.07
CA LYS A 943 -7.05 -18.26 -29.05
C LYS A 943 -5.60 -18.68 -29.22
N LEU A 944 -4.99 -19.21 -28.15
CA LEU A 944 -3.63 -19.77 -28.18
C LEU A 944 -3.46 -20.84 -29.28
N ARG A 945 -4.46 -21.71 -29.47
CA ARG A 945 -4.48 -22.71 -30.56
C ARG A 945 -4.41 -22.08 -31.96
N ASP A 946 -5.02 -20.90 -32.14
CA ASP A 946 -5.14 -20.22 -33.43
C ASP A 946 -3.79 -19.54 -33.79
N LEU A 947 -2.99 -19.22 -32.76
CA LEU A 947 -1.59 -18.78 -32.85
C LEU A 947 -0.58 -19.95 -32.91
N ARG A 948 -1.02 -21.21 -32.77
CA ARG A 948 -0.19 -22.42 -32.78
C ARG A 948 0.99 -22.41 -31.79
N VAL A 949 0.81 -21.82 -30.61
CA VAL A 949 1.90 -21.71 -29.61
C VAL A 949 2.36 -23.09 -29.16
N ASP A 950 3.62 -23.39 -29.43
CA ASP A 950 4.35 -24.59 -29.02
C ASP A 950 5.59 -24.18 -28.22
N VAL A 951 5.98 -24.99 -27.23
CA VAL A 951 7.12 -24.70 -26.34
C VAL A 951 8.45 -24.94 -27.04
N ASP A 952 8.48 -25.88 -27.99
CA ASP A 952 9.66 -26.30 -28.73
C ASP A 952 9.88 -25.50 -30.04
N ASP A 953 8.93 -24.63 -30.43
CA ASP A 953 9.07 -23.68 -31.54
C ASP A 953 9.12 -22.23 -31.04
N GLU A 954 10.33 -21.69 -30.91
CA GLU A 954 10.58 -20.31 -30.46
C GLU A 954 9.88 -19.26 -31.34
N MET A 955 9.66 -19.51 -32.63
CA MET A 955 8.95 -18.58 -33.51
C MET A 955 7.47 -18.45 -33.12
N SER A 956 6.82 -19.54 -32.71
CA SER A 956 5.42 -19.53 -32.28
C SER A 956 5.21 -18.78 -30.95
N VAL A 957 6.21 -18.85 -30.05
CA VAL A 957 6.24 -18.10 -28.80
C VAL A 957 6.46 -16.61 -29.07
N ASP A 958 7.36 -16.27 -30.00
CA ASP A 958 7.63 -14.89 -30.38
C ASP A 958 6.44 -14.23 -31.11
N ASP A 959 5.73 -14.94 -31.99
CA ASP A 959 4.48 -14.46 -32.62
C ASP A 959 3.41 -14.15 -31.56
N PHE A 960 3.25 -15.02 -30.55
CA PHE A 960 2.35 -14.81 -29.42
C PHE A 960 2.75 -13.59 -28.57
N LEU A 961 4.04 -13.47 -28.23
CA LEU A 961 4.56 -12.36 -27.44
C LEU A 961 4.47 -11.03 -28.19
N GLN A 962 4.83 -10.98 -29.47
CA GLN A 962 4.72 -9.78 -30.31
C GLN A 962 3.27 -9.26 -30.34
N LYS A 963 2.30 -10.15 -30.57
CA LYS A 963 0.87 -9.82 -30.60
C LYS A 963 0.36 -9.37 -29.23
N ALA A 964 0.80 -10.01 -28.15
CA ALA A 964 0.48 -9.60 -26.78
C ALA A 964 1.11 -8.26 -26.38
N PHE A 965 2.35 -7.99 -26.79
CA PHE A 965 3.05 -6.74 -26.52
C PHE A 965 2.43 -5.57 -27.28
N GLU A 966 2.01 -5.76 -28.53
CA GLU A 966 1.27 -4.73 -29.28
C GLU A 966 -0.02 -4.36 -28.56
N PHE A 967 -0.83 -5.36 -28.17
CA PHE A 967 -2.07 -5.13 -27.43
C PHE A 967 -1.84 -4.47 -26.05
N ARG A 968 -0.89 -4.97 -25.24
CA ARG A 968 -0.61 -4.45 -23.89
C ARG A 968 0.15 -3.11 -23.89
N SER A 969 0.77 -2.71 -25.00
CA SER A 969 1.39 -1.38 -25.18
C SER A 969 0.41 -0.30 -25.62
N ALA A 970 -0.84 -0.67 -25.97
CA ALA A 970 -1.88 0.28 -26.32
C ALA A 970 -2.23 1.22 -25.14
N GLN A 971 -2.84 2.36 -25.44
CA GLN A 971 -3.22 3.30 -24.40
C GLN A 971 -4.49 2.84 -23.66
N PRO A 972 -4.48 2.72 -22.32
CA PRO A 972 -5.70 2.43 -21.57
C PRO A 972 -6.67 3.61 -21.60
N MET A 973 -7.82 3.43 -22.27
CA MET A 973 -8.87 4.45 -22.41
C MET A 973 -9.75 4.61 -21.17
N LEU A 974 -9.80 3.62 -20.27
CA LEU A 974 -10.62 3.64 -19.05
C LEU A 974 -10.50 4.96 -18.27
N GLY A 975 -9.29 5.40 -17.97
CA GLY A 975 -9.05 6.64 -17.23
C GLY A 975 -9.44 7.93 -17.99
N ILE A 976 -9.58 7.89 -19.31
CA ILE A 976 -10.15 8.98 -20.11
C ILE A 976 -11.67 8.94 -20.02
N ALA A 977 -12.28 7.76 -20.20
CA ALA A 977 -13.73 7.56 -20.08
C ALA A 977 -14.25 8.00 -18.70
N THR A 978 -13.67 7.53 -17.59
CA THR A 978 -14.06 7.96 -16.22
C THR A 978 -13.92 9.48 -16.05
N THR A 979 -12.85 10.08 -16.59
CA THR A 979 -12.61 11.53 -16.48
C THR A 979 -13.59 12.35 -17.33
N TYR A 980 -14.09 11.79 -18.43
CA TYR A 980 -15.09 12.44 -19.28
C TYR A 980 -16.49 12.30 -18.69
N LEU A 981 -16.84 11.12 -18.19
CA LEU A 981 -18.07 10.85 -17.45
C LEU A 981 -18.26 11.82 -16.27
N GLU A 982 -17.21 12.04 -15.45
CA GLU A 982 -17.24 13.05 -14.36
C GLU A 982 -17.61 14.45 -14.89
N LYS A 983 -17.01 14.87 -16.02
CA LYS A 983 -17.31 16.18 -16.61
C LYS A 983 -18.73 16.27 -17.18
N GLN A 984 -19.20 15.22 -17.86
CA GLN A 984 -20.52 15.22 -18.50
C GLN A 984 -21.63 15.16 -17.45
N SER A 985 -21.49 14.35 -16.40
CA SER A 985 -22.42 14.32 -15.26
C SER A 985 -22.46 15.67 -14.53
N TYR A 986 -21.30 16.30 -14.31
CA TYR A 986 -21.23 17.66 -13.76
C TYR A 986 -21.86 18.73 -14.69
N LEU A 987 -21.74 18.59 -16.01
CA LEU A 987 -22.34 19.50 -16.99
C LEU A 987 -23.87 19.36 -17.05
N GLU A 988 -24.38 18.12 -17.06
CA GLU A 988 -25.83 17.84 -17.03
C GLU A 988 -26.44 17.97 -15.62
N ASN A 989 -25.60 18.05 -14.60
CA ASN A 989 -25.92 18.11 -13.17
C ASN A 989 -26.84 16.97 -12.68
N ARG A 990 -26.63 15.75 -13.19
CA ARG A 990 -27.40 14.53 -12.90
C ARG A 990 -26.54 13.28 -13.09
N LEU A 991 -26.99 12.13 -12.57
CA LEU A 991 -26.34 10.84 -12.84
C LEU A 991 -26.92 10.07 -14.03
N LYS A 992 -28.24 10.14 -14.27
CA LYS A 992 -28.90 9.37 -15.34
C LYS A 992 -29.30 10.23 -16.54
N SER A 993 -28.90 9.79 -17.73
CA SER A 993 -29.39 10.22 -19.05
C SER A 993 -28.85 9.25 -20.09
N TYR A 994 -29.48 9.13 -21.26
CA TYR A 994 -28.98 8.29 -22.36
C TYR A 994 -27.47 8.47 -22.64
N LYS A 995 -26.99 9.72 -22.62
CA LYS A 995 -25.57 10.03 -22.82
C LYS A 995 -24.70 9.53 -21.67
N LEU A 996 -25.16 9.65 -20.42
CA LEU A 996 -24.43 9.21 -19.24
C LEU A 996 -24.44 7.69 -19.13
N ASP A 997 -25.59 7.05 -19.35
CA ASP A 997 -25.76 5.59 -19.32
C ASP A 997 -24.76 4.92 -20.28
N CYS A 998 -24.71 5.33 -21.56
CA CYS A 998 -23.71 4.81 -22.52
C CYS A 998 -22.25 5.11 -22.12
N LEU A 999 -21.98 6.22 -21.43
CA LEU A 999 -20.64 6.55 -20.93
C LEU A 999 -20.23 5.69 -19.72
N VAL A 1000 -21.18 5.19 -18.91
CA VAL A 1000 -20.88 4.20 -17.85
C VAL A 1000 -20.79 2.79 -18.43
N ASP A 1001 -21.53 2.47 -19.50
CA ASP A 1001 -21.39 1.18 -20.20
C ASP A 1001 -19.97 1.03 -20.80
N ILE A 1002 -19.48 2.07 -21.49
CA ILE A 1002 -18.08 2.12 -21.96
C ILE A 1002 -17.10 2.05 -20.79
N HIS A 1003 -17.38 2.73 -19.67
CA HIS A 1003 -16.54 2.66 -18.49
C HIS A 1003 -16.39 1.22 -17.98
N ASP A 1004 -17.51 0.53 -17.77
CA ASP A 1004 -17.53 -0.81 -17.19
C ASP A 1004 -16.98 -1.88 -18.14
N LEU A 1005 -17.14 -1.69 -19.46
CA LEU A 1005 -16.44 -2.51 -20.46
C LEU A 1005 -14.92 -2.31 -20.43
N LEU A 1006 -14.46 -1.06 -20.28
CA LEU A 1006 -13.02 -0.75 -20.30
C LEU A 1006 -12.27 -1.20 -19.04
N VAL A 1007 -12.98 -1.57 -17.95
CA VAL A 1007 -12.42 -2.26 -16.76
C VAL A 1007 -11.64 -3.49 -17.18
N ASP A 1008 -12.29 -4.47 -17.80
CA ASP A 1008 -11.68 -5.76 -18.16
C ASP A 1008 -11.08 -5.80 -19.57
N SER A 1009 -10.94 -4.65 -20.22
CA SER A 1009 -10.41 -4.52 -21.59
C SER A 1009 -9.17 -5.38 -21.87
N ALA A 1010 -8.16 -5.30 -20.99
CA ALA A 1010 -6.91 -6.05 -21.09
C ALA A 1010 -7.04 -7.58 -20.95
N LYS A 1011 -8.17 -8.08 -20.40
CA LYS A 1011 -8.46 -9.52 -20.20
C LYS A 1011 -9.41 -10.07 -21.29
N GLN A 1012 -10.30 -9.23 -21.82
CA GLN A 1012 -11.31 -9.61 -22.82
C GLN A 1012 -10.89 -9.29 -24.27
N GLY A 1013 -9.73 -8.66 -24.49
CA GLY A 1013 -9.22 -8.36 -25.83
C GLY A 1013 -9.84 -7.11 -26.46
N TYR A 1014 -10.32 -6.17 -25.65
CA TYR A 1014 -11.00 -4.96 -26.14
C TYR A 1014 -9.99 -3.90 -26.59
N THR A 1015 -10.05 -3.54 -27.87
CA THR A 1015 -9.31 -2.44 -28.49
C THR A 1015 -10.25 -1.25 -28.70
N PHE A 1016 -9.84 -0.09 -28.19
CA PHE A 1016 -10.56 1.18 -28.30
C PHE A 1016 -9.53 2.32 -28.18
N THR A 1017 -9.51 3.24 -29.13
CA THR A 1017 -8.47 4.28 -29.27
C THR A 1017 -8.98 5.68 -28.91
N GLU A 1018 -8.09 6.67 -28.89
CA GLU A 1018 -8.50 8.09 -28.77
C GLU A 1018 -9.30 8.56 -30.00
N GLU A 1019 -9.14 7.92 -31.17
CA GLU A 1019 -9.84 8.26 -32.41
C GLU A 1019 -11.26 7.68 -32.44
N ASP A 1020 -11.42 6.39 -32.10
CA ASP A 1020 -12.75 5.74 -31.94
C ASP A 1020 -13.60 6.48 -30.91
N TRP A 1021 -12.97 6.92 -29.81
CA TRP A 1021 -13.59 7.70 -28.76
C TRP A 1021 -14.00 9.11 -29.20
N GLU A 1022 -13.16 9.86 -29.93
CA GLU A 1022 -13.58 11.17 -30.47
C GLU A 1022 -14.68 11.02 -31.53
N SER A 1023 -14.67 9.97 -32.36
CA SER A 1023 -15.76 9.66 -33.31
C SER A 1023 -17.07 9.34 -32.58
N TYR A 1024 -17.07 8.36 -31.67
CA TYR A 1024 -18.27 7.95 -30.92
C TYR A 1024 -18.90 9.12 -30.14
N LEU A 1025 -18.09 9.96 -29.50
CA LEU A 1025 -18.58 11.17 -28.82
C LEU A 1025 -19.24 12.18 -29.78
N ARG A 1026 -18.68 12.39 -30.98
CA ARG A 1026 -19.17 13.37 -31.95
C ARG A 1026 -20.42 12.89 -32.69
N GLU A 1027 -20.36 11.66 -33.18
CA GLU A 1027 -21.32 11.12 -34.15
C GLU A 1027 -22.52 10.47 -33.45
N GLN A 1028 -22.26 9.58 -32.49
CA GLN A 1028 -23.29 8.82 -31.78
C GLN A 1028 -23.88 9.63 -30.62
N LEU A 1029 -23.05 10.07 -29.67
CA LEU A 1029 -23.53 10.80 -28.49
C LEU A 1029 -23.76 12.29 -28.73
N ARG A 1030 -23.27 12.88 -29.83
CA ARG A 1030 -23.38 14.32 -30.14
C ARG A 1030 -22.93 15.21 -28.97
N CYS A 1031 -21.71 14.97 -28.50
CA CYS A 1031 -21.06 15.65 -27.39
C CYS A 1031 -19.76 16.34 -27.86
N ASP A 1032 -19.30 17.36 -27.13
CA ASP A 1032 -17.99 17.97 -27.33
C ASP A 1032 -16.91 17.12 -26.63
N PRO A 1033 -15.90 16.57 -27.33
CA PRO A 1033 -14.81 15.83 -26.67
C PRO A 1033 -13.99 16.68 -25.68
N LYS A 1034 -14.02 18.01 -25.76
CA LYS A 1034 -13.13 18.93 -25.02
C LYS A 1034 -13.84 19.66 -23.86
N LEU A 1035 -14.76 18.94 -23.20
CA LEU A 1035 -15.44 19.37 -21.97
C LEU A 1035 -14.49 20.00 -20.92
N LYS A 1036 -14.95 21.10 -20.33
CA LYS A 1036 -14.30 21.82 -19.22
C LYS A 1036 -14.30 20.97 -17.94
N LYS A 1037 -13.24 21.08 -17.13
CA LYS A 1037 -13.19 20.42 -15.80
C LYS A 1037 -14.20 21.07 -14.83
N PRO A 1038 -14.80 20.30 -13.89
CA PRO A 1038 -15.60 20.82 -12.79
C PRO A 1038 -14.89 21.92 -11.98
N VAL A 1039 -15.65 22.73 -11.23
CA VAL A 1039 -15.06 23.82 -10.44
C VAL A 1039 -14.36 23.25 -9.20
N TYR A 1040 -15.05 22.44 -8.38
CA TYR A 1040 -14.42 21.72 -7.25
C TYR A 1040 -13.12 21.01 -7.67
N LYS A 1041 -13.14 20.22 -8.76
CA LYS A 1041 -12.00 19.38 -9.18
C LYS A 1041 -10.77 20.20 -9.56
N ARG A 1042 -10.95 21.41 -10.13
CA ARG A 1042 -9.86 22.35 -10.41
C ARG A 1042 -9.26 22.96 -9.14
N VAL A 1043 -10.06 23.17 -8.09
CA VAL A 1043 -9.55 23.69 -6.81
C VAL A 1043 -8.85 22.59 -6.00
N MET A 1044 -9.40 21.37 -5.98
CA MET A 1044 -8.73 20.18 -5.44
C MET A 1044 -7.35 19.97 -6.09
N GLU A 1045 -7.26 20.08 -7.42
CA GLU A 1045 -5.99 20.00 -8.15
C GLU A 1045 -4.99 21.10 -7.74
N VAL A 1046 -5.45 22.31 -7.43
CA VAL A 1046 -4.58 23.37 -6.89
C VAL A 1046 -4.13 23.04 -5.47
N CYS A 1047 -5.05 22.68 -4.56
CA CYS A 1047 -4.74 22.32 -3.18
C CYS A 1047 -3.75 21.15 -3.09
N ALA A 1048 -3.85 20.15 -3.98
CA ALA A 1048 -2.92 19.03 -4.08
C ALA A 1048 -1.53 19.37 -4.67
N ILE A 1049 -1.34 20.56 -5.26
CA ILE A 1049 -0.08 21.01 -5.87
C ILE A 1049 0.69 21.97 -4.96
N VAL A 1050 0.04 22.64 -3.99
CA VAL A 1050 0.71 23.57 -3.06
C VAL A 1050 1.65 22.80 -2.13
N LYS A 1051 2.95 22.82 -2.48
CA LYS A 1051 4.04 22.17 -1.73
C LYS A 1051 4.71 23.06 -0.68
N ASP A 1052 4.64 24.39 -0.85
CA ASP A 1052 5.37 25.34 0.00
C ASP A 1052 4.49 25.92 1.12
N TYR A 1053 5.08 26.09 2.30
CA TYR A 1053 4.39 26.31 3.56
C TYR A 1053 4.31 27.80 3.94
N GLY A 1054 3.45 28.55 3.23
CA GLY A 1054 3.22 29.96 3.54
C GLY A 1054 2.31 30.67 2.56
N ALA A 1055 2.78 31.78 2.00
CA ALA A 1055 1.98 32.71 1.20
C ALA A 1055 1.20 32.05 0.03
N ASP A 1056 1.71 30.96 -0.54
CA ASP A 1056 1.05 30.30 -1.68
C ASP A 1056 -0.12 29.39 -1.24
N VAL A 1057 -0.14 28.91 0.01
CA VAL A 1057 -1.36 28.36 0.67
C VAL A 1057 -2.42 29.45 0.79
N ASP A 1058 -2.04 30.59 1.34
CA ASP A 1058 -2.97 31.68 1.61
C ASP A 1058 -3.53 32.28 0.31
N LYS A 1059 -2.72 32.44 -0.75
CA LYS A 1059 -3.19 32.78 -2.11
C LYS A 1059 -4.19 31.76 -2.66
N ALA A 1060 -3.94 30.45 -2.49
CA ALA A 1060 -4.83 29.40 -2.96
C ALA A 1060 -6.19 29.41 -2.22
N ARG A 1061 -6.21 29.80 -0.94
CA ARG A 1061 -7.44 30.01 -0.16
C ARG A 1061 -8.18 31.30 -0.55
N GLN A 1062 -7.46 32.42 -0.69
CA GLN A 1062 -8.02 33.74 -1.03
C GLN A 1062 -8.63 33.80 -2.44
N LYS A 1063 -8.15 32.99 -3.39
CA LYS A 1063 -8.68 32.95 -4.76
C LYS A 1063 -10.14 32.48 -4.78
N LYS A 1064 -11.04 33.39 -5.17
CA LYS A 1064 -12.48 33.11 -5.34
C LYS A 1064 -12.75 32.37 -6.65
N TYR A 1065 -13.72 31.45 -6.63
CA TYR A 1065 -14.12 30.64 -7.78
C TYR A 1065 -15.64 30.72 -8.00
N LYS A 1066 -16.08 31.01 -9.24
CA LYS A 1066 -17.50 30.92 -9.64
C LYS A 1066 -17.87 29.44 -9.83
N HIS A 1067 -18.63 28.91 -8.89
CA HIS A 1067 -19.05 27.51 -8.79
C HIS A 1067 -20.57 27.37 -8.98
N ASN A 1068 -21.08 26.16 -9.23
CA ASN A 1068 -22.50 25.89 -9.39
C ASN A 1068 -23.14 25.49 -8.05
N LYS A 1069 -23.89 26.39 -7.41
CA LYS A 1069 -24.61 26.12 -6.15
C LYS A 1069 -25.72 25.04 -6.24
N HIS A 1070 -26.11 24.64 -7.45
CA HIS A 1070 -27.05 23.53 -7.68
C HIS A 1070 -26.34 22.18 -7.84
N ASN A 1071 -25.02 22.15 -8.01
CA ASN A 1071 -24.24 20.92 -7.98
C ASN A 1071 -23.88 20.60 -6.53
N ILE A 1072 -24.18 19.37 -6.10
CA ILE A 1072 -23.98 18.98 -4.69
C ILE A 1072 -22.49 19.02 -4.28
N ILE A 1073 -21.58 18.62 -5.16
CA ILE A 1073 -20.14 18.61 -4.84
C ILE A 1073 -19.61 20.04 -4.71
N ASP A 1074 -19.91 20.93 -5.66
CA ASP A 1074 -19.54 22.35 -5.55
C ASP A 1074 -20.15 22.99 -4.28
N TYR A 1075 -21.42 22.71 -3.97
CA TYR A 1075 -22.09 23.24 -2.77
C TYR A 1075 -21.39 22.80 -1.47
N LEU A 1076 -21.19 21.49 -1.28
CA LEU A 1076 -20.52 20.96 -0.08
C LEU A 1076 -19.05 21.40 0.00
N TYR A 1077 -18.36 21.50 -1.14
CA TYR A 1077 -16.98 21.97 -1.19
C TYR A 1077 -16.83 23.43 -0.76
N PHE A 1078 -17.57 24.35 -1.40
CA PHE A 1078 -17.36 25.79 -1.25
C PHE A 1078 -18.17 26.43 -0.11
N GLU A 1079 -19.41 25.98 0.11
CA GLU A 1079 -20.33 26.61 1.07
C GLU A 1079 -20.36 25.88 2.43
N VAL A 1080 -19.86 24.63 2.50
CA VAL A 1080 -19.72 23.85 3.75
C VAL A 1080 -18.26 23.68 4.16
N VAL A 1081 -17.51 22.75 3.57
CA VAL A 1081 -16.20 22.31 4.08
C VAL A 1081 -15.18 23.44 4.11
N ARG A 1082 -14.95 24.12 2.98
CA ARG A 1082 -13.97 25.23 2.89
C ARG A 1082 -14.34 26.39 3.82
N LYS A 1083 -15.64 26.71 3.92
CA LYS A 1083 -16.17 27.77 4.79
C LYS A 1083 -15.91 27.46 6.27
N GLN A 1084 -16.20 26.23 6.70
CA GLN A 1084 -15.96 25.78 8.07
C GLN A 1084 -14.46 25.76 8.39
N ASN A 1085 -13.62 25.31 7.45
CA ASN A 1085 -12.16 25.35 7.57
C ASN A 1085 -11.60 26.77 7.69
N ASP A 1086 -12.17 27.76 7.00
CA ASP A 1086 -11.79 29.17 7.13
C ASP A 1086 -12.18 29.72 8.53
N VAL A 1087 -13.30 29.30 9.12
CA VAL A 1087 -13.67 29.65 10.51
C VAL A 1087 -12.75 28.97 11.52
N THR A 1088 -12.42 27.68 11.35
CA THR A 1088 -11.45 26.96 12.18
C THR A 1088 -10.08 27.64 12.14
N ILE A 1089 -9.63 28.08 10.96
CA ILE A 1089 -8.38 28.83 10.80
C ILE A 1089 -8.45 30.17 11.54
N LYS A 1090 -9.57 30.89 11.46
CA LYS A 1090 -9.78 32.16 12.18
C LYS A 1090 -9.69 31.97 13.70
N HIS A 1091 -10.45 31.04 14.28
CA HIS A 1091 -10.44 30.78 15.73
C HIS A 1091 -9.06 30.30 16.22
N MET A 1092 -8.36 29.48 15.42
CA MET A 1092 -6.96 29.11 15.70
C MET A 1092 -6.03 30.34 15.69
N GLN A 1093 -6.17 31.24 14.73
CA GLN A 1093 -5.33 32.45 14.67
C GLN A 1093 -5.60 33.41 15.82
N GLU A 1094 -6.85 33.49 16.29
CA GLU A 1094 -7.25 34.28 17.47
C GLU A 1094 -6.69 33.64 18.77
N LEU A 1095 -6.80 32.32 18.94
CA LEU A 1095 -6.21 31.59 20.06
C LEU A 1095 -4.68 31.72 20.11
N LEU A 1096 -4.02 31.63 18.96
CA LEU A 1096 -2.55 31.69 18.85
C LEU A 1096 -1.98 33.12 18.84
N SER A 1097 -2.81 34.17 18.87
CA SER A 1097 -2.31 35.56 18.88
C SER A 1097 -1.74 36.01 20.23
N SER A 1098 -2.00 35.26 21.32
CA SER A 1098 -1.56 35.59 22.69
C SER A 1098 -0.05 35.53 22.93
N ALA A 1099 0.71 34.91 22.03
CA ALA A 1099 2.14 34.75 22.17
C ALA A 1099 2.87 36.08 21.88
N THR A 1100 3.27 36.83 22.91
CA THR A 1100 3.90 38.17 22.72
C THR A 1100 5.18 38.41 23.52
N GLU A 1101 5.52 37.57 24.50
CA GLU A 1101 6.66 37.80 25.39
C GLU A 1101 7.91 37.04 24.94
N ALA A 1102 9.09 37.60 25.24
CA ALA A 1102 10.36 36.90 25.09
C ALA A 1102 10.53 35.89 26.24
N ASP A 1103 10.84 34.64 25.92
CA ASP A 1103 10.91 33.56 26.90
C ASP A 1103 12.09 33.80 27.86
N PRO A 1104 11.85 34.03 29.17
CA PRO A 1104 12.90 34.44 30.10
C PRO A 1104 13.94 33.35 30.32
N ASP A 1105 13.56 32.07 30.20
CA ASP A 1105 14.49 30.95 30.39
C ASP A 1105 15.57 30.93 29.28
N LEU A 1106 15.23 31.40 28.08
CA LEU A 1106 16.19 31.54 26.97
C LEU A 1106 17.13 32.75 27.14
N LEU A 1107 16.72 33.75 27.93
CA LEU A 1107 17.54 34.94 28.26
C LEU A 1107 18.45 34.71 29.47
N TYR A 1108 18.10 33.76 30.34
CA TYR A 1108 18.79 33.52 31.62
C TYR A 1108 20.31 33.33 31.50
N PRO A 1109 20.88 32.54 30.56
CA PRO A 1109 22.33 32.39 30.45
C PRO A 1109 23.06 33.72 30.18
N ARG A 1110 22.52 34.58 29.29
CA ARG A 1110 23.08 35.92 29.06
C ARG A 1110 22.89 36.83 30.28
N GLN A 1111 21.73 36.79 30.93
CA GLN A 1111 21.45 37.64 32.10
C GLN A 1111 22.40 37.35 33.26
N GLN A 1112 22.75 36.07 33.49
CA GLN A 1112 23.76 35.69 34.49
C GLN A 1112 25.15 36.26 34.19
N LEU A 1113 25.59 36.24 32.91
CA LEU A 1113 26.88 36.85 32.54
C LEU A 1113 26.87 38.38 32.72
N ALA A 1114 25.80 39.06 32.32
CA ALA A 1114 25.68 40.51 32.51
C ALA A 1114 25.61 40.92 34.00
N ALA A 1115 25.16 40.02 34.89
CA ALA A 1115 25.14 40.25 36.32
C ALA A 1115 26.55 40.27 36.96
N LEU A 1116 27.56 39.70 36.30
CA LEU A 1116 28.96 39.71 36.75
C LEU A 1116 29.62 41.10 36.65
N LYS A 1117 29.10 41.98 35.76
CA LYS A 1117 29.63 43.33 35.48
C LYS A 1117 31.12 43.36 35.11
N ASP A 1118 31.55 42.33 34.41
CA ASP A 1118 32.93 42.14 33.96
C ASP A 1118 33.10 42.77 32.57
N PRO A 1119 33.99 43.77 32.40
CA PRO A 1119 34.13 44.52 31.15
C PRO A 1119 34.76 43.70 30.01
N ILE A 1120 35.49 42.62 30.32
CA ILE A 1120 36.04 41.71 29.30
C ILE A 1120 34.90 40.82 28.78
N ILE A 1121 34.04 40.32 29.67
CA ILE A 1121 32.85 39.55 29.30
C ILE A 1121 31.87 40.40 28.49
N ASP A 1122 31.53 41.61 28.93
CA ASP A 1122 30.58 42.47 28.21
C ASP A 1122 31.07 42.84 26.81
N GLU A 1123 32.37 43.06 26.61
CA GLU A 1123 32.98 43.31 25.30
C GLU A 1123 32.93 42.08 24.38
N GLU A 1124 33.19 40.86 24.88
CA GLU A 1124 33.00 39.63 24.09
C GLU A 1124 31.53 39.40 23.72
N LEU A 1125 30.61 39.66 24.65
CA LEU A 1125 29.17 39.59 24.39
C LEU A 1125 28.76 40.59 23.29
N ARG A 1126 29.32 41.82 23.29
CA ARG A 1126 29.08 42.84 22.27
C ARG A 1126 29.62 42.40 20.89
N LYS A 1127 30.88 41.97 20.80
CA LYS A 1127 31.50 41.46 19.55
C LYS A 1127 30.69 40.34 18.93
N ALA A 1128 30.27 39.36 19.74
CA ALA A 1128 29.46 38.23 19.28
C ALA A 1128 28.09 38.69 18.73
N GLN A 1129 27.43 39.65 19.38
CA GLN A 1129 26.16 40.23 18.89
C GLN A 1129 26.31 40.98 17.57
N GLU A 1130 27.44 41.65 17.34
CA GLU A 1130 27.71 42.37 16.08
C GLU A 1130 27.98 41.40 14.92
N GLN A 1131 28.72 40.32 15.14
CA GLN A 1131 28.90 39.25 14.16
C GLN A 1131 27.58 38.57 13.80
N MET A 1132 26.74 38.24 14.80
CA MET A 1132 25.39 37.68 14.56
C MET A 1132 24.50 38.62 13.75
N GLN A 1133 24.59 39.93 13.97
CA GLN A 1133 23.82 40.93 13.23
C GLN A 1133 24.21 40.94 11.74
N GLN A 1134 25.48 40.74 11.39
CA GLN A 1134 25.94 40.64 9.99
C GLN A 1134 25.40 39.37 9.29
N ILE A 1135 25.32 38.24 10.01
CA ILE A 1135 24.70 37.00 9.51
C ILE A 1135 23.20 37.21 9.29
N TYR A 1136 22.49 37.90 10.20
CA TYR A 1136 21.07 38.22 10.03
C TYR A 1136 20.81 39.17 8.83
N VAL A 1137 21.68 40.15 8.59
CA VAL A 1137 21.61 41.00 7.39
C VAL A 1137 21.82 40.16 6.12
N SER A 1138 22.76 39.21 6.14
CA SER A 1138 22.97 38.25 5.03
C SER A 1138 21.71 37.40 4.78
N TRP A 1139 21.09 36.85 5.83
CA TRP A 1139 19.84 36.09 5.75
C TRP A 1139 18.71 36.89 5.09
N ASN A 1140 18.52 38.15 5.50
CA ASN A 1140 17.48 39.02 4.93
C ASN A 1140 17.75 39.32 3.44
N ALA A 1141 19.00 39.60 3.06
CA ALA A 1141 19.39 39.83 1.66
C ALA A 1141 19.17 38.60 0.76
N CYS A 1142 19.24 37.38 1.32
CA CYS A 1142 18.93 36.14 0.61
C CYS A 1142 17.42 35.84 0.55
N THR A 1143 16.65 36.16 1.59
CA THR A 1143 15.21 35.85 1.67
C THR A 1143 14.29 36.84 0.96
N HIS A 1144 14.78 38.05 0.64
CA HIS A 1144 14.00 39.09 -0.05
C HIS A 1144 14.16 39.13 -1.58
N LYS A 1145 14.83 38.17 -2.22
CA LYS A 1145 14.90 38.08 -3.69
C LYS A 1145 13.67 37.35 -4.25
N ASP A 1146 12.88 38.03 -5.08
CA ASP A 1146 11.66 37.50 -5.69
C ASP A 1146 11.88 36.43 -6.79
N ASP A 1147 13.14 36.09 -7.12
CA ASP A 1147 13.54 35.04 -8.09
C ASP A 1147 13.29 33.60 -7.57
N LYS A 1148 12.04 33.32 -7.19
CA LYS A 1148 11.61 32.06 -6.55
C LYS A 1148 11.91 30.80 -7.36
N GLU A 1149 12.06 30.90 -8.68
CA GLU A 1149 12.21 29.74 -9.56
C GLU A 1149 13.64 29.15 -9.61
N LYS A 1150 14.65 29.84 -9.07
CA LYS A 1150 16.02 29.29 -8.94
C LYS A 1150 16.38 28.87 -7.51
N ALA A 1151 15.59 29.26 -6.51
CA ALA A 1151 16.07 29.36 -5.13
C ALA A 1151 16.07 28.08 -4.29
N THR A 1152 15.33 27.01 -4.60
CA THR A 1152 15.09 25.92 -3.62
C THR A 1152 16.34 25.10 -3.26
N ASP A 1153 17.10 24.65 -4.25
CA ASP A 1153 18.33 23.86 -4.05
C ASP A 1153 19.54 24.73 -3.66
N ASP A 1154 19.35 26.05 -3.66
CA ASP A 1154 20.36 27.07 -3.34
C ASP A 1154 20.15 27.60 -1.91
N PHE A 1155 18.89 27.88 -1.54
CA PHE A 1155 18.49 28.29 -0.20
C PHE A 1155 18.94 27.28 0.87
N GLY A 1156 18.81 25.97 0.61
CA GLY A 1156 19.31 24.94 1.53
C GLY A 1156 20.80 25.09 1.82
N LYS A 1157 21.62 25.38 0.80
CA LYS A 1157 23.07 25.60 0.96
C LYS A 1157 23.38 26.93 1.64
N VAL A 1158 22.62 27.98 1.33
CA VAL A 1158 22.72 29.29 1.99
C VAL A 1158 22.40 29.18 3.49
N VAL A 1159 21.43 28.34 3.88
CA VAL A 1159 21.14 28.07 5.30
C VAL A 1159 22.33 27.39 6.00
N GLU A 1160 22.95 26.38 5.38
CA GLU A 1160 24.12 25.70 5.97
C GLU A 1160 25.38 26.61 5.99
N ASP A 1161 25.60 27.45 4.97
CA ASP A 1161 26.68 28.44 4.97
C ASP A 1161 26.51 29.50 6.07
N LEU A 1162 25.29 30.01 6.25
CA LEU A 1162 24.96 30.93 7.35
C LEU A 1162 25.14 30.25 8.72
N TYR A 1163 24.82 28.97 8.83
CA TYR A 1163 25.00 28.18 10.05
C TYR A 1163 26.48 27.92 10.36
N ALA A 1164 27.29 27.55 9.36
CA ALA A 1164 28.73 27.41 9.51
C ALA A 1164 29.39 28.73 9.95
N ARG A 1165 28.97 29.86 9.35
CA ARG A 1165 29.39 31.21 9.77
C ARG A 1165 28.95 31.55 11.20
N PHE A 1166 27.80 31.05 11.67
CA PHE A 1166 27.34 31.21 13.05
C PHE A 1166 28.13 30.33 14.03
N GLN A 1167 28.40 29.07 13.69
CA GLN A 1167 29.21 28.15 14.50
C GLN A 1167 30.66 28.64 14.67
N ALA A 1168 31.21 29.32 13.64
CA ALA A 1168 32.54 29.93 13.68
C ALA A 1168 32.68 31.10 14.67
N ILE A 1169 31.58 31.67 15.19
CA ILE A 1169 31.62 32.69 16.24
C ILE A 1169 32.13 32.04 17.55
N LYS A 1170 33.29 32.49 18.02
CA LYS A 1170 34.00 32.10 19.25
C LYS A 1170 34.58 33.37 19.93
N PRO A 1171 34.77 33.40 21.26
CA PRO A 1171 35.26 34.58 21.97
C PRO A 1171 36.77 34.78 21.76
N THR A 1172 37.25 36.02 21.82
CA THR A 1172 38.66 36.35 21.56
C THR A 1172 39.57 36.30 22.80
N ASN A 1173 39.07 36.65 23.99
CA ASN A 1173 39.85 36.61 25.24
C ASN A 1173 39.86 35.22 25.90
N THR A 1174 40.47 34.23 25.24
CA THR A 1174 40.44 32.81 25.67
C THR A 1174 41.13 32.51 27.00
N ASP A 1175 42.09 33.35 27.42
CA ASP A 1175 42.84 33.15 28.67
C ASP A 1175 42.10 33.64 29.93
N HIS A 1176 41.02 34.41 29.76
CA HIS A 1176 40.24 34.91 30.89
C HIS A 1176 39.57 33.73 31.64
N PRO A 1177 39.69 33.59 32.97
CA PRO A 1177 39.29 32.37 33.70
C PRO A 1177 37.85 31.91 33.43
N ILE A 1178 36.92 32.85 33.34
CA ILE A 1178 35.50 32.56 33.08
C ILE A 1178 35.29 32.19 31.60
N ILE A 1179 35.89 32.91 30.65
CA ILE A 1179 35.72 32.67 29.21
C ILE A 1179 36.32 31.30 28.83
N ARG A 1180 37.49 30.98 29.39
CA ARG A 1180 38.15 29.68 29.24
C ARG A 1180 37.23 28.52 29.61
N SER A 1181 36.44 28.66 30.68
CA SER A 1181 35.47 27.63 31.11
C SER A 1181 34.38 27.35 30.07
N TRP A 1182 34.01 28.34 29.23
CA TRP A 1182 32.96 28.19 28.22
C TRP A 1182 33.39 27.31 27.05
N LEU A 1183 34.70 27.29 26.75
CA LEU A 1183 35.29 26.55 25.64
C LEU A 1183 35.74 25.13 26.02
N HIS A 1184 35.78 24.80 27.31
CA HIS A 1184 36.11 23.45 27.76
C HIS A 1184 34.96 22.45 27.51
N HIS A 1185 35.32 21.28 27.01
CA HIS A 1185 34.42 20.17 26.70
C HIS A 1185 34.21 19.29 27.93
N TRP A 1186 33.34 19.73 28.84
CA TRP A 1186 33.21 19.16 30.20
C TRP A 1186 32.56 17.76 30.29
N PHE A 1187 31.71 17.39 29.34
CA PHE A 1187 30.89 16.16 29.43
C PHE A 1187 30.99 15.24 28.21
N SER A 1188 31.19 15.80 27.02
CA SER A 1188 31.50 15.06 25.79
C SER A 1188 32.25 15.98 24.81
N PRO A 1189 32.92 15.44 23.77
CA PRO A 1189 33.52 16.25 22.71
C PRO A 1189 32.52 17.20 22.00
N ASP A 1190 31.24 16.84 21.99
CA ASP A 1190 30.18 17.61 21.34
C ASP A 1190 29.50 18.63 22.29
N PHE A 1191 29.81 18.59 23.58
CA PHE A 1191 29.30 19.55 24.57
C PHE A 1191 30.24 20.74 24.71
N CYS A 1192 29.78 21.94 24.38
CA CYS A 1192 30.49 23.19 24.63
C CYS A 1192 29.53 24.21 25.25
N MET A 1193 29.88 24.76 26.42
CA MET A 1193 29.04 25.74 27.11
C MET A 1193 28.88 27.03 26.29
N TRP A 1194 29.89 27.39 25.50
CA TRP A 1194 29.82 28.52 24.57
C TRP A 1194 28.66 28.41 23.56
N ASP A 1195 28.33 27.24 23.04
CA ASP A 1195 27.32 27.14 21.98
C ASP A 1195 25.90 27.47 22.52
N ARG A 1196 25.64 27.13 23.80
CA ARG A 1196 24.43 27.56 24.54
C ARG A 1196 24.44 29.07 24.83
N LEU A 1197 25.59 29.61 25.25
CA LEU A 1197 25.72 31.06 25.44
C LEU A 1197 25.49 31.81 24.12
N ARG A 1198 26.08 31.35 23.01
CA ARG A 1198 25.89 31.88 21.66
C ARG A 1198 24.41 31.88 21.25
N ALA A 1199 23.67 30.81 21.57
CA ALA A 1199 22.22 30.72 21.35
C ALA A 1199 21.42 31.74 22.18
N SER A 1200 21.69 31.87 23.48
CA SER A 1200 21.03 32.86 24.36
C SER A 1200 21.34 34.31 23.93
N ILE A 1201 22.59 34.58 23.53
CA ILE A 1201 23.04 35.88 23.00
C ILE A 1201 22.30 36.23 21.70
N LEU A 1202 22.13 35.27 20.79
CA LEU A 1202 21.39 35.45 19.54
C LEU A 1202 19.91 35.78 19.80
N TYR A 1203 19.26 34.99 20.67
CA TYR A 1203 17.85 35.19 21.05
C TYR A 1203 17.64 36.56 21.70
N ALA A 1204 18.51 36.95 22.65
CA ALA A 1204 18.48 38.25 23.29
C ALA A 1204 18.77 39.43 22.34
N ARG A 1205 19.57 39.23 21.29
CA ARG A 1205 19.92 40.28 20.32
C ARG A 1205 18.82 40.53 19.28
N LEU A 1206 18.03 39.51 18.97
CA LEU A 1206 17.02 39.51 17.90
C LEU A 1206 15.64 39.01 18.39
N PRO A 1207 15.03 39.62 19.43
CA PRO A 1207 13.75 39.19 19.98
C PRO A 1207 12.55 39.44 19.04
N GLY A 1208 12.72 40.30 18.03
CA GLY A 1208 11.65 40.72 17.12
C GLY A 1208 11.03 39.57 16.33
N LEU A 1209 9.70 39.58 16.18
CA LEU A 1209 8.89 38.52 15.59
C LEU A 1209 9.38 38.03 14.21
N ASN A 1210 9.87 38.94 13.36
CA ASN A 1210 10.40 38.60 12.04
C ASN A 1210 11.71 37.80 12.11
N ALA A 1211 12.53 38.04 13.14
CA ALA A 1211 13.84 37.41 13.30
C ALA A 1211 13.76 36.01 13.93
N GLN A 1212 12.71 35.67 14.69
CA GLN A 1212 12.60 34.35 15.36
C GLN A 1212 12.74 33.15 14.40
N THR A 1213 12.37 33.31 13.12
CA THR A 1213 12.56 32.25 12.11
C THR A 1213 14.04 32.01 11.81
N PHE A 1214 14.87 33.06 11.76
CA PHE A 1214 16.33 32.95 11.64
C PHE A 1214 16.95 32.43 12.94
N VAL A 1215 16.57 33.00 14.10
CA VAL A 1215 17.12 32.64 15.41
C VAL A 1215 16.97 31.14 15.69
N PHE A 1216 15.78 30.57 15.51
CA PHE A 1216 15.59 29.13 15.69
C PHE A 1216 16.26 28.31 14.59
N GLN A 1217 16.33 28.77 13.33
CA GLN A 1217 17.04 28.01 12.29
C GLN A 1217 18.55 27.91 12.56
N MET A 1218 19.15 28.90 13.24
CA MET A 1218 20.58 28.93 13.59
C MET A 1218 20.90 28.36 14.98
N ALA A 1219 19.96 28.33 15.93
CA ALA A 1219 20.23 27.91 17.32
C ALA A 1219 19.10 27.12 18.01
N GLY A 1220 18.18 26.51 17.24
CA GLY A 1220 16.95 25.92 17.75
C GLY A 1220 17.16 24.74 18.70
N ASP A 1221 18.12 23.87 18.42
CA ASP A 1221 18.53 22.76 19.27
C ASP A 1221 19.16 23.23 20.60
N GLU A 1222 20.03 24.24 20.55
CA GLU A 1222 20.65 24.83 21.73
C GLU A 1222 19.61 25.58 22.59
N LEU A 1223 18.66 26.30 21.99
CA LEU A 1223 17.54 26.93 22.70
C LEU A 1223 16.57 25.90 23.30
N ALA A 1224 16.32 24.78 22.60
CA ALA A 1224 15.54 23.66 23.12
C ALA A 1224 16.22 23.03 24.36
N LYS A 1225 17.54 22.85 24.32
CA LYS A 1225 18.34 22.35 25.46
C LYS A 1225 18.26 23.30 26.65
N ILE A 1226 18.45 24.62 26.45
CA ILE A 1226 18.33 25.64 27.50
C ILE A 1226 16.92 25.63 28.13
N LYS A 1227 15.86 25.49 27.31
CA LYS A 1227 14.49 25.43 27.82
C LYS A 1227 14.22 24.16 28.63
N ALA A 1228 14.67 23.00 28.14
CA ALA A 1228 14.47 21.72 28.80
C ALA A 1228 15.19 21.64 30.16
N GLU A 1229 16.37 22.23 30.30
CA GLU A 1229 17.13 22.28 31.57
C GLU A 1229 16.46 23.09 32.67
N ARG A 1230 15.44 23.91 32.35
CA ARG A 1230 14.65 24.61 33.38
C ARG A 1230 13.73 23.67 34.16
N PHE A 1231 13.36 22.52 33.58
CA PHE A 1231 12.44 21.55 34.18
C PHE A 1231 13.20 20.47 34.96
N PRO A 1232 12.79 20.14 36.20
CA PRO A 1232 13.40 19.05 36.95
C PRO A 1232 13.13 17.70 36.28
N HIS A 1233 14.04 16.75 36.45
CA HIS A 1233 13.99 15.39 35.89
C HIS A 1233 14.03 15.29 34.34
N THR A 1234 14.37 16.37 33.63
CA THR A 1234 14.70 16.35 32.20
C THR A 1234 15.78 15.31 31.88
N ARG A 1235 15.62 14.59 30.77
CA ARG A 1235 16.54 13.53 30.33
C ARG A 1235 17.04 13.79 28.91
N TYR A 1236 18.33 13.60 28.69
CA TYR A 1236 18.92 13.60 27.35
C TYR A 1236 18.71 12.25 26.65
N ILE A 1237 18.34 12.29 25.38
CA ILE A 1237 17.98 11.11 24.60
C ILE A 1237 18.72 11.18 23.26
N VAL A 1238 19.56 10.17 22.97
CA VAL A 1238 20.27 10.06 21.69
C VAL A 1238 19.30 9.80 20.54
N ALA A 1239 19.67 10.24 19.32
CA ALA A 1239 18.79 10.22 18.15
C ALA A 1239 18.19 8.82 17.88
N GLU A 1240 18.99 7.76 18.00
CA GLU A 1240 18.59 6.38 17.77
C GLU A 1240 17.51 5.88 18.75
N ILE A 1241 17.60 6.27 20.03
CA ILE A 1241 16.57 5.95 21.02
C ILE A 1241 15.30 6.75 20.71
N ARG A 1242 15.44 8.06 20.44
CA ARG A 1242 14.31 8.95 20.11
C ARG A 1242 13.55 8.49 18.85
N ALA A 1243 14.26 7.97 17.84
CA ALA A 1243 13.68 7.42 16.61
C ALA A 1243 12.84 6.14 16.82
N ASN A 1244 12.92 5.52 18.01
CA ASN A 1244 12.15 4.35 18.41
C ASN A 1244 11.08 4.65 19.49
N MET A 1245 11.01 5.88 19.99
CA MET A 1245 10.01 6.29 20.98
C MET A 1245 8.67 6.68 20.34
N LYS A 1246 7.57 6.42 21.06
CA LYS A 1246 6.21 6.79 20.67
C LYS A 1246 5.50 7.45 21.86
N PRO A 1247 4.58 8.40 21.64
CA PRO A 1247 3.78 8.96 22.73
C PRO A 1247 2.93 7.85 23.35
N LYS A 1248 2.94 7.76 24.69
CA LYS A 1248 2.03 6.87 25.43
C LYS A 1248 0.60 7.37 25.21
N PRO A 1249 -0.36 6.53 24.75
CA PRO A 1249 -1.74 6.95 24.61
C PRO A 1249 -2.28 7.49 25.94
N ILE A 1250 -2.92 8.66 25.89
CA ILE A 1250 -3.58 9.24 27.06
C ILE A 1250 -4.85 8.44 27.32
N ARG A 1251 -4.74 7.41 28.16
CA ARG A 1251 -5.93 6.76 28.74
C ARG A 1251 -6.63 7.77 29.64
N ALA A 1252 -7.95 7.80 29.60
CA ALA A 1252 -8.70 8.42 30.69
C ALA A 1252 -8.31 7.75 32.02
N PRO A 1253 -8.38 8.47 33.16
CA PRO A 1253 -8.44 7.80 34.45
C PRO A 1253 -9.61 6.81 34.39
N VAL A 1254 -9.36 5.57 34.78
CA VAL A 1254 -10.45 4.74 35.30
C VAL A 1254 -10.90 5.48 36.55
N GLN A 1255 -12.17 5.83 36.65
CA GLN A 1255 -12.75 6.02 37.98
C GLN A 1255 -12.80 4.61 38.54
N ASP A 1256 -11.89 4.31 39.47
CA ASP A 1256 -12.07 3.14 40.31
C ASP A 1256 -13.37 3.40 41.07
N ASP A 1257 -14.39 2.57 40.81
CA ASP A 1257 -15.65 2.67 41.53
C ASP A 1257 -15.37 2.31 43.00
N ASP A 1258 -15.56 3.27 43.90
CA ASP A 1258 -15.33 3.13 45.35
C ASP A 1258 -16.36 2.18 46.00
N GLU A 1259 -16.37 0.90 45.62
CA GLU A 1259 -16.98 -0.17 46.40
C GLU A 1259 -16.15 -0.36 47.67
N ALA A 1260 -16.61 0.25 48.76
CA ALA A 1260 -15.95 0.22 50.06
C ALA A 1260 -15.75 -1.22 50.56
N GLY A 1261 -14.48 -1.61 50.70
CA GLY A 1261 -14.05 -2.74 51.51
C GLY A 1261 -13.33 -2.21 52.76
N ASP A 1262 -14.03 -2.17 53.89
CA ASP A 1262 -13.39 -2.11 55.19
C ASP A 1262 -12.60 -3.41 55.41
N ASP A 1263 -11.29 -3.31 55.71
CA ASP A 1263 -10.58 -4.00 56.81
C ASP A 1263 -9.05 -3.85 56.68
N ASP A 1264 -8.34 -4.01 57.81
CA ASP A 1264 -6.88 -4.11 57.98
C ASP A 1264 -6.02 -2.87 57.60
N ASP A 1265 -6.30 -1.72 58.24
CA ASP A 1265 -5.38 -0.56 58.32
C ASP A 1265 -4.73 -0.46 59.72
N ASP A 1266 -3.69 -1.27 59.94
CA ASP A 1266 -2.77 -1.23 61.10
C ASP A 1266 -1.36 -1.73 60.64
N ASP A 1267 -0.28 -1.38 61.36
CA ASP A 1267 1.15 -1.73 61.09
C ASP A 1267 1.95 -0.95 60.00
N VAL A 1268 1.60 0.32 59.65
CA VAL A 1268 2.47 1.17 58.77
C VAL A 1268 2.87 2.54 59.36
N ALA A 1269 2.65 2.78 60.66
CA ALA A 1269 3.02 4.05 61.32
C ALA A 1269 4.53 4.17 61.65
N ASP A 1270 5.15 3.10 62.16
CA ASP A 1270 6.45 3.13 62.85
C ASP A 1270 7.69 3.28 61.94
N VAL A 1271 7.53 3.24 60.61
CA VAL A 1271 8.68 3.19 59.66
C VAL A 1271 9.17 4.58 59.22
N LEU A 1272 8.39 5.65 59.45
CA LEU A 1272 8.69 6.99 58.90
C LEU A 1272 9.51 7.91 59.82
N GLU A 1273 9.50 7.76 61.15
CA GLU A 1273 10.26 8.67 62.03
C GLU A 1273 11.77 8.34 62.13
N GLN A 1274 12.21 7.10 61.88
CA GLN A 1274 13.63 6.71 61.99
C GLN A 1274 14.52 7.08 60.77
N ARG A 1275 14.09 8.03 59.93
CA ARG A 1275 14.87 8.53 58.77
C ARG A 1275 15.13 10.04 58.74
N MET A 1276 14.85 10.76 59.83
CA MET A 1276 15.11 12.21 59.95
C MET A 1276 15.93 12.60 61.20
N LEU A 1277 16.94 11.79 61.54
CA LEU A 1277 18.03 12.11 62.49
C LEU A 1277 19.39 11.71 61.88
#